data_AF-A0A3M1F7U4-F1
#
_entry.id   AF-A0A3M1F7U4-F1
#
_cell.length_a   1.000
_cell.length_b   1.000
_cell.length_c   1.000
_cell.angle_alpha   90.00
_cell.angle_beta   90.00
_cell.angle_gamma   90.00
#
_symmetry.space_group_name_H-M   'P 1'
#
loop_
_entity.id
_entity.type
_entity.pdbx_description
1 polymer ?
#
loop_
_entity_poly.entity_id
_entity_poly.type
_entity_poly.pdbx_seq_one_letter_code
_entity_poly.pdbx_strand_id
1 'polypeptide(L)'
;MKIDTPAKKLAYVSLLVLLVVFSIHGIIFVANYIGMVATHAGKGGYIYQLNIEQRFPVERWAGIYGIAVAVGFDNPQSQVLAGGQMEEENLIFDCFEDNIEHEVYASRKPLEQMNLASVTPATPAEIDALLGYDASDFMSGTRTFTETITVTLGSTTLTVPATYTMKINESPSATFSTGILRDGNGEVFLVSKIVDFQTGFNGRIYNYQMLVPIPNNGSATTWYFWSDPNDVCPEAGNGTVTGTGSVIGNVTDQDGNRLENVIVHVADKSSATNANGEYNVSDVKEGTWTIFAVKEGYQVYYGNVTVTDGNTTIHNIVLNLIQEENPFTNVGPGQTDQTGIDEAGTGQDVGPGQDEGPGQVNFQPIVEQPKRIEGTDYIITLQELKRKLREGEFRQETIRIISYKDSTATVTYELKGNLSGIVTLDKTQSVIEPNGEDYLIATIFGSKNPGIYNGTLEFDGDFNATIPVEIEILDKNKLPVEALIMELGVPGTKFYPSNKIRFQTHLRNLLIDRPYPVRIVYTLQNIEGTKTIWTKEVNTFLTTQQTLYNTIKIPRDVEAGEYILRANAMYLSLYSSTSALFKIDVPFLQRIIFGLAVWQWLLIFFFLVLAAGGFLYWHHLKESKKKFHLKVDYNALPKPGPRSIYVGKIAETDHKTYMNLEAFKTHTIVAGSTGGGKSVSAQVIVEEMLKKDVCVMVFDPTAQWTGMLRKCNDKMMLSLYSMFGMKQNEARAFSGNIREITDPYEIIDFKKYIKPGEIQVFACHKLDPKDMDIFVANSIREVFRYGFDESKELRICFVYDEVHRLLPKFGGSGQGFLQIERACREYRKWGLGVILVSQVLSDFVGTIKANINTEIQMRTRDEGDLERIRVKYGEDVLRSLVKATVGSGMVENPHYNNGKPYFVAFRPLLHSTERLSDEEISQYEEYNNKIDNLLYSLEQLEKEGVDVFDLKLELKLATDKVKTGNFNMVKIYLDGLTPRIDKQWEKLGKKPKPYEKRRASKEEIEAEIAKAKAEHDKAKKEDQKDEGEGKKEITWTTDVPPDKILSLVNGMLVVNLASLYDEIAAMKDEDFAKHVNDQKNDFAVWVRDVIGDVDLANHLSLANTKEDILKLLEVKKNNGKFEKLTQDQLKELQAKPWISGAAPAQKTGENQEKNKEEKQGTTTEKPAGGGQAEEGKEAEGQAESHNENDSPGQEGQEGPSKSTQDVAAAHEEKVKHIQEAIRAKQSPPEQSLEDGQSTEQPPKNAQEHSDVAGKEKQEESEAEKTGKTKANV
;
A
#
# COMPACT_ATOMS: atom_id res chain seq x y z
N MET A 1 -23.64 -5.74 -39.19
CA MET A 1 -24.29 -7.00 -38.75
C MET A 1 -24.59 -6.86 -37.25
N LYS A 2 -25.85 -6.90 -36.81
CA LYS A 2 -26.16 -6.88 -35.37
C LYS A 2 -25.88 -8.27 -34.79
N ILE A 3 -24.85 -8.40 -33.96
CA ILE A 3 -24.69 -9.54 -33.05
C ILE A 3 -24.91 -9.01 -31.64
N ASP A 4 -26.14 -8.55 -31.41
CA ASP A 4 -26.65 -8.28 -30.09
C ASP A 4 -26.86 -9.63 -29.39
N THR A 5 -26.15 -9.87 -28.30
CA THR A 5 -26.09 -11.20 -27.69
C THR A 5 -26.02 -11.10 -26.17
N PRO A 6 -27.13 -11.39 -25.45
CA PRO A 6 -27.04 -11.91 -24.09
C PRO A 6 -26.02 -13.04 -23.98
N ALA A 7 -25.79 -13.85 -25.02
CA ALA A 7 -24.72 -14.85 -25.05
C ALA A 7 -23.30 -14.30 -24.79
N LYS A 8 -22.98 -13.03 -25.12
CA LYS A 8 -21.69 -12.41 -24.74
C LYS A 8 -21.65 -12.05 -23.25
N LYS A 9 -22.72 -11.49 -22.69
CA LYS A 9 -22.83 -11.29 -21.23
C LYS A 9 -22.82 -12.62 -20.48
N LEU A 10 -23.55 -13.61 -20.98
CA LEU A 10 -23.60 -14.96 -20.42
C LEU A 10 -22.23 -15.63 -20.48
N ALA A 11 -21.51 -15.56 -21.60
CA ALA A 11 -20.15 -16.08 -21.69
C ALA A 11 -19.19 -15.35 -20.73
N TYR A 12 -19.29 -14.03 -20.59
CA TYR A 12 -18.44 -13.27 -19.66
C TYR A 12 -18.78 -13.57 -18.19
N VAL A 13 -20.07 -13.73 -17.86
CA VAL A 13 -20.55 -14.13 -16.52
C VAL A 13 -20.20 -15.59 -16.24
N SER A 14 -20.35 -16.51 -17.19
CA SER A 14 -19.93 -17.91 -17.05
C SER A 14 -18.42 -18.05 -16.91
N LEU A 15 -17.63 -17.23 -17.62
CA LEU A 15 -16.18 -17.14 -17.45
C LEU A 15 -15.81 -16.56 -16.08
N LEU A 16 -16.51 -15.52 -15.62
CA LEU A 16 -16.29 -14.93 -14.29
C LEU A 16 -16.70 -15.89 -13.18
N VAL A 17 -17.81 -16.62 -13.33
CA VAL A 17 -18.24 -17.68 -12.41
C VAL A 17 -17.27 -18.85 -12.45
N LEU A 18 -16.77 -19.27 -13.62
CA LEU A 18 -15.70 -20.27 -13.72
C LEU A 18 -14.42 -19.81 -13.03
N LEU A 19 -14.00 -18.56 -13.22
CA LEU A 19 -12.84 -17.99 -12.54
C LEU A 19 -13.07 -17.89 -11.03
N VAL A 20 -14.23 -17.47 -10.56
CA VAL A 20 -14.57 -17.46 -9.12
C VAL A 20 -14.63 -18.87 -8.56
N VAL A 21 -15.17 -19.85 -9.28
CA VAL A 21 -15.19 -21.27 -8.86
C VAL A 21 -13.79 -21.87 -8.86
N PHE A 22 -12.94 -21.56 -9.85
CA PHE A 22 -11.53 -21.97 -9.88
C PHE A 22 -10.65 -21.22 -8.88
N SER A 23 -10.99 -19.98 -8.52
CA SER A 23 -10.32 -19.24 -7.43
C SER A 23 -10.77 -19.75 -6.07
N ILE A 24 -12.04 -20.11 -5.88
CA ILE A 24 -12.53 -20.72 -4.63
C ILE A 24 -11.99 -22.14 -4.49
N HIS A 25 -12.07 -22.99 -5.52
CA HIS A 25 -11.42 -24.31 -5.49
C HIS A 25 -9.91 -24.19 -5.42
N GLY A 26 -9.32 -23.16 -6.04
CA GLY A 26 -7.91 -22.83 -5.93
C GLY A 26 -7.54 -22.48 -4.49
N ILE A 27 -8.31 -21.63 -3.81
CA ILE A 27 -8.11 -21.25 -2.40
C ILE A 27 -8.35 -22.45 -1.48
N ILE A 28 -9.37 -23.28 -1.71
CA ILE A 28 -9.62 -24.50 -0.91
C ILE A 28 -8.51 -25.53 -1.11
N PHE A 29 -8.10 -25.77 -2.35
CA PHE A 29 -6.98 -26.66 -2.67
C PHE A 29 -5.67 -26.12 -2.10
N VAL A 30 -5.41 -24.81 -2.21
CA VAL A 30 -4.25 -24.15 -1.62
C VAL A 30 -4.33 -24.15 -0.10
N ALA A 31 -5.51 -24.06 0.54
CA ALA A 31 -5.67 -24.22 2.00
C ALA A 31 -5.52 -25.68 2.48
N ASN A 32 -5.52 -26.65 1.56
CA ASN A 32 -5.13 -28.04 1.81
C ASN A 32 -3.62 -28.30 1.58
N TYR A 33 -2.84 -27.28 1.16
CA TYR A 33 -1.39 -27.38 0.88
C TYR A 33 -0.53 -26.29 1.56
N ILE A 34 -1.10 -25.13 1.84
CA ILE A 34 -0.67 -24.17 2.87
C ILE A 34 -1.50 -24.52 4.09
N GLY A 35 -0.88 -25.00 5.16
CA GLY A 35 -1.60 -25.34 6.39
C GLY A 35 -2.31 -24.12 6.97
N MET A 36 -3.63 -24.19 7.15
CA MET A 36 -4.35 -23.23 7.97
C MET A 36 -3.94 -23.44 9.44
N VAL A 37 -3.07 -22.56 9.95
CA VAL A 37 -2.55 -22.65 11.33
C VAL A 37 -3.67 -22.35 12.36
N ALA A 38 -4.58 -21.44 12.04
CA ALA A 38 -5.76 -21.14 12.84
C ALA A 38 -6.89 -20.54 11.98
N THR A 39 -8.13 -20.60 12.48
CA THR A 39 -9.27 -19.84 11.93
C THR A 39 -10.10 -19.26 13.09
N HIS A 40 -10.62 -18.04 12.95
CA HIS A 40 -11.41 -17.38 14.00
C HIS A 40 -12.64 -16.68 13.41
N ALA A 41 -13.81 -16.90 14.02
CA ALA A 41 -15.09 -16.37 13.57
C ALA A 41 -15.46 -15.08 14.33
N GLY A 42 -14.86 -13.96 13.93
CA GLY A 42 -15.04 -12.67 14.60
C GLY A 42 -16.47 -12.10 14.50
N LYS A 43 -16.95 -11.49 15.60
CA LYS A 43 -18.19 -10.71 15.66
C LYS A 43 -17.90 -9.22 15.39
N GLY A 44 -18.83 -8.53 14.72
CA GLY A 44 -18.72 -7.09 14.51
C GLY A 44 -18.73 -6.31 15.83
N GLY A 45 -17.90 -5.26 15.93
CA GLY A 45 -17.75 -4.43 17.14
C GLY A 45 -16.59 -4.84 18.07
N TYR A 46 -15.90 -5.95 17.78
CA TYR A 46 -14.77 -6.44 18.57
C TYR A 46 -13.46 -6.36 17.80
N ILE A 47 -12.37 -6.08 18.51
CA ILE A 47 -11.00 -6.16 18.00
C ILE A 47 -10.42 -7.52 18.41
N TYR A 48 -9.80 -8.23 17.48
CA TYR A 48 -9.18 -9.53 17.69
C TYR A 48 -7.69 -9.46 17.35
N GLN A 49 -6.83 -9.86 18.28
CA GLN A 49 -5.41 -10.07 18.02
C GLN A 49 -5.16 -11.56 17.79
N LEU A 50 -4.40 -11.89 16.75
CA LEU A 50 -3.98 -13.26 16.43
C LEU A 50 -2.44 -13.28 16.39
N ASN A 51 -1.81 -13.71 17.47
CA ASN A 51 -0.39 -14.04 17.45
C ASN A 51 -0.20 -15.39 16.77
N ILE A 52 0.64 -15.43 15.74
CA ILE A 52 1.08 -16.67 15.09
C ILE A 52 2.59 -16.77 15.33
N GLU A 53 3.00 -17.71 16.17
CA GLU A 53 4.40 -17.96 16.45
C GLU A 53 4.90 -19.17 15.65
N GLN A 54 6.05 -19.03 14.98
CA GLN A 54 6.70 -20.13 14.26
C GLN A 54 8.03 -20.48 14.91
N ARG A 55 8.04 -21.53 15.73
CA ARG A 55 9.25 -22.10 16.34
C ARG A 55 9.89 -23.12 15.39
N PHE A 56 11.22 -23.19 15.40
CA PHE A 56 12.01 -24.20 14.69
C PHE A 56 12.81 -25.03 15.71
N PRO A 57 13.01 -26.34 15.50
CA PRO A 57 13.84 -27.16 16.38
C PRO A 57 15.32 -26.75 16.26
N VAL A 58 15.98 -26.59 17.41
CA VAL A 58 17.33 -26.02 17.50
C VAL A 58 18.38 -27.14 17.52
N GLU A 59 18.56 -27.83 16.39
CA GLU A 59 19.33 -29.09 16.29
C GLU A 59 20.82 -29.04 16.67
N ARG A 60 21.41 -27.86 16.91
CA ARG A 60 22.86 -27.66 17.14
C ARG A 60 23.23 -26.77 18.32
N TRP A 61 22.26 -26.39 19.15
CA TRP A 61 22.55 -25.75 20.44
C TRP A 61 21.92 -26.57 21.56
N ALA A 62 22.52 -26.53 22.74
CA ALA A 62 21.90 -27.01 23.97
C ALA A 62 21.86 -25.86 24.97
N GLY A 63 20.78 -25.76 25.76
CA GLY A 63 20.74 -24.90 26.93
C GLY A 63 21.11 -25.68 28.18
N ILE A 64 21.84 -25.05 29.08
CA ILE A 64 22.09 -25.54 30.43
C ILE A 64 21.82 -24.42 31.43
N TYR A 65 21.11 -24.72 32.51
CA TYR A 65 20.67 -23.74 33.49
C TYR A 65 20.56 -24.38 34.87
N GLY A 66 20.57 -23.55 35.92
CA GLY A 66 20.42 -24.00 37.29
C GLY A 66 21.27 -23.17 38.23
N ILE A 67 21.68 -23.78 39.34
CA ILE A 67 22.27 -23.04 40.47
C ILE A 67 23.78 -23.25 40.53
N ALA A 68 24.52 -22.14 40.53
CA ALA A 68 25.96 -22.04 40.71
C ALA A 68 26.27 -21.52 42.12
N VAL A 69 26.90 -22.34 42.98
CA VAL A 69 27.20 -21.99 44.39
C VAL A 69 28.56 -22.53 44.85
N ALA A 70 29.26 -21.77 45.70
CA ALA A 70 30.46 -22.22 46.39
C ALA A 70 30.13 -22.94 47.71
N VAL A 71 30.73 -24.11 47.96
CA VAL A 71 30.43 -24.97 49.13
C VAL A 71 31.65 -25.70 49.70
N GLY A 72 32.83 -25.61 49.08
CA GLY A 72 34.00 -26.42 49.41
C GLY A 72 34.11 -27.74 48.63
N PHE A 73 33.79 -27.73 47.33
CA PHE A 73 33.84 -28.91 46.45
C PHE A 73 34.75 -28.67 45.22
N ASP A 74 35.77 -29.50 45.07
CA ASP A 74 36.92 -29.33 44.15
C ASP A 74 36.89 -30.27 42.92
N ASN A 75 35.89 -31.13 42.79
CA ASN A 75 35.88 -32.19 41.76
C ASN A 75 35.40 -31.65 40.39
N PRO A 76 36.04 -32.02 39.26
CA PRO A 76 35.61 -31.61 37.94
C PRO A 76 34.16 -32.03 37.62
N GLN A 77 33.33 -31.05 37.29
CA GLN A 77 31.92 -31.26 36.90
C GLN A 77 31.80 -31.31 35.38
N SER A 78 30.94 -32.21 34.87
CA SER A 78 30.74 -32.35 33.42
C SER A 78 29.39 -32.97 33.07
N GLN A 79 28.73 -32.46 32.03
CA GLN A 79 27.46 -32.95 31.51
C GLN A 79 27.58 -33.31 30.01
N VAL A 80 26.79 -34.28 29.54
CA VAL A 80 26.78 -34.76 28.15
C VAL A 80 25.54 -34.22 27.44
N LEU A 81 25.73 -33.21 26.58
CA LEU A 81 24.65 -32.44 25.97
C LEU A 81 24.53 -32.74 24.46
N ALA A 82 23.32 -33.01 23.97
CA ALA A 82 22.99 -33.09 22.54
C ALA A 82 22.17 -31.88 22.06
N GLY A 83 22.14 -31.65 20.75
CA GLY A 83 21.44 -30.52 20.16
C GLY A 83 19.93 -30.60 20.34
N GLY A 84 19.31 -29.49 20.74
CA GLY A 84 17.89 -29.39 21.07
C GLY A 84 17.53 -29.72 22.52
N GLN A 85 18.50 -30.09 23.36
CA GLN A 85 18.27 -30.32 24.80
C GLN A 85 18.29 -29.02 25.62
N MET A 86 17.55 -29.04 26.73
CA MET A 86 17.54 -28.01 27.77
C MET A 86 17.69 -28.73 29.12
N GLU A 87 18.91 -28.84 29.63
CA GLU A 87 19.20 -29.62 30.84
C GLU A 87 19.32 -28.72 32.08
N GLU A 88 18.76 -29.17 33.21
CA GLU A 88 18.95 -28.52 34.50
C GLU A 88 20.16 -29.16 35.21
N GLU A 89 21.15 -28.33 35.54
CA GLU A 89 22.39 -28.77 36.20
C GLU A 89 22.69 -27.81 37.36
N ASN A 90 23.11 -28.35 38.50
CA ASN A 90 23.44 -27.55 39.67
C ASN A 90 24.94 -27.64 39.93
N LEU A 91 25.64 -26.55 39.66
CA LEU A 91 27.09 -26.43 39.68
C LEU A 91 27.58 -25.99 41.06
N ILE A 92 28.50 -26.77 41.59
CA ILE A 92 28.99 -26.68 42.97
C ILE A 92 30.51 -26.45 42.92
N PHE A 93 30.97 -25.33 43.45
CA PHE A 93 32.38 -24.90 43.40
C PHE A 93 33.05 -24.90 44.78
N ASP A 94 34.37 -24.73 44.81
CA ASP A 94 35.14 -24.71 46.05
C ASP A 94 34.87 -23.41 46.83
N CYS A 95 35.24 -22.28 46.24
CA CYS A 95 35.08 -20.94 46.81
C CYS A 95 34.63 -19.93 45.76
N PHE A 96 34.33 -18.71 46.23
CA PHE A 96 34.15 -17.48 45.46
C PHE A 96 34.87 -16.36 46.25
N GLU A 97 35.60 -15.46 45.60
CA GLU A 97 36.31 -14.35 46.26
C GLU A 97 35.36 -13.19 46.69
N ASP A 98 35.51 -12.70 47.92
CA ASP A 98 34.61 -11.67 48.47
C ASP A 98 34.68 -10.33 47.70
N ASN A 99 33.52 -9.86 47.21
CA ASN A 99 33.29 -8.55 46.54
C ASN A 99 33.73 -8.43 45.06
N ILE A 100 33.87 -9.54 44.32
CA ILE A 100 33.95 -9.50 42.85
C ILE A 100 32.63 -10.00 42.20
N GLU A 101 32.51 -9.89 40.89
CA GLU A 101 31.52 -10.66 40.12
C GLU A 101 32.12 -12.03 39.79
N HIS A 102 31.29 -13.07 39.74
CA HIS A 102 31.73 -14.44 39.43
C HIS A 102 31.12 -14.97 38.14
N GLU A 103 31.84 -15.84 37.45
CA GLU A 103 31.38 -16.48 36.21
C GLU A 103 31.49 -18.02 36.26
N VAL A 104 30.54 -18.67 35.58
CA VAL A 104 30.63 -20.09 35.19
C VAL A 104 31.27 -20.15 33.81
N TYR A 105 32.36 -20.89 33.69
CA TYR A 105 32.98 -21.24 32.41
C TYR A 105 32.58 -22.65 31.97
N ALA A 106 32.42 -22.83 30.67
CA ALA A 106 32.12 -24.13 30.06
C ALA A 106 33.05 -24.41 28.88
N SER A 107 33.69 -25.58 28.89
CA SER A 107 34.68 -25.99 27.87
C SER A 107 34.48 -27.45 27.44
N ARG A 108 34.82 -27.79 26.19
CA ARG A 108 34.81 -29.19 25.68
C ARG A 108 36.05 -29.99 26.13
N LYS A 109 36.85 -29.39 27.00
CA LYS A 109 38.11 -29.86 27.57
C LYS A 109 38.07 -29.61 29.07
N PRO A 110 38.55 -30.55 29.91
CA PRO A 110 38.69 -30.30 31.33
C PRO A 110 39.82 -29.28 31.57
N LEU A 111 39.78 -28.61 32.71
CA LEU A 111 40.57 -27.42 33.01
C LEU A 111 42.10 -27.65 32.89
N GLU A 112 42.60 -28.84 33.20
CA GLU A 112 44.03 -29.18 33.15
C GLU A 112 44.55 -29.34 31.71
N GLN A 113 43.67 -29.29 30.71
CA GLN A 113 44.01 -29.31 29.28
C GLN A 113 43.91 -27.92 28.62
N MET A 114 43.55 -26.87 29.37
CA MET A 114 43.39 -25.50 28.86
C MET A 114 44.62 -24.63 29.15
N ASN A 115 44.89 -23.67 28.26
CA ASN A 115 45.95 -22.67 28.42
C ASN A 115 45.33 -21.29 28.73
N LEU A 116 45.04 -21.06 30.01
CA LEU A 116 44.44 -19.82 30.49
C LEU A 116 45.44 -18.65 30.61
N ALA A 117 46.74 -18.87 30.39
CA ALA A 117 47.77 -17.83 30.51
C ALA A 117 47.74 -16.78 29.38
N SER A 118 46.91 -16.97 28.34
CA SER A 118 46.79 -16.07 27.19
C SER A 118 45.39 -16.14 26.57
N VAL A 119 44.35 -15.99 27.39
CA VAL A 119 42.95 -15.97 26.93
C VAL A 119 42.65 -14.74 26.09
N THR A 120 41.85 -14.90 25.04
CA THR A 120 41.39 -13.82 24.16
C THR A 120 39.91 -13.98 23.81
N PRO A 121 39.19 -12.91 23.41
CA PRO A 121 37.85 -13.05 22.87
C PRO A 121 37.83 -13.95 21.61
N ALA A 122 36.87 -14.88 21.55
CA ALA A 122 36.58 -15.64 20.33
C ALA A 122 35.68 -14.81 19.39
N THR A 123 35.75 -15.06 18.08
CA THR A 123 34.81 -14.46 17.13
C THR A 123 33.59 -15.37 16.92
N PRO A 124 32.39 -14.82 16.66
CA PRO A 124 31.20 -15.63 16.39
C PRO A 124 31.35 -16.59 15.18
N ALA A 125 32.21 -16.26 14.23
CA ALA A 125 32.55 -17.10 13.08
C ALA A 125 33.33 -18.38 13.46
N GLU A 126 33.99 -18.42 14.61
CA GLU A 126 34.63 -19.64 15.13
C GLU A 126 33.58 -20.60 15.72
N ILE A 127 32.48 -20.07 16.25
CA ILE A 127 31.30 -20.87 16.63
C ILE A 127 30.59 -21.39 15.37
N ASP A 128 30.44 -20.58 14.33
CA ASP A 128 29.91 -21.05 13.03
C ASP A 128 30.73 -22.21 12.45
N ALA A 129 32.06 -22.15 12.53
CA ALA A 129 32.96 -23.22 12.12
C ALA A 129 32.81 -24.51 12.97
N LEU A 130 32.47 -24.36 14.26
CA LEU A 130 32.23 -25.47 15.19
C LEU A 130 30.88 -26.17 14.92
N LEU A 131 29.82 -25.37 14.75
CA LEU A 131 28.47 -25.83 14.40
C LEU A 131 28.41 -26.40 12.97
N GLY A 132 29.22 -25.86 12.07
CA GLY A 132 29.29 -26.21 10.66
C GLY A 132 28.26 -25.46 9.78
N TYR A 133 27.94 -24.22 10.14
CA TYR A 133 27.01 -23.35 9.40
C TYR A 133 27.74 -22.18 8.71
N ASP A 134 27.11 -21.62 7.68
CA ASP A 134 27.46 -20.31 7.13
C ASP A 134 26.80 -19.20 7.96
N ALA A 135 27.44 -18.02 8.04
CA ALA A 135 26.96 -16.86 8.81
C ALA A 135 25.57 -16.29 8.41
N SER A 136 24.94 -16.84 7.36
CA SER A 136 23.57 -16.52 6.95
C SER A 136 22.51 -17.44 7.53
N ASP A 137 22.88 -18.64 8.00
CA ASP A 137 21.96 -19.65 8.55
C ASP A 137 21.26 -19.11 9.82
N PHE A 138 20.01 -19.50 10.06
CA PHE A 138 19.28 -19.11 11.27
C PHE A 138 20.00 -19.59 12.56
N MET A 139 20.68 -20.73 12.49
CA MET A 139 21.38 -21.37 13.61
C MET A 139 22.78 -20.78 13.87
N SER A 140 23.21 -19.78 13.11
CA SER A 140 24.57 -19.23 13.10
C SER A 140 24.99 -18.54 14.40
N GLY A 141 26.21 -18.81 14.85
CA GLY A 141 26.88 -18.09 15.94
C GLY A 141 26.99 -16.59 15.66
N THR A 142 27.31 -16.19 14.43
CA THR A 142 27.31 -14.77 13.97
C THR A 142 25.93 -14.10 14.08
N ARG A 143 24.84 -14.86 14.15
CA ARG A 143 23.48 -14.34 14.36
C ARG A 143 22.98 -14.50 15.80
N THR A 144 23.70 -15.25 16.63
CA THR A 144 23.40 -15.48 18.05
C THR A 144 24.14 -14.50 18.95
N PHE A 145 25.45 -14.31 18.74
CA PHE A 145 26.31 -13.46 19.57
C PHE A 145 26.41 -12.04 19.00
N THR A 146 25.34 -11.25 19.14
CA THR A 146 25.23 -9.87 18.62
C THR A 146 25.69 -8.78 19.59
N GLU A 147 25.72 -9.09 20.89
CA GLU A 147 26.03 -8.15 21.98
C GLU A 147 27.48 -8.31 22.46
N THR A 148 27.87 -7.57 23.50
CA THR A 148 29.14 -7.79 24.22
C THR A 148 28.95 -7.74 25.73
N ILE A 149 29.82 -8.44 26.49
CA ILE A 149 29.87 -8.38 27.96
C ILE A 149 31.28 -8.16 28.50
N THR A 150 31.35 -7.47 29.63
CA THR A 150 32.47 -7.40 30.59
C THR A 150 32.70 -8.73 31.32
N VAL A 151 33.78 -9.49 31.10
CA VAL A 151 34.15 -10.70 31.90
C VAL A 151 35.52 -10.52 32.54
N THR A 152 35.76 -11.08 33.73
CA THR A 152 37.08 -11.06 34.39
C THR A 152 37.64 -12.47 34.52
N LEU A 153 38.94 -12.66 34.29
CA LEU A 153 39.64 -13.92 34.56
C LEU A 153 40.99 -13.61 35.22
N GLY A 154 41.09 -13.89 36.52
CA GLY A 154 42.14 -13.38 37.40
C GLY A 154 42.26 -11.86 37.31
N SER A 155 43.48 -11.37 37.10
CA SER A 155 43.72 -9.92 36.92
C SER A 155 43.39 -9.38 35.51
N THR A 156 42.76 -10.17 34.64
CA THR A 156 42.53 -9.82 33.23
C THR A 156 41.03 -9.69 32.92
N THR A 157 40.52 -8.47 32.81
CA THR A 157 39.16 -8.24 32.29
C THR A 157 39.15 -8.12 30.75
N LEU A 158 38.19 -8.78 30.11
CA LEU A 158 38.04 -8.90 28.66
C LEU A 158 36.61 -8.56 28.24
N THR A 159 36.45 -7.69 27.25
CA THR A 159 35.16 -7.49 26.57
C THR A 159 35.01 -8.52 25.45
N VAL A 160 33.99 -9.36 25.54
CA VAL A 160 33.76 -10.50 24.63
C VAL A 160 32.44 -10.38 23.86
N PRO A 161 32.33 -10.92 22.63
CA PRO A 161 31.05 -11.13 21.96
C PRO A 161 30.14 -12.03 22.79
N ALA A 162 28.85 -11.71 22.82
CA ALA A 162 27.90 -12.28 23.76
C ALA A 162 26.45 -12.29 23.25
N THR A 163 25.62 -13.05 23.95
CA THR A 163 24.17 -13.13 23.76
C THR A 163 23.48 -13.17 25.12
N TYR A 164 22.17 -12.89 25.15
CA TYR A 164 21.35 -13.02 26.35
C TYR A 164 20.28 -14.07 26.15
N THR A 165 20.24 -15.04 27.06
CA THR A 165 19.21 -16.09 27.09
C THR A 165 17.89 -15.53 27.62
N MET A 166 16.76 -16.18 27.30
CA MET A 166 15.43 -15.66 27.65
C MET A 166 15.21 -15.64 29.17
N LYS A 167 14.45 -14.64 29.63
CA LYS A 167 13.93 -14.54 30.98
C LYS A 167 12.44 -14.21 30.92
N ILE A 168 11.62 -14.88 31.73
CA ILE A 168 10.17 -14.64 31.74
C ILE A 168 9.90 -13.18 32.13
N ASN A 169 8.97 -12.54 31.41
CA ASN A 169 8.60 -11.13 31.56
C ASN A 169 9.72 -10.08 31.30
N GLU A 170 10.89 -10.46 30.76
CA GLU A 170 11.97 -9.53 30.39
C GLU A 170 12.22 -9.52 28.87
N SER A 171 11.99 -8.37 28.21
CA SER A 171 12.10 -8.23 26.75
C SER A 171 12.56 -6.82 26.35
N PRO A 172 13.77 -6.64 25.77
CA PRO A 172 14.80 -7.67 25.57
C PRO A 172 15.34 -8.20 26.91
N SER A 173 15.72 -9.48 26.95
CA SER A 173 16.42 -10.06 28.10
C SER A 173 17.83 -9.48 28.21
N ALA A 174 18.24 -9.14 29.43
CA ALA A 174 19.57 -8.60 29.75
C ALA A 174 20.20 -9.26 30.99
N THR A 175 19.50 -10.16 31.67
CA THR A 175 19.97 -10.80 32.91
C THR A 175 21.00 -11.89 32.67
N PHE A 176 20.64 -12.92 31.89
CA PHE A 176 21.43 -14.16 31.81
C PHE A 176 22.26 -14.20 30.52
N SER A 177 23.53 -13.81 30.62
CA SER A 177 24.44 -13.68 29.49
C SER A 177 25.21 -14.98 29.16
N THR A 178 25.62 -15.12 27.91
CA THR A 178 26.63 -16.09 27.47
C THR A 178 27.62 -15.41 26.52
N GLY A 179 28.89 -15.33 26.91
CA GLY A 179 30.00 -14.81 26.11
C GLY A 179 30.91 -15.92 25.55
N ILE A 180 31.74 -15.58 24.56
CA ILE A 180 32.67 -16.52 23.90
C ILE A 180 34.15 -16.12 24.02
N LEU A 181 34.97 -17.07 24.47
CA LEU A 181 36.39 -16.94 24.76
C LEU A 181 37.20 -18.01 24.01
N ARG A 182 38.50 -17.76 23.84
CA ARG A 182 39.45 -18.69 23.23
C ARG A 182 40.73 -18.74 24.07
N ASP A 183 41.18 -19.95 24.38
CA ASP A 183 42.40 -20.19 25.16
C ASP A 183 43.68 -20.02 24.32
N GLY A 184 44.84 -20.09 24.99
CA GLY A 184 46.15 -20.00 24.32
C GLY A 184 46.51 -21.17 23.38
N ASN A 185 45.69 -22.23 23.33
CA ASN A 185 45.83 -23.34 22.40
C ASN A 185 44.91 -23.21 21.17
N GLY A 186 43.95 -22.27 21.21
CA GLY A 186 42.92 -22.08 20.18
C GLY A 186 41.62 -22.84 20.44
N GLU A 187 41.41 -23.41 21.63
CA GLU A 187 40.13 -24.01 22.02
C GLU A 187 39.13 -22.90 22.39
N VAL A 188 37.94 -22.96 21.79
CA VAL A 188 36.84 -22.03 22.10
C VAL A 188 36.04 -22.56 23.29
N PHE A 189 35.80 -21.70 24.27
CA PHE A 189 35.04 -21.96 25.47
C PHE A 189 34.04 -20.82 25.74
N LEU A 190 33.05 -21.07 26.59
CA LEU A 190 31.97 -20.14 26.88
C LEU A 190 31.99 -19.71 28.34
N VAL A 191 31.35 -18.58 28.62
CA VAL A 191 31.28 -17.97 29.94
C VAL A 191 29.89 -17.39 30.18
N SER A 192 29.35 -17.56 31.38
CA SER A 192 28.08 -16.98 31.84
C SER A 192 28.30 -16.33 33.20
N LYS A 193 27.77 -15.13 33.41
CA LYS A 193 27.81 -14.52 34.75
C LYS A 193 26.88 -15.26 35.71
N ILE A 194 27.35 -15.41 36.94
CA ILE A 194 26.50 -15.74 38.08
C ILE A 194 25.85 -14.43 38.54
N VAL A 195 24.52 -14.39 38.57
CA VAL A 195 23.74 -13.23 38.99
C VAL A 195 23.10 -13.46 40.37
N ASP A 196 22.37 -12.48 40.91
CA ASP A 196 21.45 -12.75 42.01
C ASP A 196 20.38 -13.79 41.59
N PHE A 197 19.88 -14.58 42.54
CA PHE A 197 18.79 -15.54 42.29
C PHE A 197 17.55 -14.86 41.73
N GLN A 198 17.20 -15.16 40.48
CA GLN A 198 16.07 -14.57 39.77
C GLN A 198 15.33 -15.61 38.92
N THR A 199 14.08 -15.30 38.58
CA THR A 199 13.27 -16.12 37.68
C THR A 199 13.87 -16.11 36.26
N GLY A 200 13.96 -17.27 35.61
CA GLY A 200 14.49 -17.41 34.25
C GLY A 200 13.46 -17.76 33.17
N PHE A 201 13.87 -18.50 32.13
CA PHE A 201 13.04 -18.74 30.92
C PHE A 201 11.79 -19.59 31.16
N ASN A 202 11.79 -20.42 32.21
CA ASN A 202 10.80 -21.46 32.51
C ASN A 202 10.05 -21.21 33.84
N GLY A 203 10.11 -20.00 34.40
CA GLY A 203 9.48 -19.68 35.69
C GLY A 203 10.23 -20.24 36.92
N ARG A 204 11.31 -21.02 36.75
CA ARG A 204 12.16 -21.46 37.87
C ARG A 204 13.08 -20.33 38.31
N ILE A 205 13.45 -20.33 39.59
CA ILE A 205 14.41 -19.39 40.18
C ILE A 205 15.78 -20.08 40.19
N TYR A 206 16.78 -19.40 39.65
CA TYR A 206 18.18 -19.85 39.61
C TYR A 206 19.11 -18.65 39.33
N ASN A 207 20.43 -18.88 39.26
CA ASN A 207 21.41 -17.80 39.13
C ASN A 207 22.38 -17.91 37.93
N TYR A 208 22.26 -18.92 37.07
CA TYR A 208 22.88 -18.89 35.73
C TYR A 208 21.99 -19.54 34.64
N GLN A 209 22.21 -19.12 33.39
CA GLN A 209 21.80 -19.84 32.18
C GLN A 209 22.90 -19.70 31.12
N MET A 210 23.19 -20.78 30.39
CA MET A 210 24.18 -20.77 29.32
C MET A 210 23.67 -21.49 28.06
N LEU A 211 23.99 -20.94 26.90
CA LEU A 211 23.70 -21.53 25.58
C LEU A 211 24.99 -22.09 24.96
N VAL A 212 25.11 -23.42 24.83
CA VAL A 212 26.35 -24.07 24.35
C VAL A 212 26.20 -24.70 22.95
N PRO A 213 27.22 -24.59 22.07
CA PRO A 213 27.18 -25.10 20.70
C PRO A 213 27.48 -26.60 20.61
N ILE A 214 26.65 -27.35 19.88
CA ILE A 214 26.84 -28.79 19.66
C ILE A 214 27.47 -29.02 18.26
N PRO A 215 28.68 -29.61 18.16
CA PRO A 215 29.43 -29.67 16.92
C PRO A 215 28.73 -30.39 15.76
N ASN A 216 29.16 -30.10 14.52
CA ASN A 216 28.56 -30.67 13.30
C ASN A 216 28.57 -32.22 13.26
N ASN A 217 29.42 -32.89 14.05
CA ASN A 217 29.51 -34.37 14.11
C ASN A 217 28.22 -35.09 14.56
N GLY A 218 27.26 -34.38 15.15
CA GLY A 218 25.91 -34.92 15.43
C GLY A 218 25.85 -35.93 16.57
N SER A 219 26.80 -35.85 17.51
CA SER A 219 26.85 -36.67 18.72
C SER A 219 26.72 -35.79 19.96
N ALA A 220 26.13 -36.33 21.03
CA ALA A 220 26.16 -35.68 22.34
C ALA A 220 27.61 -35.41 22.76
N THR A 221 27.86 -34.22 23.29
CA THR A 221 29.20 -33.68 23.56
C THR A 221 29.34 -33.38 25.05
N THR A 222 30.42 -33.88 25.65
CA THR A 222 30.75 -33.57 27.05
C THR A 222 31.25 -32.14 27.16
N TRP A 223 30.59 -31.37 28.02
CA TRP A 223 31.01 -30.06 28.48
C TRP A 223 31.47 -30.16 29.94
N TYR A 224 32.55 -29.49 30.27
CA TYR A 224 33.15 -29.40 31.61
C TYR A 224 32.93 -28.00 32.17
N PHE A 225 32.64 -27.89 33.47
CA PHE A 225 32.28 -26.64 34.12
C PHE A 225 33.22 -26.28 35.27
N TRP A 226 33.58 -25.01 35.37
CA TRP A 226 34.51 -24.46 36.37
C TRP A 226 34.23 -22.97 36.64
N SER A 227 34.52 -22.51 37.84
CA SER A 227 34.62 -21.08 38.21
C SER A 227 36.07 -20.59 38.04
N ASP A 228 36.33 -19.29 38.12
CA ASP A 228 37.68 -18.73 37.92
C ASP A 228 38.73 -19.41 38.84
N PRO A 229 39.75 -20.09 38.30
CA PRO A 229 40.77 -20.77 39.11
C PRO A 229 41.80 -19.82 39.74
N ASN A 230 41.61 -18.51 39.60
CA ASN A 230 42.43 -17.48 40.25
C ASN A 230 41.76 -16.86 41.48
N ASP A 231 40.48 -17.14 41.76
CA ASP A 231 39.75 -16.64 42.95
C ASP A 231 40.53 -16.99 44.22
N VAL A 232 40.85 -15.97 45.03
CA VAL A 232 41.54 -16.17 46.29
C VAL A 232 40.53 -16.61 47.35
N CYS A 233 40.33 -17.93 47.44
CA CYS A 233 39.56 -18.54 48.51
C CYS A 233 40.02 -17.99 49.89
N PRO A 234 39.15 -17.33 50.68
CA PRO A 234 39.54 -16.86 52.00
C PRO A 234 39.91 -18.05 52.89
N GLU A 235 41.07 -17.98 53.59
CA GLU A 235 41.53 -19.05 54.47
C GLU A 235 40.54 -19.27 55.64
N ALA A 236 39.66 -20.25 55.43
CA ALA A 236 38.53 -20.65 56.27
C ALA A 236 37.42 -19.59 56.44
N GLY A 237 36.20 -19.95 56.01
CA GLY A 237 35.00 -19.41 56.65
C GLY A 237 35.06 -19.71 58.17
N ASN A 238 34.73 -18.70 58.99
CA ASN A 238 35.00 -18.64 60.44
C ASN A 238 34.79 -19.98 61.21
N GLY A 239 35.85 -20.78 61.32
CA GLY A 239 35.81 -22.13 61.88
C GLY A 239 37.20 -22.75 62.04
N THR A 240 37.56 -23.11 63.27
CA THR A 240 38.85 -23.75 63.57
C THR A 240 38.79 -25.26 63.36
N VAL A 241 39.86 -25.85 62.80
CA VAL A 241 39.95 -27.29 62.45
C VAL A 241 40.18 -28.17 63.70
N THR A 242 39.24 -28.12 64.63
CA THR A 242 39.26 -28.85 65.91
C THR A 242 37.94 -29.52 66.29
N GLY A 243 36.87 -29.34 65.51
CA GLY A 243 35.54 -29.86 65.85
C GLY A 243 34.62 -30.13 64.66
N THR A 244 33.62 -30.99 64.89
CA THR A 244 32.55 -31.34 63.94
C THR A 244 31.20 -31.46 64.63
N GLY A 245 30.15 -30.97 63.98
CA GLY A 245 28.76 -31.08 64.44
C GLY A 245 27.89 -31.88 63.47
N SER A 246 26.58 -31.77 63.61
CA SER A 246 25.61 -32.33 62.66
C SER A 246 24.44 -31.36 62.45
N VAL A 247 23.93 -31.28 61.22
CA VAL A 247 22.75 -30.50 60.87
C VAL A 247 21.60 -31.45 60.56
N ILE A 248 20.53 -31.38 61.36
CA ILE A 248 19.31 -32.16 61.15
C ILE A 248 18.14 -31.24 60.86
N GLY A 249 17.12 -31.76 60.18
CA GLY A 249 15.92 -31.00 59.89
C GLY A 249 14.81 -31.83 59.31
N ASN A 250 13.69 -31.17 59.08
CA ASN A 250 12.66 -31.66 58.17
C ASN A 250 12.41 -30.67 57.02
N VAL A 251 11.97 -31.21 55.89
CA VAL A 251 11.60 -30.46 54.69
C VAL A 251 10.11 -30.63 54.42
N THR A 252 9.42 -29.51 54.19
CA THR A 252 8.01 -29.49 53.75
C THR A 252 7.79 -28.66 52.50
N ASP A 253 6.62 -28.79 51.89
CA ASP A 253 6.08 -27.77 51.00
C ASP A 253 5.43 -26.61 51.80
N GLN A 254 4.88 -25.62 51.09
CA GLN A 254 4.16 -24.48 51.69
C GLN A 254 2.87 -24.88 52.43
N ASP A 255 2.22 -25.97 52.01
CA ASP A 255 1.00 -26.51 52.65
C ASP A 255 1.33 -27.37 53.89
N GLY A 256 2.61 -27.67 54.12
CA GLY A 256 3.13 -28.40 55.28
C GLY A 256 3.30 -29.92 55.06
N ASN A 257 3.11 -30.42 53.83
CA ASN A 257 3.30 -31.84 53.52
C ASN A 257 4.80 -32.21 53.58
N ARG A 258 5.11 -33.44 53.98
CA ARG A 258 6.50 -33.92 54.09
C ARG A 258 7.09 -34.27 52.72
N LEU A 259 8.32 -33.84 52.46
CA LEU A 259 8.99 -34.07 51.17
C LEU A 259 10.16 -35.06 51.29
N GLU A 260 9.94 -36.30 50.85
CA GLU A 260 10.98 -37.34 50.66
C GLU A 260 11.88 -37.05 49.43
N ASN A 261 13.10 -37.60 49.42
CA ASN A 261 14.10 -37.49 48.36
C ASN A 261 14.50 -36.04 47.99
N VAL A 262 14.40 -35.11 48.93
CA VAL A 262 15.05 -33.79 48.85
C VAL A 262 16.53 -33.99 49.18
N ILE A 263 17.43 -33.55 48.31
CA ILE A 263 18.87 -33.59 48.56
C ILE A 263 19.25 -32.30 49.30
N VAL A 264 19.75 -32.42 50.53
CA VAL A 264 20.18 -31.29 51.37
C VAL A 264 21.70 -31.31 51.51
N HIS A 265 22.35 -30.18 51.25
CA HIS A 265 23.80 -30.00 51.31
C HIS A 265 24.19 -28.97 52.36
N VAL A 266 25.30 -29.22 53.08
CA VAL A 266 25.96 -28.28 53.99
C VAL A 266 27.47 -28.49 53.87
N ALA A 267 28.20 -27.47 53.40
CA ALA A 267 29.62 -27.58 53.08
C ALA A 267 29.93 -28.80 52.18
N ASP A 268 31.04 -29.51 52.42
CA ASP A 268 31.46 -30.72 51.70
C ASP A 268 30.66 -32.00 52.05
N LYS A 269 29.40 -31.87 52.48
CA LYS A 269 28.53 -32.97 52.96
C LYS A 269 27.09 -32.82 52.46
N SER A 270 26.41 -33.94 52.25
CA SER A 270 24.99 -33.96 51.86
C SER A 270 24.24 -35.18 52.39
N SER A 271 22.90 -35.10 52.37
CA SER A 271 21.98 -36.13 52.85
C SER A 271 20.63 -36.00 52.13
N ALA A 272 19.97 -37.11 51.82
CA ALA A 272 18.62 -37.11 51.24
C ALA A 272 17.55 -37.24 52.34
N THR A 273 16.40 -36.61 52.18
CA THR A 273 15.27 -36.78 53.11
C THR A 273 14.60 -38.14 53.00
N ASN A 274 14.20 -38.69 54.13
CA ASN A 274 13.40 -39.93 54.22
C ASN A 274 11.90 -39.70 53.92
N ALA A 275 11.09 -40.76 53.96
CA ALA A 275 9.62 -40.75 53.81
C ALA A 275 8.86 -39.78 54.74
N ASN A 276 9.45 -39.37 55.87
CA ASN A 276 8.88 -38.39 56.79
C ASN A 276 9.35 -36.95 56.51
N GLY A 277 10.14 -36.75 55.45
CA GLY A 277 10.78 -35.49 55.09
C GLY A 277 12.00 -35.13 55.96
N GLU A 278 12.54 -36.06 56.74
CA GLU A 278 13.64 -35.80 57.70
C GLU A 278 15.02 -36.03 57.06
N TYR A 279 15.98 -35.15 57.33
CA TYR A 279 17.38 -35.29 56.89
C TYR A 279 18.37 -35.16 58.06
N ASN A 280 19.58 -35.68 57.86
CA ASN A 280 20.71 -35.55 58.78
C ASN A 280 22.03 -35.49 58.00
N VAL A 281 22.73 -34.37 58.07
CA VAL A 281 24.09 -34.18 57.55
C VAL A 281 25.06 -34.21 58.73
N SER A 282 25.80 -35.32 58.89
CA SER A 282 26.81 -35.47 59.95
C SER A 282 28.20 -35.01 59.52
N ASP A 283 29.10 -34.91 60.50
CA ASP A 283 30.54 -34.66 60.30
C ASP A 283 30.85 -33.36 59.55
N VAL A 284 29.96 -32.36 59.68
CA VAL A 284 30.16 -31.00 59.17
C VAL A 284 31.13 -30.27 60.10
N LYS A 285 32.16 -29.63 59.53
CA LYS A 285 33.17 -28.86 60.26
C LYS A 285 32.52 -27.72 61.06
N GLU A 286 33.05 -27.42 62.24
CA GLU A 286 32.66 -26.21 62.98
C GLU A 286 32.83 -24.96 62.12
N GLY A 287 31.81 -24.11 62.06
CA GLY A 287 31.78 -22.89 61.23
C GLY A 287 30.37 -22.44 60.87
N THR A 288 30.26 -21.35 60.10
CA THR A 288 28.98 -20.95 59.48
C THR A 288 29.04 -21.24 57.99
N TRP A 289 28.12 -22.08 57.51
CA TRP A 289 28.12 -22.64 56.16
C TRP A 289 26.80 -22.32 55.46
N THR A 290 26.85 -22.20 54.14
CA THR A 290 25.65 -22.19 53.31
C THR A 290 25.00 -23.58 53.34
N ILE A 291 23.68 -23.61 53.55
CA ILE A 291 22.83 -24.79 53.42
C ILE A 291 21.87 -24.59 52.25
N PHE A 292 21.72 -25.61 51.42
CA PHE A 292 20.75 -25.61 50.32
C PHE A 292 20.06 -26.96 50.18
N ALA A 293 18.85 -26.95 49.61
CA ALA A 293 18.03 -28.14 49.45
C ALA A 293 17.30 -28.16 48.10
N VAL A 294 17.53 -29.24 47.34
CA VAL A 294 17.09 -29.40 45.95
C VAL A 294 16.10 -30.56 45.85
N LYS A 295 15.00 -30.34 45.13
CA LYS A 295 14.05 -31.40 44.72
C LYS A 295 13.35 -31.01 43.42
N GLU A 296 13.24 -31.96 42.50
CA GLU A 296 12.52 -31.77 41.24
C GLU A 296 11.07 -31.31 41.47
N GLY A 297 10.64 -30.29 40.73
CA GLY A 297 9.31 -29.66 40.86
C GLY A 297 9.21 -28.58 41.94
N TYR A 298 10.27 -28.32 42.71
CA TYR A 298 10.30 -27.31 43.76
C TYR A 298 11.40 -26.26 43.54
N GLN A 299 11.15 -25.03 43.99
CA GLN A 299 12.17 -23.98 44.07
C GLN A 299 13.23 -24.41 45.10
N VAL A 300 14.51 -24.32 44.73
CA VAL A 300 15.62 -24.64 45.63
C VAL A 300 15.66 -23.68 46.81
N TYR A 301 15.74 -24.24 48.01
CA TYR A 301 15.98 -23.47 49.22
C TYR A 301 17.46 -23.18 49.37
N TYR A 302 17.80 -21.97 49.84
CA TYR A 302 19.14 -21.61 50.31
C TYR A 302 19.05 -20.82 51.62
N GLY A 303 20.11 -20.87 52.43
CA GLY A 303 20.25 -20.14 53.68
C GLY A 303 21.59 -20.41 54.36
N ASN A 304 21.80 -19.89 55.56
CA ASN A 304 23.04 -20.10 56.32
C ASN A 304 22.75 -20.90 57.60
N VAL A 305 23.64 -21.83 57.96
CA VAL A 305 23.58 -22.62 59.19
C VAL A 305 24.92 -22.55 59.93
N THR A 306 24.86 -22.26 61.23
CA THR A 306 26.05 -22.31 62.10
C THR A 306 26.13 -23.67 62.77
N VAL A 307 27.28 -24.32 62.62
CA VAL A 307 27.64 -25.62 63.20
C VAL A 307 28.69 -25.37 64.27
N THR A 308 28.44 -25.85 65.49
CA THR A 308 29.38 -25.82 66.62
C THR A 308 29.82 -27.22 66.99
N ASP A 309 31.04 -27.39 67.48
CA ASP A 309 31.61 -28.71 67.80
C ASP A 309 30.71 -29.58 68.70
N GLY A 310 30.62 -30.88 68.37
CA GLY A 310 29.90 -31.91 69.12
C GLY A 310 28.38 -31.73 69.21
N ASN A 311 27.82 -30.70 68.60
CA ASN A 311 26.42 -30.30 68.77
C ASN A 311 25.57 -30.63 67.54
N THR A 312 24.25 -30.67 67.72
CA THR A 312 23.28 -30.89 66.66
C THR A 312 22.45 -29.64 66.41
N THR A 313 22.71 -28.95 65.29
CA THR A 313 21.93 -27.79 64.86
C THR A 313 20.66 -28.27 64.15
N ILE A 314 19.49 -27.77 64.58
CA ILE A 314 18.21 -28.05 63.94
C ILE A 314 17.88 -26.93 62.96
N HIS A 315 17.70 -27.28 61.68
CA HIS A 315 17.37 -26.34 60.61
C HIS A 315 16.22 -26.92 59.78
N ASN A 316 15.01 -26.35 59.85
CA ASN A 316 13.88 -26.84 59.06
C ASN A 316 13.73 -26.02 57.78
N ILE A 317 13.33 -26.68 56.70
CA ILE A 317 13.31 -26.13 55.34
C ILE A 317 11.88 -26.19 54.80
N VAL A 318 11.46 -25.11 54.14
CA VAL A 318 10.22 -25.08 53.35
C VAL A 318 10.61 -24.86 51.90
N LEU A 319 10.18 -25.77 51.03
CA LEU A 319 10.34 -25.69 49.59
C LEU A 319 9.04 -25.18 48.96
N ASN A 320 9.13 -24.22 48.04
CA ASN A 320 7.97 -23.75 47.31
C ASN A 320 7.76 -24.64 46.08
N LEU A 321 6.54 -25.11 45.83
CA LEU A 321 6.24 -25.79 44.56
C LEU A 321 6.43 -24.79 43.40
N ILE A 322 7.03 -25.21 42.29
CA ILE A 322 7.12 -24.38 41.09
C ILE A 322 5.72 -24.30 40.47
N GLN A 323 5.07 -23.14 40.61
CA GLN A 323 3.83 -22.86 39.89
C GLN A 323 4.16 -22.45 38.46
N GLU A 324 3.54 -23.10 37.47
CA GLU A 324 3.65 -22.70 36.07
C GLU A 324 2.84 -21.41 35.82
N GLU A 325 3.48 -20.24 35.91
CA GLU A 325 2.88 -19.01 35.42
C GLU A 325 2.72 -19.07 33.89
N ASN A 326 1.48 -19.03 33.42
CA ASN A 326 1.15 -18.87 32.01
C ASN A 326 1.69 -17.51 31.52
N PRO A 327 2.64 -17.45 30.56
CA PRO A 327 3.43 -16.25 30.23
C PRO A 327 2.67 -15.14 29.47
N PHE A 328 1.35 -15.08 29.61
CA PHE A 328 0.46 -14.13 28.92
C PHE A 328 -0.55 -13.42 29.86
N THR A 329 -0.38 -13.51 31.17
CA THR A 329 -1.27 -12.86 32.17
C THR A 329 -1.24 -11.33 32.13
N ASN A 330 -0.19 -10.70 31.59
CA ASN A 330 0.01 -9.25 31.59
C ASN A 330 -0.55 -8.50 30.35
N VAL A 331 -1.46 -9.08 29.57
CA VAL A 331 -2.18 -8.37 28.48
C VAL A 331 -3.62 -8.00 28.89
N GLY A 332 -3.76 -7.37 30.06
CA GLY A 332 -4.99 -6.68 30.47
C GLY A 332 -5.07 -5.26 29.87
N PRO A 333 -6.27 -4.70 29.63
CA PRO A 333 -6.43 -3.37 29.04
C PRO A 333 -6.14 -2.24 30.06
N GLY A 334 -4.85 -1.95 30.26
CA GLY A 334 -4.36 -0.73 30.89
C GLY A 334 -4.31 -0.75 32.42
N GLN A 335 -3.11 -0.77 32.99
CA GLN A 335 -2.88 -0.19 34.31
C GLN A 335 -2.88 1.34 34.17
N THR A 336 -3.88 2.00 34.75
CA THR A 336 -3.82 3.42 35.08
C THR A 336 -3.37 3.57 36.53
N ASP A 337 -2.44 4.48 36.80
CA ASP A 337 -1.87 4.71 38.13
C ASP A 337 -2.95 4.95 39.19
N GLN A 338 -2.93 4.17 40.28
CA GLN A 338 -3.84 4.37 41.42
C GLN A 338 -3.11 4.96 42.62
N THR A 339 -3.17 6.29 42.73
CA THR A 339 -2.95 7.01 44.00
C THR A 339 -4.07 8.05 44.19
N GLY A 340 -4.84 7.92 45.29
CA GLY A 340 -5.95 8.83 45.65
C GLY A 340 -7.34 8.31 45.25
N ILE A 341 -8.07 7.57 46.09
CA ILE A 341 -8.87 8.06 47.24
C ILE A 341 -10.04 8.98 46.81
N ASP A 342 -11.26 8.42 46.91
CA ASP A 342 -12.59 9.05 47.06
C ASP A 342 -13.14 9.92 45.89
N GLU A 343 -14.46 10.15 45.69
CA GLU A 343 -15.72 9.80 46.38
C GLU A 343 -16.76 9.17 45.39
N ALA A 344 -17.93 8.75 45.89
CA ALA A 344 -18.98 8.09 45.09
C ALA A 344 -19.90 9.06 44.30
N GLY A 345 -20.28 8.66 43.06
CA GLY A 345 -21.21 9.41 42.20
C GLY A 345 -22.21 8.50 41.46
N THR A 346 -23.44 8.43 41.94
CA THR A 346 -24.49 7.48 41.49
C THR A 346 -24.99 7.71 40.06
N GLY A 347 -25.09 6.64 39.26
CA GLY A 347 -25.87 6.60 38.01
C GLY A 347 -26.21 5.15 37.62
N GLN A 348 -27.50 4.81 37.56
CA GLN A 348 -27.96 3.45 37.24
C GLN A 348 -28.27 3.31 35.75
N ASP A 349 -27.92 2.16 35.17
CA ASP A 349 -28.84 1.40 34.31
C ASP A 349 -28.50 -0.09 34.40
N VAL A 350 -29.49 -0.99 34.30
CA VAL A 350 -29.29 -2.40 34.72
C VAL A 350 -29.89 -3.45 33.77
N GLY A 351 -28.98 -4.25 33.19
CA GLY A 351 -29.23 -5.63 32.73
C GLY A 351 -29.78 -5.82 31.31
N PRO A 352 -30.02 -7.09 30.90
CA PRO A 352 -29.72 -8.34 31.62
C PRO A 352 -28.74 -9.27 30.86
N GLY A 353 -27.95 -10.05 31.61
CA GLY A 353 -27.12 -11.11 31.03
C GLY A 353 -25.88 -11.45 31.85
N GLN A 354 -25.98 -12.45 32.73
CA GLN A 354 -24.80 -13.24 33.10
C GLN A 354 -24.65 -14.32 32.04
N ASP A 355 -23.64 -14.18 31.18
CA ASP A 355 -23.05 -15.30 30.45
C ASP A 355 -21.54 -15.24 30.71
N GLU A 356 -20.98 -16.34 31.17
CA GLU A 356 -19.52 -16.48 31.27
C GLU A 356 -18.95 -16.43 29.85
N GLY A 357 -18.02 -15.51 29.59
CA GLY A 357 -17.24 -15.56 28.36
C GLY A 357 -16.57 -16.94 28.28
N PRO A 358 -16.59 -17.63 27.12
CA PRO A 358 -16.10 -19.00 27.04
C PRO A 358 -14.64 -19.02 27.51
N GLY A 359 -14.40 -19.75 28.61
CA GLY A 359 -13.07 -19.87 29.20
C GLY A 359 -12.04 -20.31 28.16
N GLN A 360 -10.79 -19.87 28.34
CA GLN A 360 -9.72 -20.23 27.41
C GLN A 360 -9.69 -21.76 27.22
N VAL A 361 -9.95 -22.20 26.00
CA VAL A 361 -9.77 -23.61 25.64
C VAL A 361 -8.26 -23.85 25.64
N ASN A 362 -7.78 -24.55 26.66
CA ASN A 362 -6.36 -24.89 26.79
C ASN A 362 -5.92 -25.74 25.60
N PHE A 363 -5.23 -25.11 24.65
CA PHE A 363 -4.52 -25.81 23.59
C PHE A 363 -3.24 -26.42 24.18
N GLN A 364 -3.37 -27.65 24.69
CA GLN A 364 -2.25 -28.55 24.92
C GLN A 364 -1.37 -28.61 23.64
N PRO A 365 -0.03 -28.61 23.75
CA PRO A 365 0.85 -28.67 22.60
C PRO A 365 0.66 -30.00 21.86
N ILE A 366 0.34 -29.94 20.57
CA ILE A 366 0.21 -31.14 19.73
C ILE A 366 1.61 -31.69 19.42
N VAL A 367 2.07 -32.61 20.25
CA VAL A 367 3.15 -33.54 19.90
C VAL A 367 2.69 -34.34 18.68
N GLU A 368 3.54 -34.48 17.65
CA GLU A 368 3.20 -35.29 16.46
C GLU A 368 3.07 -36.79 16.82
N GLN A 369 1.86 -37.19 17.18
CA GLN A 369 1.52 -38.61 17.33
C GLN A 369 1.50 -39.33 15.97
N PRO A 370 1.84 -40.63 15.93
CA PRO A 370 1.67 -41.45 14.73
C PRO A 370 0.21 -41.39 14.26
N LYS A 371 0.00 -41.12 12.96
CA LYS A 371 -1.34 -40.89 12.42
C LYS A 371 -2.23 -42.12 12.60
N ARG A 372 -3.43 -41.90 13.15
CA ARG A 372 -4.51 -42.90 13.25
C ARG A 372 -4.67 -43.65 11.92
N ILE A 373 -4.49 -44.96 11.96
CA ILE A 373 -4.78 -45.84 10.83
C ILE A 373 -6.32 -45.94 10.73
N GLU A 374 -6.89 -45.72 9.55
CA GLU A 374 -8.34 -45.75 9.34
C GLU A 374 -8.90 -47.14 9.73
N GLY A 375 -9.78 -47.18 10.73
CA GLY A 375 -10.43 -48.39 11.20
C GLY A 375 -9.84 -49.03 12.48
N THR A 376 -8.81 -48.43 13.09
CA THR A 376 -8.32 -48.84 14.43
C THR A 376 -8.47 -47.73 15.47
N ASP A 377 -9.05 -48.09 16.63
CA ASP A 377 -9.28 -47.17 17.75
C ASP A 377 -8.19 -47.24 18.84
N TYR A 378 -7.22 -48.15 18.70
CA TYR A 378 -6.08 -48.31 19.60
C TYR A 378 -4.91 -49.05 18.93
N ILE A 379 -3.70 -48.92 19.47
CA ILE A 379 -2.50 -49.70 19.12
C ILE A 379 -1.79 -50.14 20.40
N ILE A 380 -1.27 -51.37 20.43
CA ILE A 380 -0.37 -51.89 21.46
C ILE A 380 0.94 -52.30 20.79
N THR A 381 2.09 -51.86 21.31
CA THR A 381 3.39 -52.02 20.61
C THR A 381 3.97 -53.44 20.66
N LEU A 382 3.58 -54.26 21.63
CA LEU A 382 4.09 -55.61 21.83
C LEU A 382 3.03 -56.66 21.41
N GLN A 383 3.40 -57.56 20.50
CA GLN A 383 2.49 -58.60 19.98
C GLN A 383 2.65 -59.96 20.68
N GLU A 384 3.85 -60.29 21.18
CA GLU A 384 4.11 -61.46 22.02
C GLU A 384 5.30 -61.20 22.96
N LEU A 385 5.29 -61.81 24.15
CA LEU A 385 6.32 -61.65 25.18
C LEU A 385 7.05 -62.97 25.44
N LYS A 386 8.07 -63.26 24.64
CA LYS A 386 8.97 -64.41 24.84
C LYS A 386 10.30 -63.97 25.46
N ARG A 387 10.66 -64.50 26.64
CA ARG A 387 11.92 -64.14 27.34
C ARG A 387 12.56 -65.34 28.02
N LYS A 388 13.88 -65.26 28.26
CA LYS A 388 14.65 -66.22 29.05
C LYS A 388 15.38 -65.48 30.18
N LEU A 389 15.28 -65.99 31.40
CA LEU A 389 15.91 -65.43 32.61
C LEU A 389 16.58 -66.57 33.39
N ARG A 390 17.51 -66.30 34.30
CA ARG A 390 17.97 -67.30 35.27
C ARG A 390 17.20 -67.25 36.58
N GLU A 391 17.26 -68.36 37.31
CA GLU A 391 16.84 -68.43 38.71
C GLU A 391 17.59 -67.37 39.57
N GLY A 392 16.84 -66.38 40.07
CA GLY A 392 17.34 -65.23 40.85
C GLY A 392 17.56 -63.91 40.08
N GLU A 393 17.36 -63.86 38.76
CA GLU A 393 17.40 -62.63 37.97
C GLU A 393 16.00 -61.99 37.83
N PHE A 394 15.92 -60.70 37.51
CA PHE A 394 14.68 -60.04 37.08
C PHE A 394 14.91 -59.12 35.88
N ARG A 395 13.86 -58.82 35.12
CA ARG A 395 13.90 -57.99 33.91
C ARG A 395 12.57 -57.26 33.73
N GLN A 396 12.62 -56.00 33.31
CA GLN A 396 11.42 -55.20 33.01
C GLN A 396 11.21 -55.10 31.49
N GLU A 397 9.94 -55.08 31.08
CA GLU A 397 9.51 -54.98 29.69
C GLU A 397 8.33 -54.00 29.59
N THR A 398 8.53 -52.89 28.87
CA THR A 398 7.53 -51.81 28.76
C THR A 398 6.65 -52.01 27.52
N ILE A 399 5.35 -52.01 27.73
CA ILE A 399 4.31 -52.14 26.70
C ILE A 399 3.66 -50.77 26.54
N ARG A 400 3.84 -50.11 25.39
CA ARG A 400 3.19 -48.83 25.06
C ARG A 400 1.84 -49.08 24.42
N ILE A 401 0.86 -48.29 24.84
CA ILE A 401 -0.56 -48.41 24.53
C ILE A 401 -1.00 -47.02 24.04
N ILE A 402 -1.60 -46.95 22.85
CA ILE A 402 -2.07 -45.69 22.25
C ILE A 402 -3.57 -45.82 22.03
N SER A 403 -4.35 -44.84 22.51
CA SER A 403 -5.76 -44.70 22.24
C SER A 403 -5.97 -43.72 21.08
N TYR A 404 -6.88 -44.06 20.16
CA TYR A 404 -7.39 -43.14 19.14
C TYR A 404 -8.89 -42.88 19.32
N LYS A 405 -9.41 -43.07 20.55
CA LYS A 405 -10.78 -42.70 20.91
C LYS A 405 -10.85 -41.21 21.21
N ASP A 406 -11.95 -40.60 20.79
CA ASP A 406 -12.29 -39.19 21.06
C ASP A 406 -12.91 -38.99 22.46
N SER A 407 -12.80 -40.01 23.33
CA SER A 407 -13.20 -40.04 24.74
C SER A 407 -12.16 -40.81 25.56
N THR A 408 -11.99 -40.46 26.83
CA THR A 408 -11.11 -41.16 27.77
C THR A 408 -11.43 -42.65 27.79
N ALA A 409 -10.42 -43.50 27.63
CA ALA A 409 -10.53 -44.95 27.50
C ALA A 409 -10.00 -45.65 28.76
N THR A 410 -10.79 -46.56 29.34
CA THR A 410 -10.43 -47.31 30.55
C THR A 410 -10.05 -48.75 30.20
N VAL A 411 -8.87 -49.19 30.64
CA VAL A 411 -8.31 -50.51 30.30
C VAL A 411 -7.89 -51.24 31.58
N THR A 412 -8.26 -52.50 31.72
CA THR A 412 -7.88 -53.38 32.83
C THR A 412 -6.94 -54.47 32.33
N TYR A 413 -5.94 -54.84 33.14
CA TYR A 413 -4.89 -55.79 32.78
C TYR A 413 -4.94 -57.04 33.67
N GLU A 414 -5.00 -58.23 33.06
CA GLU A 414 -5.06 -59.51 33.78
C GLU A 414 -4.02 -60.52 33.24
N LEU A 415 -3.26 -61.15 34.12
CA LEU A 415 -2.29 -62.21 33.78
C LEU A 415 -2.89 -63.60 34.03
N LYS A 416 -3.09 -64.39 32.97
CA LYS A 416 -3.63 -65.75 33.02
C LYS A 416 -2.57 -66.79 32.66
N GLY A 417 -2.78 -68.03 33.11
CA GLY A 417 -1.78 -69.12 32.98
C GLY A 417 -0.80 -69.19 34.17
N ASN A 418 0.34 -69.87 34.00
CA ASN A 418 1.28 -70.16 35.11
C ASN A 418 2.28 -69.01 35.38
N LEU A 419 1.84 -67.77 35.14
CA LEU A 419 2.65 -66.56 35.27
C LEU A 419 2.61 -65.94 36.68
N SER A 420 1.63 -66.32 37.51
CA SER A 420 1.50 -65.83 38.88
C SER A 420 2.79 -66.06 39.68
N GLY A 421 3.35 -64.98 40.25
CA GLY A 421 4.63 -64.98 40.97
C GLY A 421 5.89 -64.93 40.08
N ILE A 422 5.75 -65.02 38.75
CA ILE A 422 6.83 -64.80 37.77
C ILE A 422 6.70 -63.41 37.13
N VAL A 423 5.49 -63.00 36.73
CA VAL A 423 5.25 -61.68 36.13
C VAL A 423 4.40 -60.84 37.06
N THR A 424 4.85 -59.62 37.32
CA THR A 424 4.15 -58.58 38.09
C THR A 424 3.99 -57.36 37.20
N LEU A 425 2.79 -56.80 37.12
CA LEU A 425 2.54 -55.52 36.46
C LEU A 425 2.72 -54.38 37.48
N ASP A 426 3.18 -53.22 37.03
CA ASP A 426 3.22 -51.98 37.81
C ASP A 426 1.81 -51.48 38.17
N LYS A 427 0.84 -51.67 37.27
CA LYS A 427 -0.58 -51.33 37.46
C LYS A 427 -1.51 -52.39 36.88
N THR A 428 -2.71 -52.50 37.45
CA THR A 428 -3.78 -53.41 37.01
C THR A 428 -4.85 -52.72 36.18
N GLN A 429 -4.82 -51.39 36.10
CA GLN A 429 -5.77 -50.58 35.34
C GLN A 429 -5.09 -49.30 34.85
N SER A 430 -5.51 -48.79 33.70
CA SER A 430 -5.16 -47.47 33.17
C SER A 430 -6.41 -46.68 32.79
N VAL A 431 -6.28 -45.35 32.86
CA VAL A 431 -7.21 -44.38 32.28
C VAL A 431 -6.39 -43.57 31.27
N ILE A 432 -6.72 -43.70 29.98
CA ILE A 432 -5.97 -43.08 28.88
C ILE A 432 -6.84 -41.97 28.30
N GLU A 433 -6.35 -40.74 28.27
CA GLU A 433 -7.11 -39.58 27.79
C GLU A 433 -7.45 -39.63 26.27
N PRO A 434 -8.40 -38.82 25.78
CA PRO A 434 -8.78 -38.79 24.37
C PRO A 434 -7.58 -38.57 23.45
N ASN A 435 -7.39 -39.47 22.49
CA ASN A 435 -6.20 -39.51 21.63
C ASN A 435 -4.86 -39.47 22.43
N GLY A 436 -4.81 -40.10 23.61
CA GLY A 436 -3.64 -40.19 24.48
C GLY A 436 -2.90 -41.53 24.42
N GLU A 437 -1.81 -41.64 25.18
CA GLU A 437 -1.02 -42.86 25.34
C GLU A 437 -0.71 -43.18 26.80
N ASP A 438 -0.40 -44.45 27.08
CA ASP A 438 0.08 -44.90 28.39
C ASP A 438 1.06 -46.09 28.23
N TYR A 439 1.81 -46.37 29.30
CA TYR A 439 2.88 -47.35 29.37
C TYR A 439 2.61 -48.33 30.52
N LEU A 440 2.58 -49.63 30.22
CA LEU A 440 2.42 -50.72 31.19
C LEU A 440 3.77 -51.45 31.34
N ILE A 441 4.26 -51.63 32.57
CA ILE A 441 5.58 -52.23 32.84
C ILE A 441 5.40 -53.64 33.41
N ALA A 442 5.70 -54.66 32.60
CA ALA A 442 5.75 -56.04 33.03
C ALA A 442 7.13 -56.36 33.62
N THR A 443 7.21 -56.51 34.94
CA THR A 443 8.41 -56.97 35.64
C THR A 443 8.40 -58.50 35.75
N ILE A 444 9.38 -59.16 35.15
CA ILE A 444 9.54 -60.61 35.07
C ILE A 444 10.64 -61.04 36.05
N PHE A 445 10.34 -61.98 36.94
CA PHE A 445 11.23 -62.52 37.95
C PHE A 445 11.52 -64.00 37.69
N GLY A 446 12.80 -64.38 37.72
CA GLY A 446 13.27 -65.76 37.77
C GLY A 446 13.08 -66.40 39.14
N SER A 447 11.86 -66.32 39.69
CA SER A 447 11.52 -66.66 41.08
C SER A 447 11.16 -68.14 41.33
N LYS A 448 10.95 -68.92 40.25
CA LYS A 448 10.59 -70.35 40.29
C LYS A 448 11.69 -71.21 39.67
N ASN A 449 11.63 -72.51 39.95
CA ASN A 449 12.54 -73.53 39.41
C ASN A 449 12.69 -73.44 37.87
N PRO A 450 13.83 -73.87 37.29
CA PRO A 450 14.03 -73.86 35.84
C PRO A 450 12.95 -74.64 35.06
N GLY A 451 12.42 -74.03 34.00
CA GLY A 451 11.30 -74.55 33.20
C GLY A 451 10.68 -73.47 32.32
N ILE A 452 9.77 -73.88 31.42
CA ILE A 452 9.02 -72.97 30.53
C ILE A 452 7.64 -72.68 31.15
N TYR A 453 7.32 -71.40 31.29
CA TYR A 453 6.10 -70.89 31.92
C TYR A 453 5.28 -70.09 30.90
N ASN A 454 4.10 -70.62 30.56
CA ASN A 454 3.22 -70.05 29.54
C ASN A 454 1.96 -69.42 30.15
N GLY A 455 1.46 -68.39 29.48
CA GLY A 455 0.21 -67.73 29.80
C GLY A 455 -0.16 -66.62 28.81
N THR A 456 -1.06 -65.74 29.23
CA THR A 456 -1.53 -64.58 28.47
C THR A 456 -1.55 -63.34 29.38
N LEU A 457 -1.24 -62.19 28.80
CA LEU A 457 -1.61 -60.88 29.33
C LEU A 457 -2.84 -60.40 28.54
N GLU A 458 -3.96 -60.28 29.22
CA GLU A 458 -5.24 -59.86 28.66
C GLU A 458 -5.54 -58.41 29.04
N PHE A 459 -6.10 -57.70 28.07
CA PHE A 459 -6.55 -56.31 28.13
C PHE A 459 -8.07 -56.36 27.97
N ASP A 460 -8.81 -55.76 28.88
CA ASP A 460 -10.30 -55.76 28.88
C ASP A 460 -10.86 -54.41 29.33
N GLY A 461 -11.97 -53.98 28.75
CA GLY A 461 -12.59 -52.66 29.01
C GLY A 461 -12.98 -51.94 27.72
N ASP A 462 -12.42 -50.75 27.51
CA ASP A 462 -12.69 -49.94 26.30
C ASP A 462 -12.14 -50.57 25.00
N PHE A 463 -11.14 -51.44 25.10
CA PHE A 463 -10.69 -52.29 24.01
C PHE A 463 -10.08 -53.58 24.54
N ASN A 464 -10.20 -54.65 23.76
CA ASN A 464 -9.84 -55.99 24.19
C ASN A 464 -8.70 -56.57 23.36
N ALA A 465 -7.65 -57.04 24.02
CA ALA A 465 -6.47 -57.62 23.39
C ALA A 465 -5.86 -58.75 24.23
N THR A 466 -4.99 -59.54 23.62
CA THR A 466 -4.32 -60.67 24.28
C THR A 466 -2.91 -60.84 23.75
N ILE A 467 -1.91 -60.67 24.63
CA ILE A 467 -0.51 -60.92 24.32
C ILE A 467 -0.14 -62.31 24.90
N PRO A 468 0.30 -63.28 24.09
CA PRO A 468 0.83 -64.54 24.60
C PRO A 468 2.21 -64.32 25.26
N VAL A 469 2.41 -64.94 26.42
CA VAL A 469 3.62 -64.79 27.25
C VAL A 469 4.27 -66.16 27.46
N GLU A 470 5.57 -66.25 27.20
CA GLU A 470 6.40 -67.46 27.33
C GLU A 470 7.72 -67.10 28.03
N ILE A 471 7.87 -67.52 29.28
CA ILE A 471 9.06 -67.25 30.11
C ILE A 471 9.80 -68.56 30.36
N GLU A 472 11.02 -68.71 29.83
CA GLU A 472 11.90 -69.83 30.15
C GLU A 472 12.86 -69.42 31.29
N ILE A 473 12.67 -70.00 32.48
CA ILE A 473 13.63 -69.86 33.57
C ILE A 473 14.73 -70.92 33.40
N LEU A 474 15.98 -70.48 33.45
CA LEU A 474 17.19 -71.27 33.27
C LEU A 474 17.89 -71.54 34.60
N ASP A 475 18.53 -72.71 34.67
CA ASP A 475 19.49 -73.07 35.72
C ASP A 475 20.55 -71.98 35.88
N LYS A 476 20.78 -71.56 37.12
CA LYS A 476 21.77 -70.55 37.56
C LYS A 476 23.17 -70.71 36.91
N ASN A 477 23.54 -71.94 36.55
CA ASN A 477 24.85 -72.27 35.97
C ASN A 477 24.93 -72.10 34.43
N LYS A 478 23.81 -71.87 33.72
CA LYS A 478 23.81 -71.66 32.26
C LYS A 478 23.84 -70.16 31.93
N LEU A 479 24.75 -69.75 31.04
CA LEU A 479 24.86 -68.35 30.58
C LEU A 479 23.96 -68.08 29.36
N PRO A 480 22.97 -67.17 29.43
CA PRO A 480 22.33 -66.61 28.26
C PRO A 480 23.20 -65.46 27.72
N VAL A 481 24.20 -65.76 26.89
CA VAL A 481 24.95 -64.72 26.17
C VAL A 481 24.26 -64.44 24.83
N GLU A 482 23.76 -63.23 24.64
CA GLU A 482 23.37 -62.72 23.32
C GLU A 482 24.64 -62.57 22.47
N ALA A 483 24.99 -63.60 21.70
CA ALA A 483 26.28 -63.64 21.00
C ALA A 483 26.42 -62.57 19.91
N LEU A 484 25.31 -62.02 19.39
CA LEU A 484 25.25 -61.17 18.22
C LEU A 484 24.32 -59.95 18.43
N ILE A 485 24.89 -58.76 18.53
CA ILE A 485 24.17 -57.49 18.35
C ILE A 485 24.10 -57.16 16.85
N MET A 486 22.95 -56.63 16.41
CA MET A 486 22.73 -56.17 15.04
C MET A 486 22.04 -54.81 14.95
N GLU A 487 22.58 -53.91 14.14
CA GLU A 487 22.00 -52.59 13.85
C GLU A 487 21.84 -52.41 12.34
N LEU A 488 20.74 -51.78 11.90
CA LEU A 488 20.39 -51.63 10.48
C LEU A 488 20.23 -50.16 10.09
N GLY A 489 21.29 -49.58 9.53
CA GLY A 489 21.30 -48.20 9.05
C GLY A 489 20.74 -48.07 7.63
N VAL A 490 19.65 -47.32 7.48
CA VAL A 490 19.13 -46.85 6.19
C VAL A 490 19.31 -45.32 6.12
N PRO A 491 20.11 -44.78 5.18
CA PRO A 491 20.37 -43.35 5.06
C PRO A 491 19.17 -42.65 4.40
N GLY A 492 18.27 -42.12 5.24
CA GLY A 492 17.10 -41.35 4.84
C GLY A 492 15.78 -42.09 5.04
N THR A 493 14.74 -41.35 5.39
CA THR A 493 13.39 -41.85 5.72
C THR A 493 12.44 -41.91 4.52
N LYS A 494 12.83 -41.36 3.36
CA LYS A 494 11.95 -41.18 2.20
C LYS A 494 12.66 -41.49 0.87
N PHE A 495 12.04 -42.35 0.07
CA PHE A 495 12.54 -42.78 -1.25
C PHE A 495 11.45 -42.71 -2.33
N TYR A 496 11.86 -42.89 -3.59
CA TYR A 496 10.99 -42.79 -4.77
C TYR A 496 11.13 -44.05 -5.65
N PRO A 497 10.08 -44.53 -6.35
CA PRO A 497 10.17 -45.67 -7.26
C PRO A 497 11.29 -45.55 -8.30
N SER A 498 11.88 -46.67 -8.73
CA SER A 498 13.15 -46.77 -9.48
C SER A 498 14.45 -46.43 -8.73
N ASN A 499 14.43 -45.74 -7.59
CA ASN A 499 15.68 -45.40 -6.89
C ASN A 499 16.38 -46.63 -6.29
N LYS A 500 17.69 -46.46 -6.01
CA LYS A 500 18.51 -47.45 -5.31
C LYS A 500 18.63 -47.05 -3.84
N ILE A 501 18.04 -47.82 -2.94
CA ILE A 501 18.28 -47.68 -1.49
C ILE A 501 19.59 -48.41 -1.18
N ARG A 502 20.61 -47.69 -0.71
CA ARG A 502 21.78 -48.29 -0.06
C ARG A 502 21.45 -48.49 1.42
N PHE A 503 21.95 -49.55 2.04
CA PHE A 503 21.81 -49.74 3.48
C PHE A 503 23.01 -50.49 4.05
N GLN A 504 23.26 -50.33 5.35
CA GLN A 504 24.35 -50.99 6.06
C GLN A 504 23.82 -51.77 7.27
N THR A 505 24.47 -52.88 7.58
CA THR A 505 24.14 -53.70 8.75
C THR A 505 25.40 -53.93 9.56
N HIS A 506 25.43 -53.39 10.79
CA HIS A 506 26.53 -53.60 11.72
C HIS A 506 26.26 -54.87 12.51
N LEU A 507 27.28 -55.72 12.61
CA LEU A 507 27.25 -57.00 13.33
C LEU A 507 28.37 -56.98 14.37
N ARG A 508 28.03 -57.22 15.64
CA ARG A 508 29.02 -57.26 16.73
C ARG A 508 28.91 -58.58 17.48
N ASN A 509 30.01 -59.33 17.49
CA ASN A 509 30.16 -60.55 18.26
C ASN A 509 30.48 -60.20 19.72
N LEU A 510 29.74 -60.78 20.67
CA LEU A 510 30.01 -60.68 22.11
C LEU A 510 30.70 -61.94 22.68
N LEU A 511 30.89 -62.99 21.88
CA LEU A 511 31.69 -64.17 22.25
C LEU A 511 33.17 -63.98 21.92
N ILE A 512 33.96 -63.67 22.95
CA ILE A 512 35.42 -63.58 22.87
C ILE A 512 36.00 -64.88 22.29
N ASP A 513 36.91 -64.74 21.33
CA ASP A 513 37.70 -65.80 20.67
C ASP A 513 36.92 -66.99 20.05
N ARG A 514 35.62 -66.82 19.76
CA ARG A 514 34.84 -67.81 18.99
C ARG A 514 34.20 -67.20 17.74
N PRO A 515 34.80 -67.36 16.55
CA PRO A 515 34.14 -67.03 15.30
C PRO A 515 33.04 -68.05 14.96
N TYR A 516 31.90 -67.59 14.43
CA TYR A 516 30.80 -68.45 14.01
C TYR A 516 30.10 -67.96 12.73
N PRO A 517 29.42 -68.85 11.98
CA PRO A 517 28.66 -68.46 10.81
C PRO A 517 27.35 -67.74 11.20
N VAL A 518 27.03 -66.69 10.45
CA VAL A 518 25.80 -65.92 10.56
C VAL A 518 25.10 -65.90 9.21
N ARG A 519 23.88 -66.46 9.16
CA ARG A 519 23.02 -66.47 7.97
C ARG A 519 21.98 -65.36 8.11
N ILE A 520 22.08 -64.32 7.29
CA ILE A 520 21.18 -63.14 7.34
C ILE A 520 20.25 -63.13 6.13
N VAL A 521 18.95 -63.04 6.39
CA VAL A 521 17.92 -62.86 5.38
C VAL A 521 17.35 -61.45 5.50
N TYR A 522 17.59 -60.62 4.49
CA TYR A 522 17.00 -59.30 4.35
C TYR A 522 15.68 -59.40 3.59
N THR A 523 14.62 -58.78 4.10
CA THR A 523 13.29 -58.73 3.44
C THR A 523 12.76 -57.30 3.44
N LEU A 524 12.31 -56.82 2.29
CA LEU A 524 11.56 -55.57 2.16
C LEU A 524 10.08 -55.88 2.00
N GLN A 525 9.27 -55.38 2.92
CA GLN A 525 7.83 -55.61 3.01
C GLN A 525 7.10 -54.27 3.16
N ASN A 526 5.81 -54.20 2.81
CA ASN A 526 4.93 -53.15 3.34
C ASN A 526 4.83 -53.25 4.88
N ILE A 527 4.39 -52.19 5.55
CA ILE A 527 4.31 -52.13 7.01
C ILE A 527 3.48 -53.26 7.64
N GLU A 528 2.43 -53.72 6.96
CA GLU A 528 1.59 -54.87 7.36
C GLU A 528 2.30 -56.23 7.29
N GLY A 529 3.45 -56.32 6.60
CA GLY A 529 4.15 -57.59 6.32
C GLY A 529 3.52 -58.47 5.22
N THR A 530 2.35 -58.09 4.68
CA THR A 530 1.54 -58.91 3.75
C THR A 530 2.15 -59.08 2.35
N LYS A 531 3.00 -58.14 1.90
CA LYS A 531 3.55 -58.09 0.53
C LYS A 531 5.07 -57.88 0.54
N THR A 532 5.83 -58.97 0.41
CA THR A 532 7.30 -58.92 0.25
C THR A 532 7.68 -58.51 -1.17
N ILE A 533 8.36 -57.37 -1.31
CA ILE A 533 8.79 -56.77 -2.60
C ILE A 533 10.20 -57.22 -2.99
N TRP A 534 11.08 -57.45 -2.02
CA TRP A 534 12.46 -57.84 -2.26
C TRP A 534 12.99 -58.73 -1.14
N THR A 535 13.91 -59.63 -1.47
CA THR A 535 14.58 -60.51 -0.49
C THR A 535 16.01 -60.78 -0.93
N LYS A 536 16.94 -60.84 0.01
CA LYS A 536 18.33 -61.24 -0.23
C LYS A 536 18.89 -62.00 0.97
N GLU A 537 19.52 -63.13 0.71
CA GLU A 537 20.32 -63.85 1.70
C GLU A 537 21.80 -63.44 1.62
N VAL A 538 22.45 -63.31 2.77
CA VAL A 538 23.91 -63.14 2.92
C VAL A 538 24.39 -64.05 4.05
N ASN A 539 25.37 -64.89 3.75
CA ASN A 539 26.07 -65.69 4.75
C ASN A 539 27.44 -65.06 5.00
N THR A 540 27.78 -64.85 6.27
CA THR A 540 29.09 -64.36 6.69
C THR A 540 29.65 -65.17 7.87
N PHE A 541 30.90 -64.94 8.24
CA PHE A 541 31.56 -65.56 9.39
C PHE A 541 32.08 -64.44 10.28
N LEU A 542 31.58 -64.33 11.51
CA LEU A 542 31.82 -63.16 12.35
C LEU A 542 32.81 -63.51 13.47
N THR A 543 33.95 -62.80 13.53
CA THR A 543 34.96 -62.97 14.57
C THR A 543 34.83 -61.94 15.69
N THR A 544 34.74 -60.65 15.35
CA THR A 544 34.67 -59.54 16.33
C THR A 544 33.59 -58.53 15.95
N GLN A 545 33.78 -57.78 14.87
CA GLN A 545 32.76 -56.86 14.33
C GLN A 545 32.86 -56.78 12.81
N GLN A 546 31.74 -56.57 12.13
CA GLN A 546 31.67 -56.46 10.67
C GLN A 546 30.48 -55.59 10.23
N THR A 547 30.72 -54.68 9.28
CA THR A 547 29.66 -53.94 8.60
C THR A 547 29.41 -54.54 7.21
N LEU A 548 28.15 -54.89 6.91
CA LEU A 548 27.73 -55.38 5.60
C LEU A 548 26.99 -54.29 4.82
N TYR A 549 27.50 -53.91 3.66
CA TYR A 549 26.86 -52.94 2.77
C TYR A 549 26.01 -53.64 1.70
N ASN A 550 24.78 -53.18 1.53
CA ASN A 550 23.82 -53.74 0.57
C ASN A 550 23.11 -52.64 -0.23
N THR A 551 22.39 -53.03 -1.28
CA THR A 551 21.61 -52.12 -2.10
C THR A 551 20.36 -52.82 -2.65
N ILE A 552 19.21 -52.17 -2.49
CA ILE A 552 17.91 -52.53 -3.06
C ILE A 552 17.66 -51.63 -4.26
N LYS A 553 17.08 -52.17 -5.35
CA LYS A 553 16.50 -51.36 -6.43
C LYS A 553 14.99 -51.49 -6.33
N ILE A 554 14.29 -50.39 -6.06
CA ILE A 554 12.82 -50.39 -5.99
C ILE A 554 12.26 -50.61 -7.42
N PRO A 555 11.30 -51.53 -7.63
CA PRO A 555 10.54 -51.61 -8.88
C PRO A 555 9.78 -50.31 -9.22
N ARG A 556 9.14 -50.26 -10.39
CA ARG A 556 8.41 -49.05 -10.87
C ARG A 556 6.92 -49.06 -10.50
N ASP A 557 6.45 -50.25 -10.20
CA ASP A 557 5.12 -50.71 -9.86
C ASP A 557 4.88 -50.78 -8.34
N VAL A 558 5.83 -50.30 -7.53
CA VAL A 558 5.66 -50.17 -6.08
C VAL A 558 4.77 -48.98 -5.76
N GLU A 559 3.68 -49.27 -5.07
CA GLU A 559 2.71 -48.29 -4.57
C GLU A 559 3.36 -47.31 -3.56
N ALA A 560 2.81 -46.09 -3.46
CA ALA A 560 3.26 -45.15 -2.45
C ALA A 560 2.71 -45.56 -1.08
N GLY A 561 3.57 -45.64 -0.07
CA GLY A 561 3.23 -46.23 1.24
C GLY A 561 4.45 -46.36 2.15
N GLU A 562 4.25 -47.03 3.29
CA GLU A 562 5.29 -47.27 4.28
C GLU A 562 5.78 -48.71 4.25
N TYR A 563 7.11 -48.84 4.30
CA TYR A 563 7.83 -50.07 4.03
C TYR A 563 8.87 -50.33 5.12
N ILE A 564 8.98 -51.60 5.49
CA ILE A 564 9.90 -52.10 6.49
C ILE A 564 10.95 -53.00 5.85
N LEU A 565 12.22 -52.66 6.06
CA LEU A 565 13.35 -53.52 5.75
C LEU A 565 13.73 -54.27 7.01
N ARG A 566 13.47 -55.58 7.06
CA ARG A 566 13.86 -56.46 8.17
C ARG A 566 15.14 -57.21 7.81
N ALA A 567 16.04 -57.37 8.79
CA ALA A 567 17.24 -58.20 8.71
C ALA A 567 17.19 -59.28 9.78
N ASN A 568 16.92 -60.52 9.38
CA ASN A 568 16.80 -61.68 10.28
C ASN A 568 18.07 -62.52 10.21
N ALA A 569 18.82 -62.62 11.30
CA ALA A 569 20.02 -63.44 11.40
C ALA A 569 19.78 -64.73 12.18
N MET A 570 20.36 -65.82 11.68
CA MET A 570 20.42 -67.12 12.34
C MET A 570 21.89 -67.51 12.57
N TYR A 571 22.24 -67.81 13.81
CA TYR A 571 23.61 -68.09 14.26
C TYR A 571 23.55 -69.04 15.47
N LEU A 572 24.40 -70.07 15.54
CA LEU A 572 24.48 -70.99 16.70
C LEU A 572 23.13 -71.60 17.18
N SER A 573 22.16 -71.76 16.28
CA SER A 573 20.76 -72.16 16.58
C SER A 573 19.92 -71.13 17.36
N LEU A 574 20.40 -69.89 17.45
CA LEU A 574 19.72 -68.70 17.93
C LEU A 574 19.33 -67.80 16.75
N TYR A 575 18.46 -66.83 17.05
CA TYR A 575 17.98 -65.81 16.11
C TYR A 575 18.18 -64.41 16.68
N SER A 576 18.44 -63.44 15.82
CA SER A 576 18.39 -62.01 16.12
C SER A 576 17.73 -61.29 14.95
N SER A 577 17.00 -60.21 15.22
CA SER A 577 16.27 -59.45 14.20
C SER A 577 16.39 -57.96 14.46
N THR A 578 16.54 -57.19 13.41
CA THR A 578 16.53 -55.73 13.43
C THR A 578 15.81 -55.20 12.19
N SER A 579 15.23 -54.01 12.26
CA SER A 579 14.43 -53.46 11.17
C SER A 579 14.47 -51.95 11.08
N ALA A 580 14.44 -51.44 9.85
CA ALA A 580 14.37 -50.01 9.55
C ALA A 580 13.09 -49.70 8.74
N LEU A 581 12.41 -48.62 9.12
CA LEU A 581 11.20 -48.12 8.47
C LEU A 581 11.53 -46.96 7.52
N PHE A 582 10.90 -46.93 6.35
CA PHE A 582 10.96 -45.79 5.43
C PHE A 582 9.73 -45.70 4.53
N LYS A 583 9.48 -44.50 4.00
CA LYS A 583 8.36 -44.21 3.10
C LYS A 583 8.78 -44.24 1.64
N ILE A 584 7.98 -44.85 0.78
CA ILE A 584 8.08 -44.69 -0.68
C ILE A 584 6.96 -43.74 -1.11
N ASP A 585 7.31 -42.67 -1.83
CA ASP A 585 6.38 -41.61 -2.26
C ASP A 585 6.55 -41.34 -3.77
N VAL A 586 5.59 -40.63 -4.36
CA VAL A 586 5.62 -40.17 -5.75
C VAL A 586 5.97 -38.67 -5.83
N PRO A 587 6.87 -38.25 -6.74
CA PRO A 587 7.28 -36.84 -6.86
C PRO A 587 6.09 -35.90 -7.10
N PHE A 588 6.02 -34.79 -6.37
CA PHE A 588 4.88 -33.86 -6.36
C PHE A 588 4.37 -33.48 -7.76
N LEU A 589 5.27 -33.08 -8.66
CA LEU A 589 4.94 -32.68 -10.03
C LEU A 589 4.29 -33.79 -10.87
N GLN A 590 4.53 -35.07 -10.53
CA GLN A 590 4.01 -36.24 -11.23
C GLN A 590 2.72 -36.79 -10.63
N ARG A 591 2.25 -36.27 -9.49
CA ARG A 591 0.96 -36.65 -8.89
C ARG A 591 -0.18 -36.29 -9.84
N ILE A 592 -1.13 -37.21 -10.02
CA ILE A 592 -2.28 -37.05 -10.91
C ILE A 592 -3.47 -36.48 -10.12
N ILE A 593 -4.05 -35.39 -10.61
CA ILE A 593 -5.17 -34.68 -10.00
C ILE A 593 -6.20 -34.40 -11.10
N PHE A 594 -7.41 -34.96 -10.95
CA PHE A 594 -8.47 -34.97 -11.99
C PHE A 594 -7.98 -35.48 -13.37
N GLY A 595 -7.14 -36.52 -13.38
CA GLY A 595 -6.65 -37.17 -14.60
C GLY A 595 -5.46 -36.49 -15.30
N LEU A 596 -5.00 -35.35 -14.82
CA LEU A 596 -3.80 -34.65 -15.30
C LEU A 596 -2.74 -34.53 -14.21
N ALA A 597 -1.47 -34.58 -14.57
CA ALA A 597 -0.37 -34.42 -13.63
C ALA A 597 -0.22 -32.94 -13.18
N VAL A 598 0.29 -32.71 -11.97
CA VAL A 598 0.50 -31.35 -11.42
C VAL A 598 1.30 -30.44 -12.37
N TRP A 599 2.33 -30.96 -13.07
CA TRP A 599 3.08 -30.18 -14.05
C TRP A 599 2.22 -29.69 -15.24
N GLN A 600 1.17 -30.42 -15.62
CA GLN A 600 0.24 -30.03 -16.67
C GLN A 600 -0.70 -28.92 -16.18
N TRP A 601 -1.16 -29.00 -14.93
CA TRP A 601 -1.90 -27.93 -14.28
C TRP A 601 -1.10 -26.63 -14.16
N LEU A 602 0.19 -26.72 -13.83
CA LEU A 602 1.09 -25.56 -13.80
C LEU A 602 1.28 -24.92 -15.19
N LEU A 603 1.35 -25.72 -16.27
CA LEU A 603 1.36 -25.20 -17.64
C LEU A 603 0.04 -24.52 -18.02
N ILE A 604 -1.11 -25.12 -17.68
CA ILE A 604 -2.43 -24.50 -17.90
C ILE A 604 -2.53 -23.17 -17.18
N PHE A 605 -2.10 -23.10 -15.91
CA PHE A 605 -2.04 -21.86 -15.13
C PHE A 605 -1.11 -20.83 -15.77
N PHE A 606 0.09 -21.22 -16.20
CA PHE A 606 1.03 -20.33 -16.89
C PHE A 606 0.44 -19.74 -18.19
N PHE A 607 -0.24 -20.55 -19.01
CA PHE A 607 -0.93 -20.05 -20.20
C PHE A 607 -2.12 -19.12 -19.86
N LEU A 608 -2.85 -19.38 -18.77
CA LEU A 608 -3.91 -18.47 -18.29
C LEU A 608 -3.33 -17.14 -17.79
N VAL A 609 -2.21 -17.16 -17.07
CA VAL A 609 -1.50 -15.95 -16.62
C VAL A 609 -0.96 -15.15 -17.80
N LEU A 610 -0.37 -15.80 -18.82
CA LEU A 610 0.05 -15.13 -20.05
C LEU A 610 -1.14 -14.55 -20.83
N ALA A 611 -2.27 -15.25 -20.90
CA ALA A 611 -3.48 -14.73 -21.55
C ALA A 611 -4.07 -13.53 -20.79
N ALA A 612 -4.10 -13.57 -19.46
CA ALA A 612 -4.55 -12.47 -18.60
C ALA A 612 -3.60 -11.27 -18.71
N GLY A 613 -2.28 -11.49 -18.63
CA GLY A 613 -1.26 -10.45 -18.81
C GLY A 613 -1.32 -9.82 -20.19
N GLY A 614 -1.47 -10.62 -21.25
CA GLY A 614 -1.68 -10.14 -22.62
C GLY A 614 -2.97 -9.34 -22.79
N PHE A 615 -4.06 -9.75 -22.15
CA PHE A 615 -5.33 -9.01 -22.13
C PHE A 615 -5.22 -7.68 -21.38
N LEU A 616 -4.59 -7.66 -20.20
CA LEU A 616 -4.34 -6.45 -19.41
C LEU A 616 -3.41 -5.48 -20.14
N TYR A 617 -2.33 -5.98 -20.77
CA TYR A 617 -1.42 -5.19 -21.59
C TYR A 617 -2.13 -4.62 -22.82
N TRP A 618 -2.97 -5.40 -23.50
CA TRP A 618 -3.81 -4.92 -24.60
C TRP A 618 -4.83 -3.87 -24.14
N HIS A 619 -5.42 -4.04 -22.95
CA HIS A 619 -6.31 -3.04 -22.34
C HIS A 619 -5.55 -1.73 -22.06
N HIS A 620 -4.39 -1.81 -21.42
CA HIS A 620 -3.56 -0.66 -21.09
C HIS A 620 -3.03 0.07 -22.34
N LEU A 621 -2.62 -0.67 -23.39
CA LEU A 621 -2.29 -0.13 -24.72
C LEU A 621 -3.48 0.50 -25.44
N LYS A 622 -4.72 0.15 -25.07
CA LYS A 622 -5.95 0.72 -25.63
C LYS A 622 -6.42 1.94 -24.85
N GLU A 623 -6.19 1.99 -23.54
CA GLU A 623 -6.53 3.15 -22.71
C GLU A 623 -5.53 4.30 -22.90
N SER A 624 -4.23 4.01 -22.89
CA SER A 624 -3.15 4.99 -23.15
C SER A 624 -3.22 5.65 -24.54
N LYS A 625 -4.00 5.10 -25.47
CA LYS A 625 -4.28 5.67 -26.80
C LYS A 625 -5.53 6.56 -26.87
N LYS A 626 -6.36 6.59 -25.83
CA LYS A 626 -7.46 7.56 -25.72
C LYS A 626 -6.86 8.95 -25.48
N LYS A 627 -7.46 9.99 -26.06
CA LYS A 627 -7.17 11.38 -25.67
C LYS A 627 -8.02 11.78 -24.46
N PHE A 628 -9.25 11.29 -24.42
CA PHE A 628 -10.24 11.63 -23.40
C PHE A 628 -10.36 10.50 -22.36
N HIS A 629 -9.97 10.79 -21.11
CA HIS A 629 -9.92 9.81 -20.02
C HIS A 629 -11.17 9.86 -19.10
N LEU A 630 -12.09 10.78 -19.38
CA LEU A 630 -13.25 11.09 -18.55
C LEU A 630 -14.35 10.03 -18.64
N LYS A 631 -14.86 9.61 -17.47
CA LYS A 631 -16.06 8.79 -17.35
C LYS A 631 -17.29 9.69 -17.55
N VAL A 632 -18.03 9.45 -18.63
CA VAL A 632 -19.28 10.17 -18.97
C VAL A 632 -20.48 9.30 -18.60
N ASP A 633 -21.42 9.84 -17.84
CA ASP A 633 -22.71 9.20 -17.56
C ASP A 633 -23.72 9.53 -18.66
N TYR A 634 -23.87 8.57 -19.59
CA TYR A 634 -24.83 8.67 -20.69
C TYR A 634 -26.30 8.77 -20.25
N ASN A 635 -26.65 8.45 -19.00
CA ASN A 635 -28.02 8.62 -18.50
C ASN A 635 -28.32 10.07 -18.08
N ALA A 636 -27.30 10.77 -17.57
CA ALA A 636 -27.33 12.18 -17.21
C ALA A 636 -27.05 13.14 -18.40
N LEU A 637 -27.02 12.62 -19.64
CA LEU A 637 -26.97 13.43 -20.86
C LEU A 637 -28.36 13.62 -21.48
N PRO A 638 -28.61 14.73 -22.21
CA PRO A 638 -29.87 14.95 -22.91
C PRO A 638 -30.18 13.86 -23.92
N LYS A 639 -31.43 13.39 -23.90
CA LYS A 639 -31.94 12.32 -24.76
C LYS A 639 -32.62 12.91 -26.01
N PRO A 640 -32.67 12.19 -27.14
CA PRO A 640 -33.37 12.67 -28.34
C PRO A 640 -34.86 12.89 -28.05
N GLY A 641 -35.40 14.01 -28.51
CA GLY A 641 -36.78 14.43 -28.25
C GLY A 641 -37.20 15.64 -29.10
N PRO A 642 -38.46 16.11 -28.99
CA PRO A 642 -38.99 17.17 -29.85
C PRO A 642 -38.19 18.47 -29.79
N ARG A 643 -37.83 18.93 -28.59
CA ARG A 643 -37.01 20.14 -28.35
C ARG A 643 -35.54 19.82 -27.99
N SER A 644 -35.03 18.67 -28.44
CA SER A 644 -33.59 18.33 -28.37
C SER A 644 -32.90 18.57 -29.72
N ILE A 645 -31.65 19.04 -29.69
CA ILE A 645 -30.80 19.30 -30.88
C ILE A 645 -29.63 18.31 -30.99
N TYR A 646 -29.26 17.89 -32.20
CA TYR A 646 -28.15 16.96 -32.44
C TYR A 646 -26.84 17.69 -32.75
N VAL A 647 -25.98 17.82 -31.75
CA VAL A 647 -24.72 18.58 -31.85
C VAL A 647 -23.51 17.74 -32.28
N GLY A 648 -23.55 16.41 -32.14
CA GLY A 648 -22.46 15.54 -32.57
C GLY A 648 -22.35 14.24 -31.78
N LYS A 649 -21.13 13.82 -31.46
CA LYS A 649 -20.83 12.59 -30.70
C LYS A 649 -20.03 12.92 -29.43
N ILE A 650 -20.14 12.08 -28.40
CA ILE A 650 -19.16 12.07 -27.32
C ILE A 650 -17.81 11.64 -27.91
N ALA A 651 -16.76 12.44 -27.66
CA ALA A 651 -15.50 12.35 -28.36
C ALA A 651 -14.85 10.95 -28.23
N GLU A 652 -14.23 10.47 -29.30
CA GLU A 652 -13.67 9.10 -29.44
C GLU A 652 -14.69 7.95 -29.25
N THR A 653 -16.01 8.24 -29.31
CA THR A 653 -17.07 7.22 -29.29
C THR A 653 -18.07 7.38 -30.43
N ASP A 654 -18.87 6.35 -30.70
CA ASP A 654 -20.04 6.44 -31.58
C ASP A 654 -21.31 7.00 -30.91
N HIS A 655 -21.26 7.31 -29.60
CA HIS A 655 -22.45 7.75 -28.85
C HIS A 655 -22.86 9.15 -29.28
N LYS A 656 -24.02 9.27 -29.94
CA LYS A 656 -24.63 10.56 -30.29
C LYS A 656 -24.91 11.38 -29.02
N THR A 657 -24.62 12.67 -29.06
CA THR A 657 -24.93 13.59 -27.97
C THR A 657 -25.86 14.69 -28.44
N TYR A 658 -26.72 15.13 -27.53
CA TYR A 658 -27.77 16.11 -27.77
C TYR A 658 -27.70 17.21 -26.71
N MET A 659 -28.33 18.35 -26.99
CA MET A 659 -28.59 19.40 -26.01
C MET A 659 -30.09 19.73 -26.01
N ASN A 660 -30.63 20.19 -24.88
CA ASN A 660 -32.00 20.68 -24.78
C ASN A 660 -32.05 22.15 -25.27
N LEU A 661 -32.97 22.49 -26.18
CA LEU A 661 -33.18 23.89 -26.62
C LEU A 661 -33.44 24.84 -25.44
N GLU A 662 -34.12 24.35 -24.41
CA GLU A 662 -34.52 25.20 -23.29
C GLU A 662 -33.36 25.58 -22.35
N ALA A 663 -32.21 24.89 -22.43
CA ALA A 663 -31.01 25.27 -21.71
C ALA A 663 -30.37 26.57 -22.27
N PHE A 664 -30.58 26.89 -23.55
CA PHE A 664 -30.03 28.08 -24.20
C PHE A 664 -30.73 29.38 -23.78
N LYS A 665 -31.88 29.31 -23.10
CA LYS A 665 -32.48 30.46 -22.39
C LYS A 665 -31.65 30.88 -21.18
N THR A 666 -30.90 29.96 -20.57
CA THR A 666 -29.85 30.27 -19.59
C THR A 666 -28.48 30.38 -20.27
N HIS A 667 -28.51 30.87 -21.52
CA HIS A 667 -27.38 31.35 -22.30
C HIS A 667 -26.25 30.33 -22.53
N THR A 668 -25.27 30.69 -23.36
CA THR A 668 -24.16 29.80 -23.74
C THR A 668 -22.95 30.63 -24.12
N ILE A 669 -21.76 30.15 -23.77
CA ILE A 669 -20.48 30.75 -24.19
C ILE A 669 -19.60 29.73 -24.90
N VAL A 670 -18.98 30.15 -26.00
CA VAL A 670 -18.10 29.33 -26.86
C VAL A 670 -16.74 30.00 -26.93
N ALA A 671 -15.73 29.35 -26.33
CA ALA A 671 -14.40 29.91 -26.15
C ALA A 671 -13.29 29.03 -26.76
N GLY A 672 -12.06 29.55 -26.88
CA GLY A 672 -10.88 28.82 -27.37
C GLY A 672 -10.14 29.50 -28.51
N SER A 673 -9.01 28.92 -28.92
CA SER A 673 -8.10 29.56 -29.87
C SER A 673 -8.74 29.80 -31.25
N THR A 674 -8.17 30.75 -32.00
CA THR A 674 -8.37 30.82 -33.46
C THR A 674 -8.05 29.45 -34.08
N GLY A 675 -8.86 29.02 -35.06
CA GLY A 675 -8.77 27.69 -35.65
C GLY A 675 -9.20 26.51 -34.75
N GLY A 676 -9.65 26.73 -33.50
CA GLY A 676 -10.10 25.66 -32.60
C GLY A 676 -11.44 25.02 -32.99
N GLY A 677 -12.24 25.70 -33.81
CA GLY A 677 -13.60 25.28 -34.22
C GLY A 677 -14.75 25.98 -33.50
N LYS A 678 -14.52 27.16 -32.91
CA LYS A 678 -15.54 27.94 -32.16
C LYS A 678 -16.80 28.24 -32.97
N SER A 679 -16.67 29.04 -34.03
CA SER A 679 -17.83 29.46 -34.84
C SER A 679 -18.53 28.25 -35.44
N VAL A 680 -17.78 27.19 -35.81
CA VAL A 680 -18.34 25.90 -36.24
C VAL A 680 -19.22 25.26 -35.16
N SER A 681 -18.79 25.17 -33.89
CA SER A 681 -19.61 24.56 -32.83
C SER A 681 -20.84 25.40 -32.49
N ALA A 682 -20.73 26.73 -32.51
CA ALA A 682 -21.86 27.65 -32.38
C ALA A 682 -22.85 27.52 -33.57
N GLN A 683 -22.34 27.44 -34.80
CA GLN A 683 -23.13 27.25 -36.02
C GLN A 683 -23.85 25.90 -36.02
N VAL A 684 -23.22 24.80 -35.58
CA VAL A 684 -23.88 23.48 -35.42
C VAL A 684 -25.10 23.57 -34.52
N ILE A 685 -25.02 24.33 -33.42
CA ILE A 685 -26.13 24.57 -32.51
C ILE A 685 -27.24 25.38 -33.21
N VAL A 686 -26.86 26.47 -33.90
CA VAL A 686 -27.78 27.33 -34.66
C VAL A 686 -28.48 26.61 -35.80
N GLU A 687 -27.79 25.76 -36.56
CA GLU A 687 -28.39 24.91 -37.60
C GLU A 687 -29.50 24.00 -37.05
N GLU A 688 -29.31 23.47 -35.84
CA GLU A 688 -30.34 22.66 -35.19
C GLU A 688 -31.47 23.51 -34.59
N MET A 689 -31.19 24.71 -34.07
CA MET A 689 -32.21 25.68 -33.64
C MET A 689 -33.13 26.08 -34.80
N LEU A 690 -32.57 26.36 -35.98
CA LEU A 690 -33.32 26.72 -37.19
C LEU A 690 -34.18 25.56 -37.74
N LYS A 691 -33.77 24.30 -37.51
CA LYS A 691 -34.62 23.11 -37.79
C LYS A 691 -35.77 22.91 -36.79
N LYS A 692 -35.86 23.75 -35.76
CA LYS A 692 -36.79 23.67 -34.63
C LYS A 692 -37.57 24.98 -34.47
N ASP A 693 -37.70 25.73 -35.56
CA ASP A 693 -38.46 26.97 -35.70
C ASP A 693 -38.02 28.11 -34.75
N VAL A 694 -36.82 28.03 -34.17
CA VAL A 694 -36.22 29.15 -33.43
C VAL A 694 -35.73 30.19 -34.43
N CYS A 695 -36.08 31.46 -34.21
CA CYS A 695 -35.52 32.58 -34.97
C CYS A 695 -34.09 32.86 -34.47
N VAL A 696 -33.11 33.04 -35.36
CA VAL A 696 -31.73 33.32 -34.95
C VAL A 696 -31.27 34.68 -35.49
N MET A 697 -30.66 35.50 -34.65
CA MET A 697 -30.16 36.83 -34.98
C MET A 697 -28.67 36.90 -34.67
N VAL A 698 -27.83 37.17 -35.66
CA VAL A 698 -26.37 37.13 -35.53
C VAL A 698 -25.77 38.51 -35.75
N PHE A 699 -24.90 38.95 -34.85
CA PHE A 699 -24.05 40.12 -34.99
C PHE A 699 -22.64 39.63 -35.35
N ASP A 700 -22.23 39.87 -36.60
CA ASP A 700 -21.08 39.21 -37.20
C ASP A 700 -20.03 40.21 -37.75
N PRO A 701 -18.92 40.45 -37.04
CA PRO A 701 -17.81 41.29 -37.53
C PRO A 701 -16.88 40.59 -38.52
N THR A 702 -17.14 39.32 -38.88
CA THR A 702 -16.31 38.51 -39.79
C THR A 702 -16.99 38.22 -41.14
N ALA A 703 -18.31 38.39 -41.18
CA ALA A 703 -19.23 37.94 -42.22
C ALA A 703 -19.27 36.41 -42.47
N GLN A 704 -18.64 35.57 -41.62
CA GLN A 704 -18.65 34.10 -41.79
C GLN A 704 -20.06 33.48 -41.72
N TRP A 705 -20.99 34.05 -40.96
CA TRP A 705 -22.35 33.52 -40.81
C TRP A 705 -23.22 33.74 -42.05
N THR A 706 -22.78 34.58 -43.00
CA THR A 706 -23.44 34.73 -44.31
C THR A 706 -23.48 33.42 -45.12
N GLY A 707 -22.52 32.51 -44.90
CA GLY A 707 -22.47 31.18 -45.50
C GLY A 707 -23.67 30.30 -45.17
N MET A 708 -24.43 30.61 -44.09
CA MET A 708 -25.66 29.91 -43.70
C MET A 708 -26.73 29.90 -44.82
N LEU A 709 -26.70 30.90 -45.70
CA LEU A 709 -27.61 31.05 -46.85
C LEU A 709 -27.14 30.25 -48.09
N ARG A 710 -26.13 29.37 -47.95
CA ARG A 710 -25.61 28.48 -48.99
C ARG A 710 -25.50 27.04 -48.47
N LYS A 711 -25.58 26.06 -49.37
CA LYS A 711 -25.41 24.61 -49.05
C LYS A 711 -23.92 24.28 -48.94
N CYS A 712 -23.55 23.39 -48.01
CA CYS A 712 -22.18 22.85 -47.94
C CYS A 712 -21.74 22.19 -49.26
N ASN A 713 -20.66 22.72 -49.82
CA ASN A 713 -19.94 22.28 -51.03
C ASN A 713 -18.50 21.82 -50.70
N ASP A 714 -17.96 22.22 -49.54
CA ASP A 714 -16.64 21.89 -49.02
C ASP A 714 -16.39 20.37 -48.96
N LYS A 715 -15.41 19.91 -49.74
CA LYS A 715 -15.05 18.49 -49.86
C LYS A 715 -14.52 17.90 -48.56
N MET A 716 -13.83 18.68 -47.73
CA MET A 716 -13.33 18.23 -46.44
C MET A 716 -14.50 18.05 -45.47
N MET A 717 -15.36 19.07 -45.32
CA MET A 717 -16.57 18.96 -44.49
C MET A 717 -17.46 17.80 -44.92
N LEU A 718 -17.74 17.66 -46.21
CA LEU A 718 -18.57 16.58 -46.77
C LEU A 718 -17.95 15.17 -46.62
N SER A 719 -16.65 15.05 -46.39
CA SER A 719 -16.01 13.76 -46.06
C SER A 719 -16.34 13.31 -44.63
N LEU A 720 -16.37 14.26 -43.68
CA LEU A 720 -16.62 14.01 -42.26
C LEU A 720 -18.04 13.47 -41.98
N TYR A 721 -19.00 13.75 -42.87
CA TYR A 721 -20.40 13.32 -42.74
C TYR A 721 -20.53 11.82 -42.45
N SER A 722 -19.71 11.02 -43.14
CA SER A 722 -19.64 9.56 -42.97
C SER A 722 -19.42 9.14 -41.51
N MET A 723 -18.49 9.82 -40.81
CA MET A 723 -18.15 9.54 -39.41
C MET A 723 -19.26 9.91 -38.43
N PHE A 724 -20.19 10.78 -38.81
CA PHE A 724 -21.36 11.16 -37.98
C PHE A 724 -22.66 10.45 -38.39
N GLY A 725 -22.60 9.56 -39.40
CA GLY A 725 -23.75 8.84 -39.93
C GLY A 725 -24.69 9.72 -40.78
N MET A 726 -24.15 10.79 -41.36
CA MET A 726 -24.84 11.75 -42.23
C MET A 726 -24.53 11.47 -43.72
N LYS A 727 -25.41 11.92 -44.61
CA LYS A 727 -25.29 11.77 -46.07
C LYS A 727 -25.11 13.13 -46.76
N GLN A 728 -24.36 13.18 -47.85
CA GLN A 728 -24.07 14.43 -48.58
C GLN A 728 -25.32 15.14 -49.17
N ASN A 729 -26.45 14.43 -49.30
CA ASN A 729 -27.72 15.03 -49.69
C ASN A 729 -28.45 15.73 -48.53
N GLU A 730 -28.02 15.57 -47.27
CA GLU A 730 -28.54 16.33 -46.12
C GLU A 730 -28.01 17.76 -46.08
N ALA A 731 -26.84 18.03 -46.68
CA ALA A 731 -26.26 19.37 -46.79
C ALA A 731 -27.25 20.34 -47.45
N ARG A 732 -27.47 21.51 -46.84
CA ARG A 732 -28.55 22.44 -47.18
C ARG A 732 -28.21 23.88 -46.78
N ALA A 733 -28.81 24.84 -47.48
CA ALA A 733 -28.91 26.20 -46.98
C ALA A 733 -29.99 26.30 -45.89
N PHE A 734 -29.95 27.39 -45.14
CA PHE A 734 -31.00 27.84 -44.23
C PHE A 734 -31.68 29.08 -44.80
N SER A 735 -32.97 29.26 -44.50
CA SER A 735 -33.68 30.48 -44.91
C SER A 735 -33.24 31.63 -44.01
N GLY A 736 -33.03 32.80 -44.59
CA GLY A 736 -32.57 33.94 -43.82
C GLY A 736 -32.38 35.18 -44.66
N ASN A 737 -31.82 36.22 -44.05
CA ASN A 737 -31.50 37.48 -44.71
C ASN A 737 -30.19 38.03 -44.16
N ILE A 738 -29.51 38.86 -44.96
CA ILE A 738 -28.31 39.58 -44.56
C ILE A 738 -28.62 41.08 -44.63
N ARG A 739 -28.20 41.81 -43.59
CA ARG A 739 -28.20 43.27 -43.55
C ARG A 739 -26.79 43.75 -43.29
N GLU A 740 -26.33 44.68 -44.10
CA GLU A 740 -25.02 45.29 -43.93
C GLU A 740 -25.14 46.53 -43.04
N ILE A 741 -24.35 46.59 -41.98
CA ILE A 741 -24.41 47.68 -41.00
C ILE A 741 -23.17 48.57 -41.19
N THR A 742 -23.43 49.82 -41.61
CA THR A 742 -22.42 50.87 -41.82
C THR A 742 -22.60 52.06 -40.88
N ASP A 743 -23.62 52.01 -40.01
CA ASP A 743 -23.99 53.08 -39.09
C ASP A 743 -24.30 52.49 -37.70
N PRO A 744 -23.50 52.79 -36.66
CA PRO A 744 -23.68 52.20 -35.34
C PRO A 744 -24.93 52.71 -34.60
N TYR A 745 -25.55 53.79 -35.07
CA TYR A 745 -26.79 54.35 -34.51
C TYR A 745 -28.05 53.79 -35.20
N GLU A 746 -27.93 52.93 -36.21
CA GLU A 746 -29.07 52.29 -36.91
C GLU A 746 -29.94 51.47 -35.95
N ILE A 747 -31.25 51.75 -35.92
CA ILE A 747 -32.24 51.06 -35.08
C ILE A 747 -32.78 49.82 -35.80
N ILE A 748 -32.55 48.64 -35.21
CA ILE A 748 -33.11 47.38 -35.67
C ILE A 748 -34.57 47.27 -35.20
N ASP A 749 -35.53 47.33 -36.13
CA ASP A 749 -36.92 46.97 -35.83
C ASP A 749 -37.08 45.44 -35.77
N PHE A 750 -36.90 44.87 -34.58
CA PHE A 750 -37.01 43.42 -34.37
C PHE A 750 -38.36 42.84 -34.83
N LYS A 751 -39.45 43.60 -34.81
CA LYS A 751 -40.78 43.13 -35.27
C LYS A 751 -40.77 42.65 -36.72
N LYS A 752 -39.89 43.21 -37.55
CA LYS A 752 -39.69 42.88 -38.96
C LYS A 752 -38.83 41.62 -39.17
N TYR A 753 -37.99 41.29 -38.19
CA TYR A 753 -36.92 40.28 -38.29
C TYR A 753 -37.21 39.01 -37.49
N ILE A 754 -38.10 39.04 -36.49
CA ILE A 754 -38.57 37.85 -35.75
C ILE A 754 -39.36 36.94 -36.70
N LYS A 755 -38.72 35.87 -37.19
CA LYS A 755 -39.30 34.88 -38.10
C LYS A 755 -38.86 33.48 -37.69
N PRO A 756 -39.78 32.62 -37.20
CA PRO A 756 -39.48 31.24 -36.82
C PRO A 756 -38.72 30.48 -37.91
N GLY A 757 -37.60 29.86 -37.56
CA GLY A 757 -36.77 29.07 -38.48
C GLY A 757 -35.95 29.86 -39.50
N GLU A 758 -35.97 31.20 -39.46
CA GLU A 758 -35.08 32.05 -40.28
C GLU A 758 -33.89 32.59 -39.48
N ILE A 759 -32.74 32.73 -40.16
CA ILE A 759 -31.56 33.44 -39.64
C ILE A 759 -31.49 34.88 -40.18
N GLN A 760 -31.19 35.84 -39.31
CA GLN A 760 -31.01 37.25 -39.68
C GLN A 760 -29.58 37.64 -39.32
N VAL A 761 -28.73 37.86 -40.33
CA VAL A 761 -27.30 38.16 -40.15
C VAL A 761 -27.08 39.67 -40.32
N PHE A 762 -26.73 40.34 -39.22
CA PHE A 762 -26.27 41.72 -39.19
C PHE A 762 -24.75 41.72 -39.37
N ALA A 763 -24.30 42.00 -40.60
CA ALA A 763 -22.90 41.94 -40.98
C ALA A 763 -22.18 43.23 -40.58
N CYS A 764 -21.61 43.24 -39.37
CA CYS A 764 -20.91 44.37 -38.77
C CYS A 764 -19.45 44.52 -39.25
N HIS A 765 -19.02 43.75 -40.26
CA HIS A 765 -17.65 43.72 -40.77
C HIS A 765 -17.08 45.06 -41.34
N LYS A 766 -17.93 46.08 -41.51
CA LYS A 766 -17.56 47.45 -41.91
C LYS A 766 -17.56 48.46 -40.74
N LEU A 767 -17.83 48.01 -39.51
CA LEU A 767 -17.70 48.83 -38.30
C LEU A 767 -16.37 48.54 -37.59
N ASP A 768 -15.70 49.60 -37.14
CA ASP A 768 -14.57 49.47 -36.21
C ASP A 768 -15.05 48.95 -34.82
N PRO A 769 -14.18 48.36 -33.98
CA PRO A 769 -14.58 47.74 -32.71
C PRO A 769 -15.39 48.65 -31.77
N LYS A 770 -15.08 49.95 -31.75
CA LYS A 770 -15.80 50.98 -31.00
C LYS A 770 -17.23 51.20 -31.52
N ASP A 771 -17.40 51.25 -32.83
CA ASP A 771 -18.70 51.50 -33.45
C ASP A 771 -19.57 50.24 -33.39
N MET A 772 -18.96 49.06 -33.51
CA MET A 772 -19.64 47.80 -33.19
C MET A 772 -20.10 47.74 -31.72
N ASP A 773 -19.32 48.26 -30.76
CA ASP A 773 -19.70 48.32 -29.34
C ASP A 773 -20.92 49.24 -29.10
N ILE A 774 -20.98 50.38 -29.79
CA ILE A 774 -22.16 51.26 -29.81
C ILE A 774 -23.36 50.53 -30.46
N PHE A 775 -23.16 49.85 -31.59
CA PHE A 775 -24.23 49.12 -32.30
C PHE A 775 -24.80 47.96 -31.48
N VAL A 776 -23.95 47.19 -30.80
CA VAL A 776 -24.37 46.12 -29.89
C VAL A 776 -25.16 46.70 -28.72
N ALA A 777 -24.69 47.78 -28.08
CA ALA A 777 -25.42 48.46 -27.01
C ALA A 777 -26.81 48.96 -27.49
N ASN A 778 -26.86 49.57 -28.67
CA ASN A 778 -28.09 50.07 -29.29
C ASN A 778 -29.07 48.92 -29.62
N SER A 779 -28.58 47.83 -30.22
CA SER A 779 -29.43 46.68 -30.56
C SER A 779 -30.08 46.03 -29.32
N ILE A 780 -29.34 45.90 -28.22
CA ILE A 780 -29.87 45.36 -26.96
C ILE A 780 -30.87 46.32 -26.32
N ARG A 781 -30.61 47.64 -26.36
CA ARG A 781 -31.56 48.66 -25.91
C ARG A 781 -32.91 48.53 -26.63
N GLU A 782 -32.92 48.26 -27.93
CA GLU A 782 -34.15 48.09 -28.69
C GLU A 782 -34.88 46.76 -28.39
N VAL A 783 -34.19 45.70 -27.94
CA VAL A 783 -34.85 44.49 -27.39
C VAL A 783 -35.59 44.84 -26.09
N PHE A 784 -34.96 45.61 -25.19
CA PHE A 784 -35.59 46.08 -23.96
C PHE A 784 -36.77 47.04 -24.23
N ARG A 785 -36.67 47.92 -25.24
CA ARG A 785 -37.76 48.80 -25.66
C ARG A 785 -38.93 48.08 -26.32
N TYR A 786 -38.70 46.94 -26.98
CA TYR A 786 -39.75 46.15 -27.59
C TYR A 786 -40.70 45.51 -26.55
N GLY A 787 -40.18 45.13 -25.36
CA GLY A 787 -40.98 44.59 -24.27
C GLY A 787 -41.59 43.23 -24.60
N PHE A 788 -40.75 42.19 -24.72
CA PHE A 788 -41.20 40.84 -25.07
C PHE A 788 -42.11 40.21 -23.99
N ASP A 789 -43.13 39.46 -24.41
CA ASP A 789 -43.92 38.61 -23.50
C ASP A 789 -43.05 37.54 -22.85
N GLU A 790 -43.39 37.12 -21.62
CA GLU A 790 -42.74 35.95 -20.99
C GLU A 790 -42.97 34.66 -21.81
N SER A 791 -41.99 33.77 -21.84
CA SER A 791 -42.08 32.50 -22.59
C SER A 791 -41.36 31.35 -21.91
N LYS A 792 -42.08 30.24 -21.75
CA LYS A 792 -41.52 28.97 -21.28
C LYS A 792 -40.72 28.22 -22.35
N GLU A 793 -40.81 28.61 -23.63
CA GLU A 793 -40.02 28.03 -24.72
C GLU A 793 -39.01 29.03 -25.30
N LEU A 794 -37.85 28.54 -25.75
CA LEU A 794 -36.91 29.32 -26.56
C LEU A 794 -37.55 29.66 -27.91
N ARG A 795 -37.73 30.95 -28.20
CA ARG A 795 -38.32 31.49 -29.44
C ARG A 795 -37.28 32.16 -30.35
N ILE A 796 -36.33 32.87 -29.75
CA ILE A 796 -35.30 33.65 -30.44
C ILE A 796 -33.95 33.37 -29.78
N CYS A 797 -32.88 33.24 -30.57
CA CYS A 797 -31.51 33.21 -30.08
C CYS A 797 -30.71 34.35 -30.71
N PHE A 798 -30.09 35.19 -29.87
CA PHE A 798 -29.09 36.17 -30.30
C PHE A 798 -27.71 35.53 -30.28
N VAL A 799 -26.85 35.89 -31.23
CA VAL A 799 -25.48 35.40 -31.34
C VAL A 799 -24.55 36.60 -31.54
N TYR A 800 -23.56 36.74 -30.67
CA TYR A 800 -22.53 37.77 -30.76
C TYR A 800 -21.18 37.08 -31.02
N ASP A 801 -20.66 37.19 -32.25
CA ASP A 801 -19.38 36.58 -32.62
C ASP A 801 -18.19 37.54 -32.40
N GLU A 802 -17.03 36.96 -32.08
CA GLU A 802 -15.80 37.65 -31.67
C GLU A 802 -16.03 38.74 -30.59
N VAL A 803 -16.92 38.47 -29.63
CA VAL A 803 -17.50 39.46 -28.70
C VAL A 803 -16.49 40.11 -27.73
N HIS A 804 -15.28 39.56 -27.59
CA HIS A 804 -14.17 40.23 -26.89
C HIS A 804 -13.79 41.57 -27.53
N ARG A 805 -14.03 41.78 -28.83
CA ARG A 805 -13.79 43.06 -29.52
C ARG A 805 -14.51 44.26 -28.89
N LEU A 806 -15.59 44.01 -28.14
CA LEU A 806 -16.33 45.03 -27.39
C LEU A 806 -15.56 45.55 -26.15
N LEU A 807 -14.57 44.81 -25.68
CA LEU A 807 -13.80 45.14 -24.47
C LEU A 807 -12.79 46.28 -24.73
N PRO A 808 -12.52 47.14 -23.73
CA PRO A 808 -11.56 48.24 -23.86
C PRO A 808 -10.16 47.83 -24.35
N LYS A 809 -9.67 46.65 -23.93
CA LYS A 809 -8.36 46.12 -24.34
C LYS A 809 -8.26 45.73 -25.83
N PHE A 810 -9.39 45.70 -26.55
CA PHE A 810 -9.48 45.41 -27.98
C PHE A 810 -10.06 46.59 -28.81
N GLY A 811 -10.17 47.78 -28.20
CA GLY A 811 -10.61 49.00 -28.90
C GLY A 811 -12.12 49.29 -28.85
N GLY A 812 -12.92 48.43 -28.22
CA GLY A 812 -14.30 48.78 -27.84
C GLY A 812 -14.33 49.77 -26.66
N SER A 813 -15.51 50.20 -26.22
CA SER A 813 -15.70 51.04 -25.03
C SER A 813 -16.23 50.29 -23.81
N GLY A 814 -16.54 49.00 -23.95
CA GLY A 814 -17.16 48.15 -22.92
C GLY A 814 -18.66 48.40 -22.73
N GLN A 815 -19.29 49.24 -23.56
CA GLN A 815 -20.69 49.66 -23.38
C GLN A 815 -21.68 48.61 -23.86
N GLY A 816 -21.42 47.98 -25.00
CA GLY A 816 -22.16 46.82 -25.50
C GLY A 816 -21.96 45.60 -24.61
N PHE A 817 -20.77 45.44 -24.01
CA PHE A 817 -20.51 44.38 -23.03
C PHE A 817 -21.39 44.49 -21.77
N LEU A 818 -21.54 45.70 -21.20
CA LEU A 818 -22.46 45.96 -20.08
C LEU A 818 -23.94 45.72 -20.47
N GLN A 819 -24.33 45.98 -21.72
CA GLN A 819 -25.68 45.64 -22.17
C GLN A 819 -25.85 44.12 -22.41
N ILE A 820 -24.82 43.40 -22.86
CA ILE A 820 -24.83 41.92 -22.95
C ILE A 820 -25.01 41.28 -21.57
N GLU A 821 -24.34 41.81 -20.54
CA GLU A 821 -24.53 41.39 -19.16
C GLU A 821 -25.99 41.53 -18.71
N ARG A 822 -26.56 42.73 -18.91
CA ARG A 822 -27.97 43.05 -18.62
C ARG A 822 -28.93 42.13 -19.39
N ALA A 823 -28.62 41.82 -20.64
CA ALA A 823 -29.36 40.87 -21.45
C ALA A 823 -29.35 39.47 -20.83
N CYS A 824 -28.17 38.91 -20.50
CA CYS A 824 -28.03 37.59 -19.88
C CYS A 824 -28.77 37.44 -18.53
N ARG A 825 -28.98 38.54 -17.80
CA ARG A 825 -29.75 38.54 -16.54
C ARG A 825 -31.27 38.38 -16.75
N GLU A 826 -31.80 38.86 -17.88
CA GLU A 826 -33.24 39.12 -18.07
C GLU A 826 -33.89 38.40 -19.26
N TYR A 827 -33.17 38.22 -20.37
CA TYR A 827 -33.64 37.58 -21.60
C TYR A 827 -34.25 36.19 -21.38
N ARG A 828 -33.72 35.46 -20.38
CA ARG A 828 -34.23 34.15 -19.93
C ARG A 828 -35.73 34.11 -19.59
N LYS A 829 -36.31 35.23 -19.13
CA LYS A 829 -37.76 35.36 -18.81
C LYS A 829 -38.64 35.33 -20.06
N TRP A 830 -38.13 35.93 -21.14
CA TRP A 830 -38.84 36.18 -22.40
C TRP A 830 -38.65 35.05 -23.44
N GLY A 831 -38.01 33.94 -23.06
CA GLY A 831 -37.65 32.87 -23.99
C GLY A 831 -36.63 33.30 -25.04
N LEU A 832 -35.76 34.24 -24.70
CA LEU A 832 -34.67 34.73 -25.54
C LEU A 832 -33.35 34.09 -25.07
N GLY A 833 -32.64 33.44 -25.99
CA GLY A 833 -31.31 32.88 -25.75
C GLY A 833 -30.20 33.83 -26.21
N VAL A 834 -28.99 33.64 -25.68
CA VAL A 834 -27.78 34.35 -26.11
C VAL A 834 -26.63 33.35 -26.22
N ILE A 835 -25.96 33.35 -27.37
CA ILE A 835 -24.70 32.64 -27.59
C ILE A 835 -23.59 33.69 -27.75
N LEU A 836 -22.60 33.64 -26.86
CA LEU A 836 -21.40 34.48 -26.91
C LEU A 836 -20.24 33.66 -27.49
N VAL A 837 -19.59 34.14 -28.56
CA VAL A 837 -18.42 33.47 -29.14
C VAL A 837 -17.19 34.37 -28.97
N SER A 838 -16.13 33.84 -28.36
CA SER A 838 -14.95 34.62 -27.98
C SER A 838 -13.66 33.82 -28.00
N GLN A 839 -12.49 34.45 -28.01
CA GLN A 839 -11.21 33.74 -28.03
C GLN A 839 -10.81 33.19 -26.65
N VAL A 840 -11.05 33.95 -25.59
CA VAL A 840 -10.64 33.65 -24.21
C VAL A 840 -11.88 33.66 -23.30
N LEU A 841 -12.01 32.70 -22.38
CA LEU A 841 -13.14 32.62 -21.44
C LEU A 841 -12.88 33.35 -20.11
N SER A 842 -11.62 33.58 -19.75
CA SER A 842 -11.24 34.40 -18.57
C SER A 842 -11.73 35.85 -18.68
N ASP A 843 -11.80 36.40 -19.91
CA ASP A 843 -12.33 37.74 -20.25
C ASP A 843 -13.76 38.04 -19.74
N PHE A 844 -14.56 37.01 -19.46
CA PHE A 844 -15.92 37.15 -18.95
C PHE A 844 -15.92 36.95 -17.43
N VAL A 845 -15.88 38.04 -16.67
CA VAL A 845 -15.87 38.02 -15.20
C VAL A 845 -17.24 38.32 -14.61
N GLY A 846 -17.47 37.87 -13.37
CA GLY A 846 -18.68 38.19 -12.59
C GLY A 846 -19.99 37.65 -13.17
N THR A 847 -21.01 38.50 -13.14
CA THR A 847 -22.44 38.26 -13.44
C THR A 847 -22.71 37.56 -14.77
N ILE A 848 -21.89 37.75 -15.81
CA ILE A 848 -22.05 37.02 -17.08
C ILE A 848 -21.86 35.52 -16.88
N LYS A 849 -20.83 35.08 -16.15
CA LYS A 849 -20.63 33.65 -15.84
C LYS A 849 -21.74 33.11 -14.93
N ALA A 850 -22.19 33.90 -13.95
CA ALA A 850 -23.28 33.51 -13.06
C ALA A 850 -24.64 33.29 -13.77
N ASN A 851 -24.83 33.82 -14.99
CA ASN A 851 -26.06 33.66 -15.77
C ASN A 851 -25.91 32.74 -17.00
N ILE A 852 -24.72 32.17 -17.26
CA ILE A 852 -24.47 31.23 -18.37
C ILE A 852 -24.32 29.81 -17.82
N ASN A 853 -25.31 28.96 -18.12
CA ASN A 853 -25.33 27.56 -17.70
C ASN A 853 -24.60 26.61 -18.67
N THR A 854 -24.11 27.07 -19.83
CA THR A 854 -23.45 26.20 -20.82
C THR A 854 -22.12 26.79 -21.27
N GLU A 855 -21.01 26.21 -20.79
CA GLU A 855 -19.66 26.55 -21.23
C GLU A 855 -19.20 25.55 -22.31
N ILE A 856 -18.79 26.04 -23.47
CA ILE A 856 -18.19 25.24 -24.56
C ILE A 856 -16.77 25.74 -24.79
N GLN A 857 -15.80 25.08 -24.15
CA GLN A 857 -14.38 25.39 -24.30
C GLN A 857 -13.79 24.52 -25.42
N MET A 858 -13.61 25.11 -26.59
CA MET A 858 -12.74 24.56 -27.63
C MET A 858 -11.26 24.71 -27.18
N ARG A 859 -10.37 23.90 -27.78
CA ARG A 859 -8.92 23.93 -27.46
C ARG A 859 -8.38 25.36 -27.40
N THR A 860 -7.75 25.71 -26.28
CA THR A 860 -7.16 27.03 -26.04
C THR A 860 -5.64 26.92 -25.84
N ARG A 861 -4.97 28.08 -25.80
CA ARG A 861 -3.57 28.27 -25.39
C ARG A 861 -3.44 29.36 -24.32
N ASP A 862 -4.56 29.97 -23.90
CA ASP A 862 -4.57 30.99 -22.86
C ASP A 862 -4.29 30.35 -21.49
N GLU A 863 -3.24 30.79 -20.81
CA GLU A 863 -2.77 30.18 -19.57
C GLU A 863 -3.81 30.34 -18.43
N GLY A 864 -4.55 31.45 -18.40
CA GLY A 864 -5.63 31.67 -17.44
C GLY A 864 -6.84 30.75 -17.64
N ASP A 865 -7.23 30.49 -18.89
CA ASP A 865 -8.24 29.47 -19.22
C ASP A 865 -7.78 28.05 -18.86
N LEU A 866 -6.52 27.71 -19.17
CA LEU A 866 -5.95 26.40 -18.86
C LEU A 866 -5.84 26.19 -17.35
N GLU A 867 -5.38 27.18 -16.60
CA GLU A 867 -5.23 27.10 -15.15
C GLU A 867 -6.58 27.01 -14.43
N ARG A 868 -7.57 27.84 -14.83
CA ARG A 868 -8.95 27.71 -14.32
C ARG A 868 -9.49 26.29 -14.52
N ILE A 869 -9.17 25.65 -15.64
CA ILE A 869 -9.61 24.29 -15.95
C ILE A 869 -8.85 23.24 -15.14
N ARG A 870 -7.54 23.45 -14.91
CA ARG A 870 -6.72 22.64 -14.00
C ARG A 870 -7.29 22.63 -12.58
N VAL A 871 -7.64 23.81 -12.06
CA VAL A 871 -8.18 23.99 -10.70
C VAL A 871 -9.66 23.56 -10.59
N LYS A 872 -10.56 24.03 -11.47
CA LYS A 872 -12.01 23.72 -11.38
C LYS A 872 -12.35 22.27 -11.73
N TYR A 873 -11.60 21.64 -12.63
CA TYR A 873 -11.98 20.34 -13.21
C TYR A 873 -10.87 19.26 -13.20
N GLY A 874 -9.64 19.60 -12.83
CA GLY A 874 -8.54 18.66 -12.69
C GLY A 874 -7.65 18.48 -13.93
N GLU A 875 -6.43 18.00 -13.68
CA GLU A 875 -5.36 17.81 -14.65
C GLU A 875 -5.74 16.92 -15.85
N ASP A 876 -6.57 15.89 -15.66
CA ASP A 876 -7.02 15.03 -16.76
C ASP A 876 -7.95 15.75 -17.75
N VAL A 877 -8.74 16.72 -17.28
CA VAL A 877 -9.60 17.57 -18.12
C VAL A 877 -8.74 18.56 -18.91
N LEU A 878 -7.75 19.18 -18.26
CA LEU A 878 -6.75 20.02 -18.91
C LEU A 878 -6.01 19.25 -20.03
N ARG A 879 -5.44 18.08 -19.71
CA ARG A 879 -4.74 17.21 -20.67
C ARG A 879 -5.63 16.81 -21.84
N SER A 880 -6.90 16.50 -21.56
CA SER A 880 -7.90 16.16 -22.58
C SER A 880 -8.20 17.35 -23.51
N LEU A 881 -8.29 18.58 -22.97
CA LEU A 881 -8.52 19.80 -23.73
C LEU A 881 -7.34 20.18 -24.62
N VAL A 882 -6.11 20.12 -24.09
CA VAL A 882 -4.89 20.41 -24.86
C VAL A 882 -4.71 19.41 -26.01
N LYS A 883 -5.03 18.14 -25.77
CA LYS A 883 -5.02 17.06 -26.79
C LYS A 883 -6.22 17.08 -27.75
N ALA A 884 -7.20 17.96 -27.54
CA ALA A 884 -8.43 17.96 -28.35
C ALA A 884 -8.16 18.27 -29.83
N THR A 885 -8.83 17.53 -30.70
CA THR A 885 -8.86 17.77 -32.15
C THR A 885 -9.70 19.00 -32.49
N VAL A 886 -9.40 19.66 -33.61
CA VAL A 886 -10.22 20.77 -34.14
C VAL A 886 -11.66 20.28 -34.35
N GLY A 887 -12.65 21.09 -33.96
CA GLY A 887 -14.05 20.68 -33.95
C GLY A 887 -14.44 19.75 -32.80
N SER A 888 -13.52 19.49 -31.85
CA SER A 888 -13.83 18.84 -30.57
C SER A 888 -13.63 19.85 -29.43
N GLY A 889 -14.57 19.89 -28.49
CA GLY A 889 -14.55 20.82 -27.35
C GLY A 889 -15.02 20.17 -26.06
N MET A 890 -14.58 20.74 -24.95
CA MET A 890 -15.13 20.46 -23.62
C MET A 890 -16.47 21.18 -23.50
N VAL A 891 -17.51 20.47 -23.05
CA VAL A 891 -18.81 21.02 -22.70
C VAL A 891 -19.04 20.83 -21.21
N GLU A 892 -19.39 21.91 -20.52
CA GLU A 892 -19.90 21.90 -19.14
C GLU A 892 -21.30 22.50 -19.11
N ASN A 893 -22.19 21.89 -18.32
CA ASN A 893 -23.47 22.46 -17.92
C ASN A 893 -23.90 21.78 -16.61
N PRO A 894 -24.34 22.50 -15.57
CA PRO A 894 -24.69 21.92 -14.27
C PRO A 894 -25.75 20.80 -14.33
N HIS A 895 -26.61 20.81 -15.35
CA HIS A 895 -27.70 19.85 -15.54
C HIS A 895 -27.29 18.62 -16.37
N TYR A 896 -26.10 18.61 -16.99
CA TYR A 896 -25.63 17.53 -17.86
C TYR A 896 -24.43 16.82 -17.22
N ASN A 897 -24.37 15.48 -17.34
CA ASN A 897 -23.27 14.67 -16.81
C ASN A 897 -22.97 14.94 -15.31
N ASN A 898 -24.00 15.31 -14.53
CA ASN A 898 -23.92 15.72 -13.13
C ASN A 898 -22.93 16.89 -12.88
N GLY A 899 -22.92 17.89 -13.77
CA GLY A 899 -22.07 19.07 -13.70
C GLY A 899 -20.60 18.82 -14.04
N LYS A 900 -20.23 17.61 -14.46
CA LYS A 900 -18.85 17.25 -14.82
C LYS A 900 -18.62 17.51 -16.31
N PRO A 901 -17.53 18.20 -16.70
CA PRO A 901 -17.26 18.45 -18.11
C PRO A 901 -17.08 17.17 -18.92
N TYR A 902 -17.58 17.16 -20.14
CA TYR A 902 -17.47 16.04 -21.07
C TYR A 902 -17.10 16.55 -22.47
N PHE A 903 -16.41 15.73 -23.26
CA PHE A 903 -15.91 16.15 -24.57
C PHE A 903 -16.88 15.76 -25.69
N VAL A 904 -17.23 16.75 -26.52
CA VAL A 904 -18.07 16.61 -27.70
C VAL A 904 -17.22 16.80 -28.95
N ALA A 905 -17.23 15.81 -29.83
CA ALA A 905 -16.86 16.00 -31.23
C ALA A 905 -18.09 16.54 -31.96
N PHE A 906 -18.07 17.81 -32.35
CA PHE A 906 -19.19 18.44 -33.05
C PHE A 906 -19.31 17.88 -34.47
N ARG A 907 -20.55 17.71 -34.95
CA ARG A 907 -20.81 17.24 -36.31
C ARG A 907 -20.36 18.27 -37.36
N PRO A 908 -20.04 17.88 -38.60
CA PRO A 908 -19.80 18.82 -39.68
C PRO A 908 -21.06 19.64 -40.02
N LEU A 909 -20.82 20.78 -40.67
CA LEU A 909 -21.84 21.75 -41.08
C LEU A 909 -22.65 21.29 -42.29
N LEU A 910 -23.91 21.71 -42.34
CA LEU A 910 -24.84 21.51 -43.45
C LEU A 910 -24.82 22.68 -44.45
N HIS A 911 -24.52 23.88 -43.96
CA HIS A 911 -24.31 25.10 -44.75
C HIS A 911 -22.85 25.25 -45.25
N SER A 912 -22.57 26.32 -46.02
CA SER A 912 -21.20 26.60 -46.50
C SER A 912 -20.28 27.11 -45.39
N THR A 913 -19.05 26.60 -45.34
CA THR A 913 -17.94 27.13 -44.52
C THR A 913 -17.41 28.48 -45.02
N GLU A 914 -17.74 28.86 -46.25
CA GLU A 914 -17.26 30.08 -46.90
C GLU A 914 -18.21 31.26 -46.63
N ARG A 915 -17.65 32.43 -46.31
CA ARG A 915 -18.42 33.69 -46.32
C ARG A 915 -18.82 34.05 -47.74
N LEU A 916 -19.94 34.75 -47.90
CA LEU A 916 -20.32 35.36 -49.18
C LEU A 916 -19.35 36.48 -49.56
N SER A 917 -19.29 36.81 -50.84
CA SER A 917 -18.46 37.93 -51.30
C SER A 917 -19.06 39.28 -50.88
N ASP A 918 -18.23 40.31 -50.81
CA ASP A 918 -18.65 41.63 -50.33
C ASP A 918 -19.60 42.29 -51.35
N GLU A 919 -19.53 41.89 -52.62
CA GLU A 919 -20.50 42.21 -53.67
C GLU A 919 -21.85 41.50 -53.46
N GLU A 920 -21.86 40.21 -53.09
CA GLU A 920 -23.12 39.52 -52.73
C GLU A 920 -23.76 40.16 -51.50
N ILE A 921 -22.98 40.47 -50.47
CA ILE A 921 -23.47 41.14 -49.24
C ILE A 921 -24.03 42.53 -49.57
N SER A 922 -23.33 43.30 -50.41
CA SER A 922 -23.80 44.60 -50.91
C SER A 922 -25.09 44.45 -51.73
N GLN A 923 -25.25 43.39 -52.52
CA GLN A 923 -26.51 43.09 -53.24
C GLN A 923 -27.65 42.76 -52.28
N TYR A 924 -27.43 41.99 -51.21
CA TYR A 924 -28.46 41.81 -50.18
C TYR A 924 -28.91 43.17 -49.63
N GLU A 925 -28.00 44.06 -49.24
CA GLU A 925 -28.36 45.37 -48.68
C GLU A 925 -29.03 46.29 -49.72
N GLU A 926 -28.60 46.28 -50.99
CA GLU A 926 -29.23 47.04 -52.08
C GLU A 926 -30.69 46.61 -52.31
N TYR A 927 -30.93 45.31 -52.49
CA TYR A 927 -32.28 44.78 -52.70
C TYR A 927 -33.16 44.90 -51.45
N ASN A 928 -32.57 44.77 -50.26
CA ASN A 928 -33.26 45.04 -49.00
C ASN A 928 -33.72 46.51 -48.90
N ASN A 929 -32.85 47.48 -49.20
CA ASN A 929 -33.24 48.90 -49.14
C ASN A 929 -34.26 49.27 -50.22
N LYS A 930 -34.20 48.65 -51.41
CA LYS A 930 -35.26 48.77 -52.43
C LYS A 930 -36.60 48.22 -51.94
N ILE A 931 -36.62 47.01 -51.37
CA ILE A 931 -37.82 46.39 -50.80
C ILE A 931 -38.37 47.22 -49.65
N ASP A 932 -37.52 47.77 -48.78
CA ASP A 932 -37.92 48.60 -47.64
C ASP A 932 -38.59 49.91 -48.09
N ASN A 933 -38.02 50.58 -49.09
CA ASN A 933 -38.63 51.77 -49.70
C ASN A 933 -39.98 51.44 -50.37
N LEU A 934 -40.08 50.33 -51.10
CA LEU A 934 -41.34 49.91 -51.72
C LEU A 934 -42.39 49.48 -50.69
N LEU A 935 -42.00 48.79 -49.61
CA LEU A 935 -42.91 48.41 -48.52
C LEU A 935 -43.48 49.66 -47.86
N TYR A 936 -42.61 50.63 -47.50
CA TYR A 936 -43.02 51.90 -46.91
C TYR A 936 -43.86 52.76 -47.87
N SER A 937 -43.61 52.67 -49.18
CA SER A 937 -44.44 53.27 -50.23
C SER A 937 -45.85 52.64 -50.29
N LEU A 938 -45.96 51.31 -50.21
CA LEU A 938 -47.24 50.60 -50.14
C LEU A 938 -48.01 50.89 -48.83
N GLU A 939 -47.32 50.99 -47.69
CA GLU A 939 -47.93 51.41 -46.41
C GLU A 939 -48.43 52.86 -46.42
N GLN A 940 -47.85 53.73 -47.25
CA GLN A 940 -48.35 55.08 -47.46
C GLN A 940 -49.58 55.08 -48.38
N LEU A 941 -49.56 54.32 -49.49
CA LEU A 941 -50.71 54.15 -50.39
C LEU A 941 -51.94 53.57 -49.68
N GLU A 942 -51.75 52.61 -48.78
CA GLU A 942 -52.81 52.01 -47.96
C GLU A 942 -53.47 53.04 -47.02
N LYS A 943 -52.68 53.96 -46.45
CA LYS A 943 -53.19 55.07 -45.61
C LYS A 943 -53.91 56.15 -46.44
N GLU A 944 -53.62 56.23 -47.73
CA GLU A 944 -54.32 57.05 -48.73
C GLU A 944 -55.56 56.33 -49.33
N GLY A 945 -55.90 55.13 -48.83
CA GLY A 945 -57.11 54.39 -49.21
C GLY A 945 -56.99 53.57 -50.50
N VAL A 946 -55.78 53.36 -51.02
CA VAL A 946 -55.54 52.51 -52.20
C VAL A 946 -55.39 51.06 -51.77
N ASP A 947 -56.10 50.14 -52.44
CA ASP A 947 -55.86 48.71 -52.28
C ASP A 947 -54.47 48.33 -52.84
N VAL A 948 -53.65 47.76 -51.97
CA VAL A 948 -52.28 47.34 -52.22
C VAL A 948 -52.06 45.85 -51.97
N PHE A 949 -53.11 45.04 -51.77
CA PHE A 949 -52.99 43.63 -51.39
C PHE A 949 -52.13 42.82 -52.38
N ASP A 950 -52.47 42.88 -53.68
CA ASP A 950 -51.72 42.18 -54.72
C ASP A 950 -50.27 42.68 -54.82
N LEU A 951 -50.05 43.99 -54.67
CA LEU A 951 -48.73 44.61 -54.74
C LEU A 951 -47.86 44.19 -53.54
N LYS A 952 -48.44 44.06 -52.34
CA LYS A 952 -47.78 43.52 -51.15
C LYS A 952 -47.47 42.02 -51.30
N LEU A 953 -48.37 41.25 -51.91
CA LEU A 953 -48.16 39.83 -52.18
C LEU A 953 -47.00 39.61 -53.17
N GLU A 954 -46.91 40.44 -54.20
CA GLU A 954 -45.83 40.40 -55.19
C GLU A 954 -44.48 40.90 -54.61
N LEU A 955 -44.49 41.96 -53.79
CA LEU A 955 -43.31 42.40 -53.04
C LEU A 955 -42.82 41.32 -52.05
N LYS A 956 -43.74 40.54 -51.47
CA LYS A 956 -43.40 39.38 -50.64
C LYS A 956 -42.69 38.30 -51.46
N LEU A 957 -43.12 38.02 -52.70
CA LEU A 957 -42.39 37.10 -53.59
C LEU A 957 -40.96 37.57 -53.86
N ALA A 958 -40.76 38.88 -54.14
CA ALA A 958 -39.42 39.45 -54.28
C ALA A 958 -38.58 39.29 -52.99
N THR A 959 -39.18 39.55 -51.83
CA THR A 959 -38.57 39.37 -50.50
C THR A 959 -38.14 37.92 -50.26
N ASP A 960 -39.00 36.95 -50.57
CA ASP A 960 -38.70 35.53 -50.44
C ASP A 960 -37.65 35.06 -51.45
N LYS A 961 -37.45 35.76 -52.59
CA LYS A 961 -36.30 35.52 -53.49
C LYS A 961 -34.99 36.09 -52.97
N VAL A 962 -34.99 37.24 -52.27
CA VAL A 962 -33.79 37.77 -51.59
C VAL A 962 -33.28 36.74 -50.59
N LYS A 963 -34.16 36.13 -49.78
CA LYS A 963 -33.77 35.08 -48.82
C LYS A 963 -33.05 33.88 -49.44
N THR A 964 -33.33 33.59 -50.71
CA THR A 964 -32.69 32.49 -51.46
C THR A 964 -31.42 32.90 -52.21
N GLY A 965 -31.00 34.17 -52.12
CA GLY A 965 -29.87 34.71 -52.88
C GLY A 965 -30.11 34.80 -54.40
N ASN A 966 -31.35 34.65 -54.87
CA ASN A 966 -31.66 34.63 -56.30
C ASN A 966 -31.92 36.04 -56.83
N PHE A 967 -30.87 36.86 -56.82
CA PHE A 967 -30.93 38.29 -57.17
C PHE A 967 -31.48 38.57 -58.58
N ASN A 968 -31.23 37.69 -59.55
CA ASN A 968 -31.82 37.80 -60.89
C ASN A 968 -33.35 37.76 -60.84
N MET A 969 -33.94 36.83 -60.07
CA MET A 969 -35.39 36.79 -59.88
C MET A 969 -35.90 37.97 -59.05
N VAL A 970 -35.16 38.41 -58.02
CA VAL A 970 -35.51 39.62 -57.25
C VAL A 970 -35.63 40.81 -58.17
N LYS A 971 -34.63 41.05 -59.02
CA LYS A 971 -34.64 42.13 -60.01
C LYS A 971 -35.85 42.04 -60.93
N ILE A 972 -36.15 40.87 -61.50
CA ILE A 972 -37.32 40.69 -62.38
C ILE A 972 -38.63 41.07 -61.69
N TYR A 973 -38.83 40.68 -60.41
CA TYR A 973 -40.02 41.08 -59.66
C TYR A 973 -40.04 42.59 -59.36
N LEU A 974 -38.91 43.18 -58.95
CA LEU A 974 -38.86 44.62 -58.61
C LEU A 974 -38.99 45.52 -59.85
N ASP A 975 -38.36 45.17 -60.97
CA ASP A 975 -38.45 45.91 -62.23
C ASP A 975 -39.88 45.87 -62.80
N GLY A 976 -40.62 44.78 -62.59
CA GLY A 976 -42.05 44.66 -62.96
C GLY A 976 -43.02 45.33 -61.99
N LEU A 977 -42.71 45.35 -60.69
CA LEU A 977 -43.58 45.89 -59.64
C LEU A 977 -43.44 47.40 -59.45
N THR A 978 -42.23 47.95 -59.53
CA THR A 978 -41.96 49.39 -59.26
C THR A 978 -42.82 50.32 -60.14
N PRO A 979 -42.89 50.16 -61.48
CA PRO A 979 -43.73 51.01 -62.32
C PRO A 979 -45.24 50.89 -62.03
N ARG A 980 -45.69 49.76 -61.46
CA ARG A 980 -47.09 49.57 -61.04
C ARG A 980 -47.40 50.29 -59.74
N ILE A 981 -46.42 50.43 -58.84
CA ILE A 981 -46.53 51.23 -57.60
C ILE A 981 -46.49 52.72 -57.94
N ASP A 982 -45.54 53.15 -58.78
CA ASP A 982 -45.42 54.54 -59.22
C ASP A 982 -46.69 55.03 -59.91
N LYS A 983 -47.31 54.19 -60.74
CA LYS A 983 -48.60 54.50 -61.40
C LYS A 983 -49.79 54.66 -60.44
N GLN A 984 -49.72 54.16 -59.20
CA GLN A 984 -50.74 54.49 -58.19
C GLN A 984 -50.47 55.87 -57.58
N TRP A 985 -49.21 56.23 -57.35
CA TRP A 985 -48.81 57.56 -56.90
C TRP A 985 -49.15 58.67 -57.90
N GLU A 986 -48.92 58.42 -59.20
CA GLU A 986 -49.34 59.32 -60.29
C GLU A 986 -50.84 59.63 -60.25
N LYS A 987 -51.70 58.61 -60.05
CA LYS A 987 -53.16 58.81 -59.93
C LYS A 987 -53.57 59.67 -58.73
N LEU A 988 -52.81 59.61 -57.63
CA LEU A 988 -53.04 60.42 -56.44
C LEU A 988 -52.47 61.84 -56.56
N GLY A 989 -51.67 62.14 -57.60
CA GLY A 989 -50.94 63.40 -57.72
C GLY A 989 -49.88 63.63 -56.64
N LYS A 990 -49.50 62.57 -55.92
CA LYS A 990 -48.58 62.60 -54.77
C LYS A 990 -47.30 61.83 -55.11
N LYS A 991 -46.24 62.03 -54.32
CA LYS A 991 -45.02 61.21 -54.37
C LYS A 991 -44.82 60.49 -53.02
N PRO A 992 -44.32 59.25 -53.00
CA PRO A 992 -43.98 58.58 -51.75
C PRO A 992 -42.88 59.34 -51.02
N LYS A 993 -42.93 59.36 -49.68
CA LYS A 993 -41.78 59.73 -48.86
C LYS A 993 -40.76 58.58 -48.90
N PRO A 994 -39.45 58.86 -49.04
CA PRO A 994 -38.42 57.85 -48.97
C PRO A 994 -38.40 57.19 -47.58
N TYR A 995 -37.98 55.93 -47.52
CA TYR A 995 -37.75 55.24 -46.25
C TYR A 995 -36.37 55.61 -45.70
N GLU A 996 -36.36 56.50 -44.71
CA GLU A 996 -35.17 56.80 -43.93
C GLU A 996 -35.02 55.77 -42.79
N LYS A 997 -33.85 55.14 -42.68
CA LYS A 997 -33.55 54.23 -41.57
C LYS A 997 -33.59 55.01 -40.25
N ARG A 998 -34.35 54.52 -39.27
CA ARG A 998 -34.41 55.13 -37.92
C ARG A 998 -33.03 55.08 -37.27
N ARG A 999 -32.63 56.18 -36.64
CA ARG A 999 -31.39 56.33 -35.87
C ARG A 999 -31.70 56.63 -34.42
N ALA A 1000 -30.84 56.13 -33.53
CA ALA A 1000 -30.82 56.52 -32.13
C ALA A 1000 -30.17 57.90 -31.97
N SER A 1001 -30.71 58.76 -31.08
CA SER A 1001 -29.90 59.87 -30.58
C SER A 1001 -28.78 59.36 -29.67
N LYS A 1002 -27.68 60.11 -29.60
CA LYS A 1002 -26.51 59.74 -28.80
C LYS A 1002 -26.83 59.83 -27.30
N GLU A 1003 -27.64 60.81 -26.94
CA GLU A 1003 -28.15 61.09 -25.61
C GLU A 1003 -29.03 59.95 -25.08
N GLU A 1004 -29.89 59.34 -25.92
CA GLU A 1004 -30.67 58.15 -25.56
C GLU A 1004 -29.80 56.90 -25.37
N ILE A 1005 -28.68 56.78 -26.08
CA ILE A 1005 -27.72 55.67 -25.88
C ILE A 1005 -26.99 55.86 -24.56
N GLU A 1006 -26.43 57.05 -24.32
CA GLU A 1006 -25.71 57.39 -23.08
C GLU A 1006 -26.61 57.27 -21.83
N ALA A 1007 -27.90 57.63 -21.93
CA ALA A 1007 -28.86 57.48 -20.82
C ALA A 1007 -29.17 56.02 -20.45
N GLU A 1008 -29.44 55.13 -21.42
CA GLU A 1008 -29.68 53.70 -21.11
C GLU A 1008 -28.40 52.95 -20.74
N ILE A 1009 -27.22 53.42 -21.16
CA ILE A 1009 -25.93 52.92 -20.65
C ILE A 1009 -25.69 53.38 -19.22
N ALA A 1010 -25.98 54.63 -18.86
CA ALA A 1010 -25.89 55.11 -17.49
C ALA A 1010 -26.83 54.34 -16.55
N LYS A 1011 -28.04 54.00 -17.03
CA LYS A 1011 -29.00 53.13 -16.34
C LYS A 1011 -28.50 51.69 -16.19
N ALA A 1012 -28.00 51.06 -17.26
CA ALA A 1012 -27.41 49.72 -17.18
C ALA A 1012 -26.19 49.68 -16.24
N LYS A 1013 -25.36 50.72 -16.23
CA LYS A 1013 -24.25 50.87 -15.29
C LYS A 1013 -24.74 51.04 -13.85
N ALA A 1014 -25.78 51.82 -13.60
CA ALA A 1014 -26.38 51.95 -12.27
C ALA A 1014 -27.02 50.63 -11.78
N GLU A 1015 -27.59 49.84 -12.69
CA GLU A 1015 -28.07 48.47 -12.41
C GLU A 1015 -26.92 47.50 -12.10
N HIS A 1016 -25.80 47.56 -12.83
CA HIS A 1016 -24.56 46.81 -12.53
C HIS A 1016 -23.96 47.23 -11.19
N ASP A 1017 -23.81 48.54 -10.94
CA ASP A 1017 -23.23 49.08 -9.71
C ASP A 1017 -24.15 48.88 -8.48
N LYS A 1018 -25.43 48.55 -8.72
CA LYS A 1018 -26.37 48.06 -7.70
C LYS A 1018 -26.22 46.54 -7.50
N ALA A 1019 -26.25 45.76 -8.59
CA ALA A 1019 -26.06 44.31 -8.54
C ALA A 1019 -24.73 43.95 -7.83
N LYS A 1020 -23.63 44.60 -8.19
CA LYS A 1020 -22.33 44.43 -7.55
C LYS A 1020 -22.31 44.79 -6.05
N LYS A 1021 -23.23 45.65 -5.57
CA LYS A 1021 -23.42 45.95 -4.14
C LYS A 1021 -24.40 45.00 -3.43
N GLU A 1022 -25.14 44.21 -4.20
CA GLU A 1022 -25.99 43.12 -3.71
C GLU A 1022 -25.18 41.81 -3.69
N ASP A 1023 -24.37 41.55 -4.72
CA ASP A 1023 -23.33 40.51 -4.71
C ASP A 1023 -22.35 40.73 -3.54
N GLN A 1024 -21.87 41.97 -3.31
CA GLN A 1024 -21.05 42.33 -2.14
C GLN A 1024 -21.80 42.34 -0.80
N LYS A 1025 -23.13 42.14 -0.80
CA LYS A 1025 -23.91 41.89 0.41
C LYS A 1025 -24.14 40.39 0.64
N ASP A 1026 -24.31 39.60 -0.39
CA ASP A 1026 -24.37 38.14 -0.27
C ASP A 1026 -22.98 37.56 0.06
N GLU A 1027 -21.89 38.14 -0.47
CA GLU A 1027 -20.52 37.95 0.04
C GLU A 1027 -20.30 38.59 1.43
N GLY A 1028 -21.11 39.59 1.79
CA GLY A 1028 -21.02 40.33 3.06
C GLY A 1028 -21.64 39.63 4.26
N GLU A 1029 -22.83 39.05 4.09
CA GLU A 1029 -23.44 38.08 5.01
C GLU A 1029 -22.74 36.70 4.93
N GLY A 1030 -21.92 36.52 3.89
CA GLY A 1030 -20.96 35.42 3.70
C GLY A 1030 -19.66 35.53 4.49
N LYS A 1031 -19.49 36.49 5.42
CA LYS A 1031 -18.36 36.51 6.37
C LYS A 1031 -18.45 35.35 7.38
N LYS A 1032 -18.13 34.14 6.92
CA LYS A 1032 -17.57 33.12 7.80
C LYS A 1032 -16.26 33.64 8.36
N GLU A 1033 -16.22 33.77 9.67
CA GLU A 1033 -14.99 33.92 10.44
C GLU A 1033 -14.06 32.75 10.06
N ILE A 1034 -12.78 33.02 9.75
CA ILE A 1034 -11.82 31.97 9.38
C ILE A 1034 -11.45 31.25 10.68
N THR A 1035 -12.21 30.19 10.98
CA THR A 1035 -12.02 29.38 12.17
C THR A 1035 -10.72 28.56 12.06
N TRP A 1036 -10.32 27.96 13.18
CA TRP A 1036 -9.17 27.07 13.29
C TRP A 1036 -9.04 26.03 12.15
N THR A 1037 -10.18 25.51 11.65
CA THR A 1037 -10.27 24.48 10.61
C THR A 1037 -10.87 24.97 9.29
N THR A 1038 -10.91 26.28 9.03
CA THR A 1038 -11.43 26.83 7.76
C THR A 1038 -10.31 26.90 6.71
N ASP A 1039 -10.44 26.11 5.64
CA ASP A 1039 -9.49 26.08 4.52
C ASP A 1039 -9.45 27.40 3.74
N VAL A 1040 -8.24 27.84 3.38
CA VAL A 1040 -7.99 29.02 2.56
C VAL A 1040 -8.14 28.71 1.07
N PRO A 1041 -8.44 29.72 0.22
CA PRO A 1041 -8.45 29.55 -1.23
C PRO A 1041 -7.13 28.98 -1.80
N PRO A 1042 -7.15 28.14 -2.86
CA PRO A 1042 -5.94 27.48 -3.37
C PRO A 1042 -4.81 28.41 -3.81
N ASP A 1043 -5.13 29.64 -4.24
CA ASP A 1043 -4.17 30.70 -4.57
C ASP A 1043 -3.44 31.29 -3.35
N LYS A 1044 -3.84 30.90 -2.13
CA LYS A 1044 -3.34 31.41 -0.86
C LYS A 1044 -2.80 30.33 0.09
N ILE A 1045 -2.69 29.08 -0.35
CA ILE A 1045 -2.11 27.99 0.44
C ILE A 1045 -0.63 28.29 0.74
N LEU A 1046 -0.19 28.03 1.97
CA LEU A 1046 1.22 28.17 2.34
C LEU A 1046 1.98 26.87 2.01
N SER A 1047 3.05 26.98 1.22
CA SER A 1047 3.94 25.85 0.92
C SER A 1047 5.14 25.84 1.85
N LEU A 1048 5.39 24.70 2.48
CA LEU A 1048 6.54 24.47 3.35
C LEU A 1048 7.76 23.96 2.56
N VAL A 1049 8.98 24.13 3.10
CA VAL A 1049 10.23 23.72 2.44
C VAL A 1049 10.31 22.20 2.22
N ASN A 1050 9.67 21.42 3.09
CA ASN A 1050 9.54 19.96 2.98
C ASN A 1050 8.50 19.51 1.93
N GLY A 1051 7.83 20.46 1.25
CA GLY A 1051 6.81 20.20 0.22
C GLY A 1051 5.39 19.98 0.74
N MET A 1052 5.15 20.08 2.05
CA MET A 1052 3.81 19.96 2.64
C MET A 1052 3.05 21.30 2.54
N LEU A 1053 1.72 21.23 2.50
CA LEU A 1053 0.83 22.34 2.14
C LEU A 1053 -0.12 22.68 3.29
N VAL A 1054 0.08 23.85 3.88
CA VAL A 1054 -0.74 24.38 4.98
C VAL A 1054 -1.96 25.11 4.40
N VAL A 1055 -3.14 24.59 4.72
CA VAL A 1055 -4.43 25.05 4.18
C VAL A 1055 -5.29 25.78 5.22
N ASN A 1056 -5.06 25.57 6.51
CA ASN A 1056 -5.78 26.21 7.62
C ASN A 1056 -4.90 26.27 8.90
N LEU A 1057 -5.36 26.93 9.97
CA LEU A 1057 -4.58 27.09 11.21
C LEU A 1057 -4.33 25.75 11.95
N ALA A 1058 -5.23 24.78 11.85
CA ALA A 1058 -5.01 23.44 12.40
C ALA A 1058 -3.83 22.75 11.71
N SER A 1059 -3.81 22.73 10.37
CA SER A 1059 -2.67 22.21 9.61
C SER A 1059 -1.37 22.98 9.90
N LEU A 1060 -1.43 24.30 10.11
CA LEU A 1060 -0.24 25.08 10.50
C LEU A 1060 0.32 24.61 11.85
N TYR A 1061 -0.54 24.31 12.83
CA TYR A 1061 -0.12 23.81 14.14
C TYR A 1061 0.46 22.39 14.05
N ASP A 1062 -0.24 21.47 13.39
CA ASP A 1062 0.18 20.06 13.27
C ASP A 1062 1.49 19.92 12.47
N GLU A 1063 1.64 20.68 11.38
CA GLU A 1063 2.85 20.74 10.57
C GLU A 1063 4.04 21.34 11.34
N ILE A 1064 3.86 22.45 12.07
CA ILE A 1064 4.93 23.03 12.90
C ILE A 1064 5.32 22.07 14.03
N ALA A 1065 4.37 21.39 14.65
CA ALA A 1065 4.66 20.40 15.69
C ALA A 1065 5.54 19.25 15.15
N ALA A 1066 5.23 18.73 13.97
CA ALA A 1066 6.00 17.67 13.30
C ALA A 1066 7.32 18.15 12.64
N MET A 1067 7.46 19.45 12.38
CA MET A 1067 8.63 20.04 11.69
C MET A 1067 9.92 19.90 12.49
N LYS A 1068 11.03 19.56 11.80
CA LYS A 1068 12.38 19.59 12.38
C LYS A 1068 12.90 21.02 12.46
N ASP A 1069 13.72 21.32 13.46
CA ASP A 1069 14.21 22.68 13.73
C ASP A 1069 15.03 23.25 12.56
N GLU A 1070 15.75 22.38 11.83
CA GLU A 1070 16.45 22.73 10.59
C GLU A 1070 15.53 23.25 9.48
N ASP A 1071 14.29 22.78 9.39
CA ASP A 1071 13.29 23.26 8.43
C ASP A 1071 12.53 24.48 8.98
N PHE A 1072 12.29 24.52 10.29
CA PHE A 1072 11.68 25.67 10.96
C PHE A 1072 12.51 26.95 10.78
N ALA A 1073 13.83 26.87 10.95
CA ALA A 1073 14.76 27.99 10.75
C ALA A 1073 14.76 28.57 9.31
N LYS A 1074 14.31 27.79 8.32
CA LYS A 1074 14.15 28.22 6.92
C LYS A 1074 12.87 29.04 6.71
N HIS A 1075 11.90 28.96 7.63
CA HIS A 1075 10.66 29.72 7.63
C HIS A 1075 10.63 30.88 8.64
N VAL A 1076 11.33 30.74 9.77
CA VAL A 1076 11.39 31.72 10.86
C VAL A 1076 12.84 32.04 11.22
N ASN A 1077 13.24 33.31 11.06
CA ASN A 1077 14.52 33.86 11.48
C ASN A 1077 14.45 35.41 11.51
N ASP A 1078 15.53 36.09 11.89
CA ASP A 1078 15.55 37.56 12.03
C ASP A 1078 15.12 38.32 10.76
N GLN A 1079 15.30 37.71 9.57
CA GLN A 1079 14.97 38.34 8.28
C GLN A 1079 13.56 38.02 7.76
N LYS A 1080 12.84 37.02 8.32
CA LYS A 1080 11.44 36.70 7.96
C LYS A 1080 10.75 35.77 8.97
N ASN A 1081 9.43 35.88 9.08
CA ASN A 1081 8.58 34.81 9.62
C ASN A 1081 7.42 34.56 8.63
N ASP A 1082 7.54 33.50 7.83
CA ASP A 1082 6.58 33.18 6.76
C ASP A 1082 5.17 32.92 7.33
N PHE A 1083 5.09 32.32 8.53
CA PHE A 1083 3.84 32.01 9.20
C PHE A 1083 3.10 33.28 9.63
N ALA A 1084 3.82 34.26 10.21
CA ALA A 1084 3.24 35.53 10.62
C ALA A 1084 2.73 36.36 9.41
N VAL A 1085 3.47 36.34 8.30
CA VAL A 1085 3.03 36.97 7.03
C VAL A 1085 1.76 36.30 6.51
N TRP A 1086 1.72 34.97 6.46
CA TRP A 1086 0.56 34.22 5.98
C TRP A 1086 -0.69 34.44 6.83
N VAL A 1087 -0.56 34.41 8.16
CA VAL A 1087 -1.69 34.68 9.08
C VAL A 1087 -2.20 36.12 8.91
N ARG A 1088 -1.33 37.10 8.66
CA ARG A 1088 -1.73 38.50 8.40
C ARG A 1088 -2.47 38.65 7.07
N ASP A 1089 -1.89 38.13 5.98
CA ASP A 1089 -2.29 38.48 4.61
C ASP A 1089 -3.29 37.49 3.98
N VAL A 1090 -3.44 36.30 4.56
CA VAL A 1090 -4.39 35.26 4.13
C VAL A 1090 -5.50 35.03 5.15
N ILE A 1091 -5.16 34.76 6.41
CA ILE A 1091 -6.14 34.50 7.48
C ILE A 1091 -6.79 35.80 7.98
N GLY A 1092 -6.07 36.93 7.92
CA GLY A 1092 -6.55 38.25 8.34
C GLY A 1092 -6.54 38.46 9.87
N ASP A 1093 -5.92 37.56 10.63
CA ASP A 1093 -5.80 37.70 12.09
C ASP A 1093 -4.56 38.54 12.43
N VAL A 1094 -4.76 39.85 12.43
CA VAL A 1094 -3.70 40.84 12.70
C VAL A 1094 -3.15 40.71 14.13
N ASP A 1095 -3.97 40.37 15.11
CA ASP A 1095 -3.53 40.25 16.51
C ASP A 1095 -2.64 39.01 16.71
N LEU A 1096 -3.04 37.85 16.18
CA LEU A 1096 -2.18 36.65 16.16
C LEU A 1096 -0.90 36.90 15.35
N ALA A 1097 -1.01 37.49 14.16
CA ALA A 1097 0.15 37.75 13.30
C ALA A 1097 1.19 38.70 13.95
N ASN A 1098 0.74 39.71 14.69
CA ASN A 1098 1.64 40.61 15.43
C ASN A 1098 2.40 39.88 16.55
N HIS A 1099 1.76 38.92 17.23
CA HIS A 1099 2.44 38.10 18.24
C HIS A 1099 3.38 37.07 17.62
N LEU A 1100 2.96 36.38 16.55
CA LEU A 1100 3.82 35.46 15.79
C LEU A 1100 5.05 36.18 15.23
N SER A 1101 4.92 37.46 14.84
CA SER A 1101 6.04 38.28 14.36
C SER A 1101 7.12 38.58 15.41
N LEU A 1102 6.83 38.34 16.69
CA LEU A 1102 7.77 38.50 17.81
C LEU A 1102 8.27 37.14 18.36
N ALA A 1103 7.67 36.02 17.92
CA ALA A 1103 8.07 34.68 18.30
C ALA A 1103 9.14 34.14 17.33
N ASN A 1104 10.32 33.83 17.86
CA ASN A 1104 11.46 33.31 17.11
C ASN A 1104 11.70 31.80 17.35
N THR A 1105 10.96 31.16 18.26
CA THR A 1105 11.09 29.73 18.61
C THR A 1105 9.87 28.93 18.12
N LYS A 1106 10.04 27.61 17.98
CA LYS A 1106 8.96 26.68 17.64
C LYS A 1106 7.92 26.61 18.75
N GLU A 1107 8.37 26.55 19.99
CA GLU A 1107 7.55 26.42 21.20
C GLU A 1107 6.66 27.66 21.40
N ASP A 1108 7.18 28.86 21.19
CA ASP A 1108 6.41 30.09 21.40
C ASP A 1108 5.37 30.33 20.28
N ILE A 1109 5.68 29.93 19.04
CA ILE A 1109 4.69 29.90 17.96
C ILE A 1109 3.57 28.89 18.25
N LEU A 1110 3.91 27.68 18.72
CA LEU A 1110 2.91 26.67 19.09
C LEU A 1110 2.03 27.14 20.25
N LYS A 1111 2.59 27.78 21.28
CA LYS A 1111 1.81 28.40 22.39
C LYS A 1111 0.84 29.47 21.88
N LEU A 1112 1.28 30.37 20.99
CA LEU A 1112 0.42 31.42 20.43
C LEU A 1112 -0.71 30.85 19.57
N LEU A 1113 -0.41 29.82 18.77
CA LEU A 1113 -1.40 29.07 18.01
C LEU A 1113 -2.37 28.32 18.94
N GLU A 1114 -1.91 27.76 20.06
CA GLU A 1114 -2.77 27.08 21.05
C GLU A 1114 -3.67 28.07 21.83
N VAL A 1115 -3.17 29.27 22.15
CA VAL A 1115 -4.00 30.36 22.68
C VAL A 1115 -5.11 30.70 21.69
N LYS A 1116 -4.82 30.74 20.36
CA LYS A 1116 -5.86 30.93 19.34
C LYS A 1116 -6.85 29.76 19.28
N LYS A 1117 -6.35 28.52 19.25
CA LYS A 1117 -7.14 27.27 19.24
C LYS A 1117 -8.18 27.22 20.37
N ASN A 1118 -7.79 27.72 21.54
CA ASN A 1118 -8.62 27.76 22.75
C ASN A 1118 -9.43 29.07 22.91
N ASN A 1119 -9.52 29.93 21.87
CA ASN A 1119 -10.18 31.25 21.89
C ASN A 1119 -9.69 32.19 23.03
N GLY A 1120 -8.45 32.02 23.47
CA GLY A 1120 -7.81 32.90 24.43
C GLY A 1120 -7.54 34.30 23.86
N LYS A 1121 -7.37 35.27 24.76
CA LYS A 1121 -6.98 36.64 24.39
C LYS A 1121 -5.47 36.79 24.55
N PHE A 1122 -4.81 37.30 23.52
CA PHE A 1122 -3.42 37.73 23.63
C PHE A 1122 -3.28 38.93 24.58
N GLU A 1123 -2.10 39.07 25.18
CA GLU A 1123 -1.78 40.25 25.99
C GLU A 1123 -1.61 41.49 25.11
N LYS A 1124 -1.60 42.69 25.71
CA LYS A 1124 -1.34 43.91 24.97
C LYS A 1124 0.17 44.10 24.81
N LEU A 1125 0.63 44.06 23.56
CA LEU A 1125 2.02 44.38 23.20
C LEU A 1125 2.48 45.69 23.85
N THR A 1126 3.63 45.63 24.51
CA THR A 1126 4.27 46.76 25.18
C THR A 1126 4.77 47.80 24.16
N GLN A 1127 5.04 49.02 24.63
CA GLN A 1127 5.59 50.08 23.77
C GLN A 1127 6.94 49.73 23.15
N ASP A 1128 7.71 48.82 23.75
CA ASP A 1128 9.01 48.40 23.23
C ASP A 1128 8.87 47.23 22.23
N GLN A 1129 7.98 46.27 22.48
CA GLN A 1129 7.58 45.27 21.47
C GLN A 1129 6.98 45.92 20.21
N LEU A 1130 6.21 47.00 20.36
CA LEU A 1130 5.68 47.77 19.22
C LEU A 1130 6.78 48.47 18.41
N LYS A 1131 7.88 48.91 19.05
CA LYS A 1131 9.06 49.43 18.33
C LYS A 1131 9.84 48.32 17.64
N GLU A 1132 10.00 47.16 18.29
CA GLU A 1132 10.63 45.98 17.69
C GLU A 1132 9.88 45.53 16.43
N LEU A 1133 8.55 45.41 16.52
CA LEU A 1133 7.69 45.08 15.38
C LEU A 1133 7.84 46.07 14.22
N GLN A 1134 7.98 47.37 14.52
CA GLN A 1134 8.23 48.42 13.53
C GLN A 1134 9.66 48.41 12.96
N ALA A 1135 10.62 47.75 13.63
CA ALA A 1135 12.01 47.62 13.19
C ALA A 1135 12.25 46.39 12.29
N LYS A 1136 11.35 45.38 12.27
CA LYS A 1136 11.52 44.19 11.42
C LYS A 1136 11.27 44.54 9.94
N PRO A 1137 12.28 44.44 9.05
CA PRO A 1137 12.22 45.06 7.72
C PRO A 1137 11.12 44.46 6.82
N TRP A 1138 10.84 43.17 6.98
CA TRP A 1138 9.81 42.42 6.25
C TRP A 1138 8.36 42.74 6.68
N ILE A 1139 8.16 43.60 7.69
CA ILE A 1139 6.85 44.11 8.11
C ILE A 1139 6.52 45.46 7.47
N SER A 1140 7.50 46.17 6.90
CA SER A 1140 7.38 47.55 6.39
C SER A 1140 6.49 47.77 5.14
N GLY A 1141 5.67 46.79 4.76
CA GLY A 1141 4.93 46.73 3.50
C GLY A 1141 3.70 47.64 3.36
N ALA A 1142 3.11 48.20 4.43
CA ALA A 1142 2.00 49.16 4.32
C ALA A 1142 1.66 49.95 5.61
N ALA A 1143 1.89 51.27 5.62
CA ALA A 1143 1.19 52.31 6.42
C ALA A 1143 1.75 53.71 6.07
N PRO A 1144 1.08 54.84 6.39
CA PRO A 1144 -0.32 55.08 6.77
C PRO A 1144 -1.05 55.89 5.64
N ALA A 1145 -2.21 56.56 5.75
CA ALA A 1145 -2.99 57.02 6.90
C ALA A 1145 -4.49 57.20 6.59
N GLN A 1146 -5.30 57.30 7.66
CA GLN A 1146 -6.68 57.78 7.59
C GLN A 1146 -6.74 59.25 7.14
N LYS A 1147 -7.81 59.65 6.44
CA LYS A 1147 -8.21 61.06 6.30
C LYS A 1147 -9.43 61.35 7.17
N THR A 1148 -9.46 62.59 7.66
CA THR A 1148 -10.34 63.09 8.71
C THR A 1148 -11.72 63.49 8.22
N GLY A 1149 -12.67 63.49 9.15
CA GLY A 1149 -13.97 64.16 9.05
C GLY A 1149 -14.29 64.82 10.40
N GLU A 1150 -14.69 66.09 10.32
CA GLU A 1150 -15.06 67.06 11.36
C GLU A 1150 -15.97 66.51 12.51
N ASN A 1151 -16.10 67.17 13.68
CA ASN A 1151 -16.47 68.60 13.76
C ASN A 1151 -16.27 69.33 15.11
N GLN A 1152 -16.37 70.66 15.01
CA GLN A 1152 -16.70 71.70 16.01
C GLN A 1152 -15.64 72.31 16.96
N GLU A 1153 -15.14 73.46 16.49
CA GLU A 1153 -15.23 74.80 17.13
C GLU A 1153 -14.40 75.20 18.39
N LYS A 1154 -13.49 76.16 18.13
CA LYS A 1154 -13.34 77.50 18.78
C LYS A 1154 -12.84 77.64 20.23
N ASN A 1155 -11.67 78.29 20.30
CA ASN A 1155 -11.40 79.63 20.90
C ASN A 1155 -10.42 79.76 22.08
N LYS A 1156 -9.60 80.83 21.94
CA LYS A 1156 -8.89 81.64 22.94
C LYS A 1156 -7.63 81.10 23.67
N GLU A 1157 -6.50 81.51 23.09
CA GLU A 1157 -5.53 82.49 23.65
C GLU A 1157 -4.57 82.16 24.83
N GLU A 1158 -3.33 82.63 24.62
CA GLU A 1158 -2.28 83.06 25.57
C GLU A 1158 -1.32 82.04 26.24
N LYS A 1159 -0.08 82.07 25.71
CA LYS A 1159 1.22 82.32 26.40
C LYS A 1159 2.19 81.19 26.82
N GLN A 1160 3.31 81.19 26.09
CA GLN A 1160 4.73 81.21 26.55
C GLN A 1160 5.45 79.92 27.03
N GLY A 1161 6.73 79.80 26.61
CA GLY A 1161 7.70 78.75 26.99
C GLY A 1161 8.06 77.82 25.82
N THR A 1162 9.18 77.88 25.05
CA THR A 1162 10.62 78.17 25.32
C THR A 1162 11.24 77.21 26.36
N THR A 1163 12.41 76.57 26.16
CA THR A 1163 13.49 76.84 25.17
C THR A 1163 14.41 75.62 24.92
N THR A 1164 15.36 75.85 24.01
CA THR A 1164 16.58 75.16 23.55
C THR A 1164 17.55 74.61 24.66
N GLU A 1165 18.75 74.02 24.43
CA GLU A 1165 19.63 73.90 23.24
C GLU A 1165 20.72 72.79 23.31
N LYS A 1166 21.59 72.77 22.27
CA LYS A 1166 22.96 72.22 22.10
C LYS A 1166 23.96 72.65 23.22
N PRO A 1167 25.28 72.25 23.28
CA PRO A 1167 26.15 71.76 22.19
C PRO A 1167 27.25 70.68 22.46
N ALA A 1168 27.91 70.34 21.34
CA ALA A 1168 29.19 69.67 21.04
C ALA A 1168 30.37 69.61 22.05
N GLY A 1169 31.32 68.69 21.77
CA GLY A 1169 32.76 68.82 22.11
C GLY A 1169 33.47 67.48 22.35
N GLY A 1170 34.53 67.16 21.58
CA GLY A 1170 35.29 65.89 21.70
C GLY A 1170 36.72 66.03 22.27
N GLY A 1171 37.44 64.91 22.40
CA GLY A 1171 38.83 64.83 22.89
C GLY A 1171 39.36 63.38 22.96
N GLN A 1172 40.68 63.18 23.09
CA GLN A 1172 41.37 61.87 23.11
C GLN A 1172 42.31 61.74 24.33
N ALA A 1173 42.67 60.49 24.74
CA ALA A 1173 44.07 59.99 24.93
C ALA A 1173 44.26 58.94 26.07
N GLU A 1174 45.00 57.85 25.76
CA GLU A 1174 46.12 57.20 26.53
C GLU A 1174 45.87 56.58 27.95
N GLU A 1175 46.64 55.60 28.50
CA GLU A 1175 47.84 54.80 28.06
C GLU A 1175 48.05 53.46 28.85
N GLY A 1176 48.99 52.59 28.40
CA GLY A 1176 49.73 51.55 29.19
C GLY A 1176 49.32 50.05 29.03
N LYS A 1177 50.12 48.98 29.27
CA LYS A 1177 51.58 48.62 29.29
C LYS A 1177 51.74 47.13 29.78
N GLU A 1178 52.83 46.31 29.69
CA GLU A 1178 54.24 46.43 29.24
C GLU A 1178 54.76 45.16 28.45
N ALA A 1179 55.64 44.24 28.95
CA ALA A 1179 56.51 43.38 28.07
C ALA A 1179 57.13 42.02 28.59
N GLU A 1180 57.88 41.33 27.67
CA GLU A 1180 58.74 40.09 27.72
C GLU A 1180 58.05 38.69 27.77
N GLY A 1181 58.61 37.50 27.44
CA GLY A 1181 59.92 36.95 26.93
C GLY A 1181 59.98 35.40 27.24
N GLN A 1182 60.83 34.42 26.81
CA GLN A 1182 61.89 34.06 25.79
C GLN A 1182 62.14 32.50 25.95
N ALA A 1183 62.83 31.64 25.15
CA ALA A 1183 63.38 31.50 23.76
C ALA A 1183 63.86 30.00 23.49
N GLU A 1184 64.45 29.68 22.31
CA GLU A 1184 65.11 28.38 21.88
C GLU A 1184 64.24 27.08 21.71
N SER A 1185 64.58 25.98 21.01
CA SER A 1185 65.36 25.59 19.77
C SER A 1185 65.18 24.04 19.52
N HIS A 1186 65.53 23.27 18.46
CA HIS A 1186 66.05 23.40 17.06
C HIS A 1186 65.88 22.05 16.24
N ASN A 1187 66.37 21.98 14.98
CA ASN A 1187 66.71 20.79 14.12
C ASN A 1187 65.64 19.88 13.41
N GLU A 1188 65.91 19.19 12.27
CA GLU A 1188 66.62 19.52 11.00
C GLU A 1188 66.49 18.41 9.89
N ASN A 1189 66.80 18.73 8.62
CA ASN A 1189 67.17 17.86 7.46
C ASN A 1189 66.07 16.95 6.80
N ASP A 1190 66.01 16.70 5.47
CA ASP A 1190 66.80 17.19 4.30
C ASP A 1190 66.06 17.06 2.92
N SER A 1191 66.55 17.79 1.91
CA SER A 1191 66.66 17.43 0.47
C SER A 1191 65.52 17.71 -0.56
N PRO A 1192 65.84 18.03 -1.85
CA PRO A 1192 65.39 19.34 -2.38
C PRO A 1192 64.88 19.47 -3.84
N GLY A 1193 64.20 20.62 -4.11
CA GLY A 1193 64.10 21.34 -5.40
C GLY A 1193 62.85 21.06 -6.27
N GLN A 1194 62.29 21.99 -7.08
CA GLN A 1194 62.48 23.44 -7.40
C GLN A 1194 61.26 23.86 -8.28
N GLU A 1195 60.81 25.11 -8.53
CA GLU A 1195 61.04 26.49 -8.01
C GLU A 1195 59.98 27.45 -8.66
N GLY A 1196 59.67 28.64 -8.09
CA GLY A 1196 58.96 29.73 -8.81
C GLY A 1196 57.88 30.56 -8.06
N GLN A 1197 58.06 31.89 -7.99
CA GLN A 1197 57.22 32.95 -7.36
C GLN A 1197 56.00 33.39 -8.24
N GLU A 1198 55.02 34.26 -7.92
CA GLU A 1198 54.67 35.12 -6.76
C GLU A 1198 53.13 35.50 -6.77
N GLY A 1199 52.64 36.39 -5.88
CA GLY A 1199 51.21 36.83 -5.75
C GLY A 1199 50.79 38.02 -6.66
N PRO A 1200 49.77 38.88 -6.32
CA PRO A 1200 48.91 38.97 -5.12
C PRO A 1200 47.38 39.14 -5.46
N SER A 1201 46.60 39.90 -4.66
CA SER A 1201 45.13 39.99 -4.70
C SER A 1201 44.50 41.15 -5.51
N LYS A 1202 43.33 40.94 -6.16
CA LYS A 1202 42.24 41.95 -6.31
C LYS A 1202 40.92 41.51 -7.01
N SER A 1203 39.81 41.98 -6.42
CA SER A 1203 38.56 42.58 -6.97
C SER A 1203 38.02 42.33 -8.40
N THR A 1204 36.71 42.00 -8.46
CA THR A 1204 35.64 42.43 -9.41
C THR A 1204 35.87 42.54 -10.93
N GLN A 1205 34.91 41.96 -11.67
CA GLN A 1205 34.57 42.18 -13.10
C GLN A 1205 35.61 41.63 -14.11
N ASP A 1206 35.24 41.03 -15.25
CA ASP A 1206 33.92 40.98 -15.90
C ASP A 1206 33.76 39.77 -16.86
N VAL A 1207 32.54 39.57 -17.40
CA VAL A 1207 32.22 38.87 -18.68
C VAL A 1207 32.51 37.35 -18.84
N ALA A 1208 31.42 36.56 -18.74
CA ALA A 1208 30.92 35.50 -19.65
C ALA A 1208 31.75 34.27 -20.14
N ALA A 1209 30.98 33.24 -20.55
CA ALA A 1209 31.34 32.09 -21.41
C ALA A 1209 32.21 30.93 -20.83
N ALA A 1210 31.62 30.07 -19.98
CA ALA A 1210 32.17 28.75 -19.65
C ALA A 1210 31.14 27.69 -19.17
N HIS A 1211 29.95 27.59 -19.76
CA HIS A 1211 28.96 26.55 -19.37
C HIS A 1211 28.05 26.01 -20.49
N GLU A 1212 28.53 25.96 -21.74
CA GLU A 1212 27.71 25.64 -22.92
C GLU A 1212 28.06 24.28 -23.59
N GLU A 1213 28.97 23.48 -23.01
CA GLU A 1213 29.59 22.34 -23.72
C GLU A 1213 29.23 20.93 -23.19
N LYS A 1214 28.30 20.80 -22.22
CA LYS A 1214 27.79 19.47 -21.76
C LYS A 1214 26.31 19.17 -22.05
N VAL A 1215 25.53 20.15 -22.53
CA VAL A 1215 24.12 19.95 -22.90
C VAL A 1215 23.94 19.55 -24.37
N LYS A 1216 24.87 19.96 -25.23
CA LYS A 1216 24.76 19.86 -26.70
C LYS A 1216 24.66 18.42 -27.23
N HIS A 1217 25.32 17.46 -26.56
CA HIS A 1217 25.41 16.08 -27.06
C HIS A 1217 24.14 15.22 -26.91
N ILE A 1218 23.12 15.69 -26.17
CA ILE A 1218 21.89 14.91 -25.92
C ILE A 1218 20.70 15.37 -26.79
N GLN A 1219 20.72 16.61 -27.29
CA GLN A 1219 19.56 17.18 -28.02
C GLN A 1219 19.52 16.84 -29.52
N GLU A 1220 20.64 16.43 -30.14
CA GLU A 1220 20.66 16.11 -31.58
C GLU A 1220 20.13 14.70 -31.91
N ALA A 1221 20.17 13.76 -30.95
CA ALA A 1221 19.75 12.37 -31.16
C ALA A 1221 18.22 12.16 -31.34
N ILE A 1222 17.39 13.15 -30.99
CA ILE A 1222 15.92 13.02 -30.93
C ILE A 1222 15.22 13.70 -32.12
N ARG A 1223 15.95 14.45 -32.97
CA ARG A 1223 15.34 15.35 -33.98
C ARG A 1223 15.36 14.85 -35.44
N ALA A 1224 15.27 13.54 -35.70
CA ALA A 1224 15.22 13.02 -37.08
C ALA A 1224 14.48 11.68 -37.27
N LYS A 1225 13.16 11.73 -37.57
CA LYS A 1225 12.43 10.76 -38.43
C LYS A 1225 10.98 11.19 -38.68
N GLN A 1226 10.44 10.82 -39.85
CA GLN A 1226 9.16 11.24 -40.45
C GLN A 1226 9.18 12.72 -40.94
N SER A 1227 8.86 13.08 -42.20
CA SER A 1227 8.30 12.33 -43.35
C SER A 1227 9.00 12.73 -44.69
N PRO A 1228 8.44 12.59 -45.93
CA PRO A 1228 9.09 11.71 -46.93
C PRO A 1228 9.46 12.43 -48.27
N PRO A 1229 9.22 11.93 -49.51
CA PRO A 1229 10.30 11.73 -50.49
C PRO A 1229 10.22 12.61 -51.75
N GLU A 1230 11.31 12.73 -52.52
CA GLU A 1230 11.27 12.54 -54.00
C GLU A 1230 12.65 12.42 -54.70
N GLN A 1231 12.63 11.58 -55.74
CA GLN A 1231 13.43 11.45 -56.98
C GLN A 1231 14.66 12.35 -57.28
N SER A 1232 15.77 11.75 -57.73
CA SER A 1232 16.19 11.66 -59.17
C SER A 1232 17.72 11.71 -59.40
N LEU A 1233 18.24 10.73 -60.19
CA LEU A 1233 19.47 10.76 -61.02
C LEU A 1233 20.83 10.99 -60.27
N GLU A 1234 22.01 10.58 -60.76
CA GLU A 1234 22.42 9.88 -61.99
C GLU A 1234 23.68 8.98 -61.75
N ASP A 1235 24.24 8.40 -62.81
CA ASP A 1235 25.31 7.37 -62.86
C ASP A 1235 26.70 7.75 -62.25
N GLY A 1236 27.64 6.81 -62.00
CA GLY A 1236 27.59 5.34 -62.06
C GLY A 1236 28.94 4.65 -62.38
N GLN A 1237 28.99 3.32 -62.23
CA GLN A 1237 30.04 2.35 -62.67
C GLN A 1237 31.46 2.53 -62.05
N SER A 1238 32.33 1.53 -61.90
CA SER A 1238 32.51 0.17 -62.50
C SER A 1238 33.28 -0.74 -61.49
N THR A 1239 33.66 -2.02 -61.67
CA THR A 1239 33.68 -3.03 -62.77
C THR A 1239 33.46 -4.44 -62.18
N GLU A 1240 32.80 -5.36 -62.90
CA GLU A 1240 33.33 -6.70 -63.32
C GLU A 1240 32.23 -7.60 -63.96
N GLN A 1241 32.65 -8.68 -64.64
CA GLN A 1241 31.89 -9.54 -65.56
C GLN A 1241 32.67 -10.87 -65.77
N PRO A 1242 32.15 -11.92 -66.47
CA PRO A 1242 30.76 -12.41 -66.68
C PRO A 1242 30.74 -13.94 -66.26
N PRO A 1243 30.07 -14.97 -66.89
CA PRO A 1243 29.09 -15.02 -67.98
C PRO A 1243 27.93 -16.07 -67.93
N LYS A 1244 27.03 -15.97 -68.95
CA LYS A 1244 26.06 -16.97 -69.50
C LYS A 1244 24.80 -17.28 -68.68
N ASN A 1245 23.57 -17.39 -69.21
CA ASN A 1245 22.96 -17.76 -70.53
C ASN A 1245 22.76 -19.27 -70.83
N ALA A 1246 21.55 -19.75 -70.58
CA ALA A 1246 20.68 -20.69 -71.36
C ALA A 1246 19.35 -20.80 -70.57
N GLN A 1247 18.11 -20.74 -71.07
CA GLN A 1247 17.47 -20.95 -72.38
C GLN A 1247 17.22 -22.44 -72.74
N GLU A 1248 16.05 -22.70 -73.36
CA GLU A 1248 15.51 -24.02 -73.80
C GLU A 1248 15.01 -24.98 -72.69
N HIS A 1249 14.13 -25.96 -72.94
CA HIS A 1249 12.86 -26.04 -73.71
C HIS A 1249 12.17 -27.40 -73.39
N SER A 1250 10.89 -27.62 -73.77
CA SER A 1250 10.27 -28.97 -73.97
C SER A 1250 9.97 -29.82 -72.69
N ASP A 1251 9.06 -30.82 -72.63
CA ASP A 1251 7.89 -31.14 -73.47
C ASP A 1251 6.92 -32.20 -72.85
N VAL A 1252 5.77 -32.43 -73.53
CA VAL A 1252 5.03 -33.72 -73.68
C VAL A 1252 4.32 -34.44 -72.48
N ALA A 1253 2.99 -34.56 -72.64
CA ALA A 1253 2.04 -35.67 -72.30
C ALA A 1253 1.94 -36.31 -70.87
N GLY A 1254 0.84 -36.99 -70.50
CA GLY A 1254 -0.50 -37.02 -71.14
C GLY A 1254 -1.39 -38.25 -70.85
N LYS A 1255 -2.58 -38.01 -70.26
CA LYS A 1255 -3.85 -38.81 -70.26
C LYS A 1255 -3.85 -40.32 -69.97
N GLU A 1256 -4.60 -40.70 -68.92
CA GLU A 1256 -5.70 -41.70 -68.86
C GLU A 1256 -6.45 -41.50 -67.50
N LYS A 1257 -7.58 -42.14 -67.16
CA LYS A 1257 -8.95 -42.15 -67.76
C LYS A 1257 -9.98 -42.58 -66.68
N GLN A 1258 -11.29 -42.56 -66.99
CA GLN A 1258 -12.44 -43.05 -66.17
C GLN A 1258 -12.82 -42.10 -65.00
N GLU A 1259 -14.06 -41.60 -64.87
CA GLU A 1259 -15.34 -42.24 -64.42
C GLU A 1259 -15.33 -42.51 -62.89
N GLU A 1260 -16.40 -42.28 -62.12
CA GLU A 1260 -17.84 -42.21 -62.45
C GLU A 1260 -18.55 -40.88 -62.06
N SER A 1261 -19.85 -40.78 -62.33
CA SER A 1261 -20.74 -39.72 -61.83
C SER A 1261 -22.17 -40.21 -61.56
N GLU A 1262 -22.65 -40.04 -60.33
CA GLU A 1262 -24.08 -40.02 -59.98
C GLU A 1262 -24.31 -39.02 -58.83
N ALA A 1263 -25.52 -38.48 -58.59
CA ALA A 1263 -26.61 -38.07 -59.47
C ALA A 1263 -27.67 -37.36 -58.59
N GLU A 1264 -28.20 -36.21 -59.03
CA GLU A 1264 -29.38 -35.56 -58.44
C GLU A 1264 -29.28 -35.13 -56.93
N LYS A 1265 -30.18 -34.33 -56.33
CA LYS A 1265 -31.46 -33.76 -56.80
C LYS A 1265 -31.67 -32.31 -56.32
N THR A 1266 -32.46 -31.60 -57.11
CA THR A 1266 -32.98 -30.22 -57.00
C THR A 1266 -33.44 -29.72 -55.61
N GLY A 1267 -33.29 -28.41 -55.34
CA GLY A 1267 -33.83 -27.76 -54.13
C GLY A 1267 -33.96 -26.22 -54.15
N LYS A 1268 -34.56 -25.61 -55.18
CA LYS A 1268 -34.78 -24.13 -55.27
C LYS A 1268 -36.20 -23.70 -54.84
N THR A 1269 -36.32 -23.05 -53.67
CA THR A 1269 -37.34 -22.01 -53.32
C THR A 1269 -36.89 -21.36 -51.99
N LYS A 1270 -36.83 -20.05 -51.73
CA LYS A 1270 -37.54 -18.83 -52.18
C LYS A 1270 -38.84 -18.55 -51.39
N ALA A 1271 -38.93 -17.32 -50.88
CA ALA A 1271 -40.06 -16.61 -50.24
C ALA A 1271 -40.26 -16.77 -48.70
N ASN A 1272 -40.41 -15.60 -48.06
CA ASN A 1272 -41.23 -15.19 -46.91
C ASN A 1272 -41.49 -16.20 -45.77
N VAL A 1273 -41.04 -15.86 -44.55
CA VAL A 1273 -41.72 -14.88 -43.67
C VAL A 1273 -40.67 -13.90 -43.14
#